data_AF-A0A9J7HEC0-F1
#
_entry.id   AF-A0A9J7HEC0-F1
#
_cell.length_a   1.000
_cell.length_b   1.000
_cell.length_c   1.000
_cell.angle_alpha   90.00
_cell.angle_beta   90.00
_cell.angle_gamma   90.00
#
_symmetry.space_group_name_H-M   'P 1'
#
loop_
_entity.id
_entity.type
_entity.pdbx_description
1 polymer ?
#
loop_
_entity_poly.entity_id
_entity_poly.type
_entity_poly.pdbx_seq_one_letter_code
_entity_poly.pdbx_strand_id
1 'polypeptide(L)'
;MARARASKELRLPLRCVALLGLALLGARPAAAAAAPKAVTAHLAAKWPETPLLLEASEFMAEESNEKFWQFVETVRELAVYKQTASDYSYYNLILKKAGQFLDNIHINLLKFAFSIRAHSPTIQMFQQVAAAEPPPDRCNAFVVIHRERTCKTNEIKKLLNKAASRPRPYLFEKDHKFPTVNENLPVVILYAEIGTREFAEFHRVLSKKSKNGKIAYVLRHYIKKPSSRKMLLSGYGVELAIKDTEYKALDDIQIKTTTDATTEKETEADEVQGFLFGKLKEIYSDLKDNLTIFQKYLIESSKEMTPLKVWELQDLSFQAASQIVSTPVYDAIKLMKDISQNFPIKARSLTRIAVNELMRKEIQENQKDLRDRFDIKPGDARLFINGLLVDMDVYDPFSILDMLKSEGKLMSGLKNLGFNDEDMSKFLKLNLPVWSYDYVLDIRHPSIVWVNDLENDGAYVNWPKSCWEFLKPVLHGTVPSIRRNFHNLVLFIDPAQEYTLDFISLAEFFYYNEIPLRIGFVFILSVDNEVDGAADAGAALWRAFNYIEESYDVSEAFISMIHMYQKVKGGVLTVDNVKSVLQNKAPHTDILDILGTGSKYDKRRAAGTSFYKMTGLDSLPQALYNGEPIDLTEMSTEELKGAVLEKMLDAFTYLQRDVFMGTLNDEINAIDFLMDKNNVVPRLNSLILHTEPQYLNLISSSVTAEIEDFSTFSFLDSQDKSSVIAQSMHYLTAEDDVVSAVTVWIVADFDMPSGRKLLSNALKHMETSVHTRLGIIYNPTLKINEENTVISRGILAAFLTHKNSLLRRFLRELAKEETAEAIYSGEKIKTFLNMEMDKNAFEKKYNTVGVNIFRTHQLFCQDVLKLQPGKVGIVSNGKFLGPLHEEFYVEDFHLIEKTTFSNSVEKIKDIVENMEINSKHLSDLVMKIDALVSSLPVRSSQPITLLREDHSVIKINPPENDLFFDVIAIVDPLTREAQKMAQLLVVLGKIVNTRIKLFMNCRSKLSEAPLGSFYRFVLEPELMSGANSSPSDGPVAKFLDIPESHLLTLNMITPEGWLVETVRSNCDLDNINLKDTGGIATAEYELEHLLLEGHCFDLTTEQPPQGLQFTLGTENNPAVVDTIVMANLGYFQLKANPGAWILKLREGKSEDIYDIVGHEGTDSETDMGDVIVVLDTFKSKILKIEVKKKSGKIMEDILADKHEDKGMWESIKSFAKSLHKDDKKENDILNIFSVASGHLYERFLRIMMLSVLQHTKTPVKFWFLKNYLSPTFKIETLVI
;
A
#
# COMPACT_ATOMS: atom_id res chain seq x y z
N MET A 1 -0.31 -78.09 9.19
CA MET A 1 -0.87 -79.30 9.85
C MET A 1 -2.05 -78.83 10.71
N ALA A 2 -3.27 -78.73 10.19
CA ALA A 2 -4.25 -79.82 9.98
C ALA A 2 -4.59 -80.59 11.27
N ARG A 3 -5.71 -80.26 11.93
CA ARG A 3 -6.97 -81.03 11.89
C ARG A 3 -7.96 -80.60 12.97
N ALA A 4 -9.17 -80.30 12.52
CA ALA A 4 -10.39 -80.26 13.30
C ALA A 4 -10.85 -81.67 13.70
N ARG A 5 -11.58 -81.78 14.82
CA ARG A 5 -12.77 -82.65 14.93
C ARG A 5 -13.62 -82.28 16.16
N ALA A 6 -14.89 -81.99 15.87
CA ALA A 6 -15.98 -81.72 16.79
C ALA A 6 -16.47 -82.99 17.52
N SER A 7 -17.14 -82.82 18.68
CA SER A 7 -18.50 -83.36 18.87
C SER A 7 -19.15 -82.95 20.19
N LYS A 8 -20.45 -82.64 20.09
CA LYS A 8 -21.58 -82.83 21.03
C LYS A 8 -21.92 -81.74 22.06
N GLU A 9 -23.02 -81.05 21.74
CA GLU A 9 -23.99 -80.42 22.62
C GLU A 9 -24.49 -81.36 23.73
N LEU A 10 -24.74 -80.84 24.94
CA LEU A 10 -26.02 -81.00 25.65
C LEU A 10 -26.16 -80.06 26.88
N ARG A 11 -27.25 -79.27 26.87
CA ARG A 11 -28.06 -78.76 28.01
C ARG A 11 -27.52 -77.69 28.98
N LEU A 12 -28.06 -76.48 28.78
CA LEU A 12 -28.34 -75.45 29.79
C LEU A 12 -29.12 -75.99 31.01
N PRO A 13 -28.91 -75.41 32.20
CA PRO A 13 -30.00 -75.14 33.14
C PRO A 13 -30.33 -73.64 33.19
N LEU A 14 -31.62 -73.35 32.97
CA LEU A 14 -32.32 -72.11 33.30
C LEU A 14 -31.98 -71.66 34.74
N ARG A 15 -31.07 -70.71 34.91
CA ARG A 15 -31.04 -69.85 36.12
C ARG A 15 -30.32 -68.50 35.99
N CYS A 16 -29.80 -68.15 34.80
CA CYS A 16 -29.20 -66.82 34.56
C CYS A 16 -30.07 -65.85 33.75
N VAL A 17 -31.27 -66.25 33.30
CA VAL A 17 -32.15 -65.37 32.49
C VAL A 17 -33.01 -64.44 33.36
N ALA A 18 -33.17 -64.71 34.65
CA ALA A 18 -34.01 -63.90 35.53
C ALA A 18 -33.30 -62.68 36.17
N LEU A 19 -31.97 -62.60 36.12
CA LEU A 19 -31.20 -61.46 36.67
C LEU A 19 -30.75 -60.46 35.60
N LEU A 20 -30.83 -60.80 34.32
CA LEU A 20 -30.63 -59.86 33.20
C LEU A 20 -31.93 -59.13 32.79
N GLY A 21 -33.10 -59.62 33.19
CA GLY A 21 -34.40 -59.00 32.88
C GLY A 21 -34.79 -57.82 33.80
N LEU A 22 -34.14 -57.64 34.95
CA LEU A 22 -34.47 -56.60 35.94
C LEU A 22 -33.50 -55.41 35.96
N ALA A 23 -32.34 -55.51 35.28
CA ALA A 23 -31.45 -54.36 35.05
C ALA A 23 -31.77 -53.59 33.75
N LEU A 24 -32.67 -54.11 32.91
CA LEU A 24 -33.09 -53.52 31.63
C LEU A 24 -34.42 -52.76 31.68
N LEU A 25 -35.01 -52.57 32.87
CA LEU A 25 -36.26 -51.82 33.08
C LEU A 25 -36.07 -50.49 33.84
N GLY A 26 -34.83 -50.06 34.06
CA GLY A 26 -34.47 -48.84 34.79
C GLY A 26 -33.86 -47.70 33.96
N ALA A 27 -33.70 -47.88 32.65
CA ALA A 27 -33.25 -46.82 31.76
C ALA A 27 -34.41 -46.41 30.85
N ARG A 28 -35.18 -45.41 31.29
CA ARG A 28 -35.92 -44.60 30.31
C ARG A 28 -34.88 -44.09 29.30
N PRO A 29 -35.09 -44.24 27.99
CA PRO A 29 -34.31 -43.43 27.07
C PRO A 29 -34.68 -41.99 27.44
N ALA A 30 -33.72 -41.21 27.91
CA ALA A 30 -33.84 -39.78 27.75
C ALA A 30 -34.07 -39.60 26.24
N ALA A 31 -35.27 -39.13 25.87
CA ALA A 31 -35.50 -38.70 24.51
C ALA A 31 -34.35 -37.75 24.19
N ALA A 32 -33.45 -38.15 23.30
CA ALA A 32 -32.50 -37.22 22.74
C ALA A 32 -33.35 -36.17 22.06
N ALA A 33 -33.46 -34.98 22.66
CA ALA A 33 -34.04 -33.83 22.01
C ALA A 33 -33.39 -33.76 20.62
N ALA A 34 -34.22 -33.84 19.58
CA ALA A 34 -33.72 -33.75 18.21
C ALA A 34 -32.95 -32.44 18.11
N ALA A 35 -31.63 -32.53 17.89
CA ALA A 35 -30.81 -31.33 17.72
C ALA A 35 -31.43 -30.47 16.61
N PRO A 36 -31.56 -29.15 16.80
CA PRO A 36 -32.16 -28.28 15.79
C PRO A 36 -31.39 -28.44 14.48
N LYS A 37 -32.13 -28.62 13.37
CA LYS A 37 -31.53 -28.69 12.03
C LYS A 37 -30.83 -27.36 11.75
N ALA A 38 -29.58 -27.44 11.33
CA ALA A 38 -28.74 -26.27 11.10
C ALA A 38 -27.92 -26.47 9.82
N VAL A 39 -27.50 -25.35 9.23
CA VAL A 39 -26.52 -25.32 8.14
C VAL A 39 -25.25 -24.69 8.67
N THR A 40 -24.11 -25.36 8.50
CA THR A 40 -22.81 -24.87 8.96
C THR A 40 -21.78 -24.89 7.84
N ALA A 41 -21.03 -23.80 7.69
CA ALA A 41 -19.96 -23.68 6.72
C ALA A 41 -18.65 -23.22 7.38
N HIS A 42 -17.54 -23.87 7.00
CA HIS A 42 -16.19 -23.54 7.44
C HIS A 42 -15.29 -23.30 6.24
N LEU A 43 -14.29 -22.42 6.39
CA LEU A 43 -13.24 -22.18 5.41
C LEU A 43 -11.87 -22.41 6.07
N ALA A 44 -11.07 -23.29 5.48
CA ALA A 44 -9.70 -23.57 5.90
C ALA A 44 -8.69 -23.16 4.82
N ALA A 45 -7.47 -22.81 5.21
CA ALA A 45 -6.37 -22.68 4.27
C ALA A 45 -5.76 -24.05 3.95
N LYS A 46 -5.09 -24.13 2.79
CA LYS A 46 -4.36 -25.32 2.35
C LYS A 46 -3.17 -25.68 3.27
N TRP A 47 -2.63 -24.70 4.00
CA TRP A 47 -1.48 -24.87 4.88
C TRP A 47 -1.87 -25.16 6.34
N PRO A 48 -0.95 -25.76 7.13
CA PRO A 48 -1.22 -26.11 8.51
C PRO A 48 -1.33 -24.88 9.43
N GLU A 49 -1.94 -25.08 10.59
CA GLU A 49 -2.06 -24.05 11.62
C GLU A 49 -0.68 -23.54 12.07
N THR A 50 -0.49 -22.22 12.01
CA THR A 50 0.73 -21.50 12.40
C THR A 50 0.76 -21.18 13.91
N PRO A 51 1.95 -21.13 14.55
CA PRO A 51 2.04 -20.78 15.97
C PRO A 51 1.78 -19.29 16.24
N LEU A 52 0.91 -18.98 17.22
CA LEU A 52 0.58 -17.60 17.61
C LEU A 52 1.79 -16.78 18.09
N LEU A 53 2.82 -17.41 18.65
CA LEU A 53 4.05 -16.71 19.05
C LEU A 53 4.81 -16.12 17.85
N LEU A 54 4.81 -16.83 16.71
CA LEU A 54 5.43 -16.35 15.48
C LEU A 54 4.58 -15.26 14.84
N GLU A 55 3.25 -15.40 14.86
CA GLU A 55 2.35 -14.34 14.38
C GLU A 55 2.50 -13.07 15.21
N ALA A 56 2.71 -13.20 16.53
CA ALA A 56 3.01 -12.06 17.40
C ALA A 56 4.34 -11.39 17.05
N SER A 57 5.38 -12.17 16.69
CA SER A 57 6.64 -11.57 16.27
C SER A 57 6.51 -10.84 14.94
N GLU A 58 5.77 -11.38 13.98
CA GLU A 58 5.53 -10.69 12.70
C GLU A 58 4.74 -9.38 12.88
N PHE A 59 3.75 -9.37 13.79
CA PHE A 59 3.07 -8.12 14.16
C PHE A 59 4.04 -7.07 14.71
N MET A 60 5.04 -7.49 15.51
CA MET A 60 6.07 -6.58 16.02
C MET A 60 7.04 -6.10 14.93
N ALA A 61 7.31 -6.94 13.93
CA ALA A 61 8.18 -6.60 12.81
C ALA A 61 7.58 -5.50 11.93
N GLU A 62 6.26 -5.54 11.71
CA GLU A 62 5.54 -4.48 10.99
C GLU A 62 5.59 -3.13 11.73
N GLU A 63 5.58 -3.15 13.07
CA GLU A 63 5.72 -1.93 13.87
C GLU A 63 7.13 -1.35 13.79
N SER A 64 8.16 -2.18 13.98
CA SER A 64 9.57 -1.82 13.82
C SER A 64 10.47 -3.06 13.95
N ASN A 65 11.52 -3.12 13.13
CA ASN A 65 12.57 -4.14 13.25
C ASN A 65 13.24 -4.14 14.65
N GLU A 66 13.34 -3.00 15.33
CA GLU A 66 13.89 -2.94 16.69
C GLU A 66 12.97 -3.64 17.70
N LYS A 67 11.66 -3.34 17.64
CA LYS A 67 10.64 -3.97 18.49
C LYS A 67 10.59 -5.48 18.27
N PHE A 68 10.74 -5.95 17.02
CA PHE A 68 10.87 -7.37 16.71
C PHE A 68 12.00 -8.01 17.49
N TRP A 69 13.23 -7.47 17.40
CA TRP A 69 14.37 -8.06 18.08
C TRP A 69 14.24 -7.97 19.60
N GLN A 70 13.75 -6.87 20.17
CA GLN A 70 13.49 -6.76 21.60
C GLN A 70 12.48 -7.79 22.11
N PHE A 71 11.41 -8.01 21.34
CA PHE A 71 10.42 -9.03 21.63
C PHE A 71 11.04 -10.43 21.59
N VAL A 72 11.80 -10.74 20.53
CA VAL A 72 12.54 -12.01 20.36
C VAL A 72 13.49 -12.26 21.55
N GLU A 73 14.19 -11.23 22.02
CA GLU A 73 15.10 -11.32 23.17
C GLU A 73 14.35 -11.65 24.48
N THR A 74 13.10 -11.20 24.60
CA THR A 74 12.25 -11.43 25.77
C THR A 74 11.63 -12.84 25.77
N VAL A 75 11.34 -13.39 24.58
CA VAL A 75 10.63 -14.67 24.42
C VAL A 75 11.51 -15.86 24.05
N ARG A 76 12.85 -15.72 24.12
CA ARG A 76 13.86 -16.71 23.70
C ARG A 76 13.57 -18.17 24.08
N GLU A 77 13.03 -18.44 25.28
CA GLU A 77 12.73 -19.78 25.79
C GLU A 77 11.25 -19.98 26.15
N LEU A 78 10.36 -19.15 25.63
CA LEU A 78 8.95 -19.11 26.03
C LEU A 78 8.17 -20.38 25.63
N ALA A 79 8.61 -21.11 24.60
CA ALA A 79 7.94 -22.32 24.14
C ALA A 79 8.02 -23.48 25.16
N VAL A 80 8.88 -23.40 26.18
CA VAL A 80 8.92 -24.37 27.28
C VAL A 80 7.59 -24.41 28.04
N TYR A 81 6.91 -23.27 28.18
CA TYR A 81 5.62 -23.17 28.88
C TYR A 81 4.44 -23.79 28.12
N LYS A 82 4.58 -24.00 26.80
CA LYS A 82 3.57 -24.65 25.95
C LYS A 82 3.31 -26.10 26.36
N GLN A 83 4.30 -26.78 26.95
CA GLN A 83 4.15 -28.17 27.39
C GLN A 83 3.45 -28.32 28.74
N THR A 84 3.39 -27.23 29.53
CA THR A 84 2.89 -27.24 30.91
C THR A 84 1.59 -26.48 31.12
N ALA A 85 1.25 -25.57 30.21
CA ALA A 85 0.15 -24.61 30.34
C ALA A 85 -0.97 -24.90 29.32
N SER A 86 -2.21 -24.48 29.59
CA SER A 86 -3.30 -24.57 28.61
C SER A 86 -3.12 -23.55 27.48
N ASP A 87 -3.66 -23.83 26.29
CA ASP A 87 -3.55 -22.94 25.12
C ASP A 87 -4.01 -21.50 25.42
N TYR A 88 -5.08 -21.34 26.20
CA TYR A 88 -5.58 -20.03 26.64
C TYR A 88 -4.62 -19.30 27.59
N SER A 89 -3.96 -20.03 28.50
CA SER A 89 -2.96 -19.43 29.39
C SER A 89 -1.68 -19.04 28.64
N TYR A 90 -1.30 -19.83 27.63
CA TYR A 90 -0.18 -19.54 26.75
C TYR A 90 -0.45 -18.29 25.89
N TYR A 91 -1.66 -18.19 25.34
CA TYR A 91 -2.14 -17.01 24.63
C TYR A 91 -2.05 -15.73 25.47
N ASN A 92 -2.57 -15.75 26.70
CA ASN A 92 -2.49 -14.60 27.60
C ASN A 92 -1.04 -14.25 28.01
N LEU A 93 -0.16 -15.25 28.10
CA LEU A 93 1.25 -15.01 28.35
C LEU A 93 1.91 -14.27 27.17
N ILE A 94 1.59 -14.63 25.93
CA ILE A 94 2.06 -13.94 24.72
C ILE A 94 1.59 -12.47 24.76
N LEU A 95 0.30 -12.23 24.99
CA LEU A 95 -0.25 -10.87 25.09
C LEU A 95 0.44 -10.05 26.19
N LYS A 96 0.71 -10.66 27.35
CA LYS A 96 1.41 -9.99 28.45
C LYS A 96 2.85 -9.62 28.09
N LYS A 97 3.55 -10.45 27.31
CA LYS A 97 4.89 -10.15 26.82
C LYS A 97 4.88 -9.09 25.73
N ALA A 98 3.89 -9.14 24.83
CA ALA A 98 3.69 -8.15 23.78
C ALA A 98 3.35 -6.77 24.36
N GLY A 99 2.51 -6.71 25.39
CA GLY A 99 2.14 -5.47 26.07
C GLY A 99 3.25 -4.77 26.85
N GLN A 100 4.49 -5.27 26.81
CA GLN A 100 5.67 -4.54 27.27
C GLN A 100 6.15 -3.50 26.24
N PHE A 101 5.77 -3.68 24.97
CA PHE A 101 6.23 -2.87 23.83
C PHE A 101 5.08 -2.21 23.05
N LEU A 102 3.83 -2.57 23.37
CA LEU A 102 2.62 -2.12 22.67
C LEU A 102 1.67 -1.41 23.65
N ASP A 103 1.04 -0.34 23.17
CA ASP A 103 -0.03 0.34 23.88
C ASP A 103 -1.33 -0.49 23.88
N ASN A 104 -2.27 -0.15 24.76
CA ASN A 104 -3.56 -0.85 24.88
C ASN A 104 -4.32 -0.98 23.54
N ILE A 105 -4.30 0.07 22.70
CA ILE A 105 -4.93 0.05 21.38
C ILE A 105 -4.28 -1.04 20.51
N HIS A 106 -2.95 -1.04 20.41
CA HIS A 106 -2.19 -2.00 19.62
C HIS A 106 -2.32 -3.44 20.16
N ILE A 107 -2.46 -3.63 21.48
CA ILE A 107 -2.75 -4.94 22.07
C ILE A 107 -4.12 -5.46 21.60
N ASN A 108 -5.14 -4.62 21.58
CA ASN A 108 -6.45 -5.04 21.07
C ASN A 108 -6.42 -5.33 19.57
N LEU A 109 -5.67 -4.54 18.79
CA LEU A 109 -5.44 -4.83 17.37
C LEU A 109 -4.67 -6.13 17.16
N LEU A 110 -3.73 -6.48 18.05
CA LEU A 110 -3.04 -7.78 18.04
C LEU A 110 -4.01 -8.94 18.30
N LYS A 111 -4.95 -8.80 19.24
CA LYS A 111 -6.01 -9.80 19.47
C LYS A 111 -6.88 -10.00 18.23
N PHE A 112 -7.22 -8.90 17.55
CA PHE A 112 -7.97 -8.96 16.30
C PHE A 112 -7.15 -9.61 15.18
N ALA A 113 -5.87 -9.27 15.05
CA ALA A 113 -4.94 -9.90 14.11
C ALA A 113 -4.84 -11.42 14.31
N PHE A 114 -4.85 -11.89 15.56
CA PHE A 114 -4.94 -13.33 15.88
C PHE A 114 -6.29 -13.95 15.53
N SER A 115 -7.39 -13.21 15.63
CA SER A 115 -8.73 -13.70 15.24
C SER A 115 -8.84 -13.91 13.72
N ILE A 116 -8.22 -13.01 12.93
CA ILE A 116 -8.20 -13.09 11.46
C ILE A 116 -6.98 -13.83 10.88
N ARG A 117 -6.04 -14.25 11.74
CA ARG A 117 -4.79 -14.94 11.37
C ARG A 117 -3.95 -14.17 10.34
N ALA A 118 -3.91 -12.84 10.46
CA ALA A 118 -3.34 -11.92 9.47
C ALA A 118 -1.92 -12.30 9.00
N HIS A 119 -1.04 -12.72 9.92
CA HIS A 119 0.37 -13.05 9.66
C HIS A 119 0.63 -14.55 9.38
N SER A 120 -0.42 -15.37 9.27
CA SER A 120 -0.28 -16.79 8.91
C SER A 120 0.38 -16.99 7.54
N PRO A 121 0.02 -16.21 6.48
CA PRO A 121 0.66 -16.33 5.17
C PRO A 121 2.16 -16.04 5.19
N THR A 122 2.62 -15.06 5.97
CA THR A 122 4.04 -14.72 6.13
C THR A 122 4.85 -15.89 6.70
N ILE A 123 4.33 -16.57 7.73
CA ILE A 123 4.99 -17.74 8.32
C ILE A 123 5.03 -18.90 7.31
N GLN A 124 3.94 -19.08 6.56
CA GLN A 124 3.85 -20.11 5.53
C GLN A 124 4.81 -19.83 4.36
N MET A 125 4.98 -18.56 3.98
CA MET A 125 5.97 -18.12 3.00
C MET A 125 7.38 -18.53 3.44
N PHE A 126 7.77 -18.27 4.69
CA PHE A 126 9.07 -18.74 5.21
C PHE A 126 9.20 -20.26 5.21
N GLN A 127 8.11 -21.02 5.43
CA GLN A 127 8.15 -22.49 5.29
C GLN A 127 8.40 -22.91 3.84
N GLN A 128 7.79 -22.24 2.86
CA GLN A 128 8.00 -22.51 1.44
C GLN A 128 9.43 -22.17 1.00
N VAL A 129 9.99 -21.05 1.47
CA VAL A 129 11.41 -20.69 1.29
C VAL A 129 12.34 -21.72 1.95
N ALA A 130 12.04 -22.17 3.16
CA ALA A 130 12.82 -23.20 3.85
C ALA A 130 12.75 -24.57 3.14
N ALA A 131 11.66 -24.87 2.43
CA ALA A 131 11.53 -26.09 1.63
C ALA A 131 12.44 -26.08 0.38
N ALA A 132 12.74 -24.90 -0.17
CA ALA A 132 13.73 -24.77 -1.26
C ALA A 132 15.17 -25.00 -0.77
N GLU A 133 15.46 -24.66 0.48
CA GLU A 133 16.76 -24.89 1.14
C GLU A 133 16.68 -25.89 2.31
N PRO A 134 16.42 -27.20 2.06
CA PRO A 134 16.11 -28.13 3.13
C PRO A 134 17.24 -28.29 4.16
N PRO A 135 16.91 -28.47 5.46
CA PRO A 135 17.90 -28.64 6.52
C PRO A 135 18.75 -29.90 6.32
N PRO A 136 19.98 -29.94 6.88
CA PRO A 136 20.71 -31.19 7.05
C PRO A 136 19.93 -32.20 7.93
N ASP A 137 20.23 -33.49 7.76
CA ASP A 137 19.51 -34.57 8.44
C ASP A 137 19.42 -34.37 9.96
N ARG A 138 18.21 -34.51 10.51
CA ARG A 138 17.85 -34.49 11.95
C ARG A 138 17.94 -33.15 12.68
N CYS A 139 18.03 -32.00 12.01
CA CYS A 139 18.12 -30.69 12.69
C CYS A 139 16.76 -30.08 13.03
N ASN A 140 16.65 -29.37 14.16
CA ASN A 140 15.46 -28.59 14.56
C ASN A 140 15.60 -27.11 14.16
N ALA A 141 16.82 -26.60 14.19
CA ALA A 141 17.23 -25.30 13.66
C ALA A 141 18.53 -25.49 12.87
N PHE A 142 18.74 -24.68 11.84
CA PHE A 142 19.95 -24.74 11.02
C PHE A 142 20.34 -23.35 10.52
N VAL A 143 21.61 -23.20 10.18
CA VAL A 143 22.19 -21.95 9.71
C VAL A 143 22.68 -22.13 8.28
N VAL A 144 22.35 -21.16 7.42
CA VAL A 144 22.81 -21.07 6.03
C VAL A 144 23.82 -19.93 5.90
N ILE A 145 24.99 -20.23 5.32
CA ILE A 145 26.08 -19.27 5.07
C ILE A 145 26.51 -19.41 3.62
N HIS A 146 26.01 -18.52 2.76
CA HIS A 146 26.27 -18.50 1.32
C HIS A 146 26.13 -19.91 0.70
N ARG A 147 24.89 -20.45 0.75
CA ARG A 147 24.46 -21.80 0.28
C ARG A 147 24.91 -23.02 1.09
N GLU A 148 25.91 -22.93 1.95
CA GLU A 148 26.29 -24.04 2.85
C GLU A 148 25.47 -24.06 4.13
N ARG A 149 25.14 -25.27 4.61
CA ARG A 149 24.20 -25.48 5.72
C ARG A 149 24.87 -26.20 6.89
N THR A 150 24.65 -25.73 8.12
CA THR A 150 25.14 -26.42 9.32
C THR A 150 24.13 -26.36 10.45
N CYS A 151 24.11 -27.41 11.28
CA CYS A 151 23.32 -27.49 12.49
C CYS A 151 24.17 -27.42 13.76
N LYS A 152 25.46 -27.09 13.63
CA LYS A 152 26.39 -27.02 14.76
C LYS A 152 27.01 -25.64 14.85
N THR A 153 26.89 -25.02 16.02
CA THR A 153 27.47 -23.71 16.33
C THR A 153 29.01 -23.66 16.14
N ASN A 154 29.69 -24.79 16.34
CA ASN A 154 31.14 -24.91 16.19
C ASN A 154 31.64 -24.79 14.73
N GLU A 155 30.82 -25.13 13.75
CA GLU A 155 31.20 -25.13 12.33
C GLU A 155 31.06 -23.76 11.67
N ILE A 156 30.26 -22.86 12.26
CA ILE A 156 29.99 -21.49 11.77
C ILE A 156 31.30 -20.73 11.50
N LYS A 157 32.30 -20.84 12.40
CA LYS A 157 33.60 -20.18 12.21
C LYS A 157 34.34 -20.67 10.96
N LYS A 158 34.25 -21.97 10.64
CA LYS A 158 34.93 -22.56 9.47
C LYS A 158 34.26 -22.13 8.18
N LEU A 159 32.93 -22.06 8.17
CA LEU A 159 32.14 -21.67 7.00
C LEU A 159 32.28 -20.17 6.67
N LEU A 160 32.32 -19.31 7.69
CA LEU A 160 32.54 -17.87 7.51
C LEU A 160 33.85 -17.55 6.79
N ASN A 161 34.93 -18.27 7.08
CA ASN A 161 36.22 -18.07 6.42
C ASN A 161 36.20 -18.37 4.92
N LYS A 162 35.25 -19.18 4.45
CA LYS A 162 35.07 -19.54 3.03
C LYS A 162 33.94 -18.74 2.35
N ALA A 163 33.23 -17.89 3.07
CA ALA A 163 32.03 -17.21 2.57
C ALA A 163 32.31 -16.27 1.38
N ALA A 164 33.46 -15.57 1.40
CA ALA A 164 33.84 -14.64 0.32
C ALA A 164 34.01 -15.33 -1.06
N SER A 165 34.23 -16.64 -1.09
CA SER A 165 34.37 -17.42 -2.33
C SER A 165 33.05 -17.87 -2.96
N ARG A 166 31.90 -17.54 -2.34
CA ARG A 166 30.57 -18.04 -2.70
C ARG A 166 29.60 -16.90 -2.96
N PRO A 167 28.60 -17.10 -3.83
CA PRO A 167 27.60 -16.07 -4.12
C PRO A 167 26.86 -15.68 -2.84
N ARG A 168 26.65 -14.38 -2.66
CA ARG A 168 25.86 -13.82 -1.57
C ARG A 168 24.41 -14.26 -1.74
N PRO A 169 23.71 -14.74 -0.70
CA PRO A 169 22.31 -15.09 -0.80
C PRO A 169 21.46 -13.84 -1.00
N TYR A 170 20.38 -13.97 -1.77
CA TYR A 170 19.36 -12.94 -1.89
C TYR A 170 18.57 -12.83 -0.57
N LEU A 171 18.34 -11.59 -0.13
CA LEU A 171 17.61 -11.27 1.08
C LEU A 171 16.26 -10.67 0.68
N PHE A 172 15.18 -11.29 1.14
CA PHE A 172 13.83 -10.80 0.89
C PHE A 172 13.56 -9.55 1.73
N GLU A 173 12.60 -8.72 1.31
CA GLU A 173 12.24 -7.50 2.04
C GLU A 173 11.78 -7.81 3.47
N LYS A 174 10.97 -8.88 3.62
CA LYS A 174 10.45 -9.38 4.92
C LYS A 174 11.48 -10.13 5.76
N ASP A 175 12.73 -10.26 5.32
CA ASP A 175 13.76 -10.91 6.14
C ASP A 175 14.11 -10.08 7.38
N HIS A 176 14.08 -10.71 8.55
CA HIS A 176 14.42 -10.06 9.81
C HIS A 176 15.93 -9.90 9.94
N LYS A 177 16.44 -8.71 9.59
CA LYS A 177 17.87 -8.35 9.66
C LYS A 177 18.22 -7.82 11.05
N PHE A 178 19.18 -8.44 11.72
CA PHE A 178 19.70 -7.94 12.98
C PHE A 178 20.45 -6.62 12.76
N PRO A 179 20.29 -5.59 13.61
CA PRO A 179 20.96 -4.31 13.43
C PRO A 179 22.48 -4.46 13.25
N THR A 180 23.01 -3.97 12.12
CA THR A 180 24.43 -4.00 11.77
C THR A 180 24.88 -2.70 11.12
N VAL A 181 26.11 -2.27 11.44
CA VAL A 181 26.71 -1.00 10.97
C VAL A 181 27.27 -1.11 9.54
N ASN A 182 27.55 -2.32 9.05
CA ASN A 182 28.17 -2.55 7.74
C ASN A 182 27.36 -3.53 6.89
N GLU A 183 27.00 -3.11 5.68
CA GLU A 183 26.23 -3.92 4.72
C GLU A 183 27.08 -4.95 3.95
N ASN A 184 28.40 -4.75 3.88
CA ASN A 184 29.35 -5.64 3.17
C ASN A 184 29.85 -6.82 4.03
N LEU A 185 29.07 -7.24 5.02
CA LEU A 185 29.42 -8.37 5.89
C LEU A 185 28.92 -9.72 5.30
N PRO A 186 29.61 -10.84 5.59
CA PRO A 186 29.12 -12.16 5.24
C PRO A 186 27.73 -12.41 5.84
N VAL A 187 26.80 -12.88 5.01
CA VAL A 187 25.40 -13.09 5.42
C VAL A 187 25.23 -14.47 6.05
N VAL A 188 24.60 -14.49 7.22
CA VAL A 188 24.29 -15.69 8.00
C VAL A 188 22.80 -15.73 8.30
N ILE A 189 22.11 -16.69 7.72
CA ILE A 189 20.65 -16.85 7.85
C ILE A 189 20.37 -18.00 8.82
N LEU A 190 19.64 -17.73 9.91
CA LEU A 190 19.16 -18.74 10.86
C LEU A 190 17.72 -19.12 10.52
N TYR A 191 17.49 -20.41 10.31
CA TYR A 191 16.18 -21.00 10.20
C TYR A 191 15.84 -21.68 11.53
N ALA A 192 14.88 -21.13 12.28
CA ALA A 192 14.47 -21.65 13.57
C ALA A 192 13.05 -21.26 13.99
N GLU A 193 12.47 -22.01 14.94
CA GLU A 193 11.24 -21.65 15.64
C GLU A 193 11.57 -20.85 16.91
N ILE A 194 11.07 -19.62 16.99
CA ILE A 194 11.28 -18.75 18.16
C ILE A 194 10.71 -19.39 19.43
N GLY A 195 11.41 -19.22 20.54
CA GLY A 195 10.99 -19.73 21.85
C GLY A 195 11.52 -21.12 22.17
N THR A 196 12.15 -21.81 21.21
CA THR A 196 12.80 -23.11 21.41
C THR A 196 14.21 -22.97 22.00
N ARG A 197 14.70 -24.02 22.67
CA ARG A 197 16.04 -24.02 23.28
C ARG A 197 17.14 -23.94 22.22
N GLU A 198 16.97 -24.66 21.12
CA GLU A 198 17.91 -24.68 20.00
C GLU A 198 18.03 -23.27 19.37
N PHE A 199 16.91 -22.57 19.20
CA PHE A 199 16.92 -21.17 18.77
C PHE A 199 17.76 -20.30 19.72
N ALA A 200 17.54 -20.38 21.02
CA ALA A 200 18.24 -19.57 22.01
C ALA A 200 19.78 -19.78 21.97
N GLU A 201 20.23 -21.02 21.76
CA GLU A 201 21.65 -21.35 21.62
C GLU A 201 22.30 -20.70 20.38
N PHE A 202 21.66 -20.83 19.21
CA PHE A 202 22.15 -20.21 17.98
C PHE A 202 22.11 -18.68 18.06
N HIS A 203 20.98 -18.14 18.50
CA HIS A 203 20.75 -16.71 18.60
C HIS A 203 21.82 -16.04 19.46
N ARG A 204 22.15 -16.59 20.64
CA ARG A 204 23.21 -16.07 21.53
C ARG A 204 24.58 -15.98 20.85
N VAL A 205 24.92 -16.95 19.99
CA VAL A 205 26.21 -16.97 19.28
C VAL A 205 26.22 -15.97 18.12
N LEU A 206 25.13 -15.91 17.35
CA LEU A 206 25.00 -15.06 16.17
C LEU A 206 24.85 -13.59 16.55
N SER A 207 23.99 -13.25 17.51
CA SER A 207 23.82 -11.87 17.98
C SER A 207 25.13 -11.30 18.54
N LYS A 208 25.89 -12.07 19.32
CA LYS A 208 27.23 -11.66 19.79
C LYS A 208 28.21 -11.43 18.65
N LYS A 209 28.14 -12.19 17.55
CA LYS A 209 29.00 -11.99 16.37
C LYS A 209 28.56 -10.78 15.54
N SER A 210 27.26 -10.55 15.41
CA SER A 210 26.66 -9.40 14.72
C SER A 210 27.00 -8.09 15.43
N LYS A 211 26.84 -8.03 16.77
CA LYS A 211 27.22 -6.87 17.59
C LYS A 211 28.72 -6.52 17.52
N ASN A 212 29.57 -7.51 17.23
CA ASN A 212 31.00 -7.30 17.01
C ASN A 212 31.35 -6.93 15.55
N GLY A 213 30.36 -6.68 14.69
CA GLY A 213 30.54 -6.28 13.29
C GLY A 213 31.15 -7.36 12.39
N LYS A 214 30.95 -8.65 12.69
CA LYS A 214 31.60 -9.76 11.94
C LYS A 214 30.71 -10.43 10.90
N ILE A 215 29.39 -10.34 11.05
CA ILE A 215 28.40 -11.01 10.20
C ILE A 215 27.17 -10.12 10.06
N ALA A 216 26.45 -10.27 8.95
CA ALA A 216 25.07 -9.83 8.83
C ALA A 216 24.16 -11.00 9.23
N TYR A 217 23.48 -10.88 10.38
CA TYR A 217 22.63 -11.93 10.93
C TYR A 217 21.18 -11.73 10.51
N VAL A 218 20.58 -12.76 9.91
CA VAL A 218 19.18 -12.77 9.45
C VAL A 218 18.43 -13.94 10.10
N LEU A 219 17.18 -13.74 10.48
CA LEU A 219 16.31 -14.78 11.03
C LEU A 219 15.14 -15.05 10.07
N ARG A 220 14.94 -16.31 9.69
CA ARG A 220 13.78 -16.82 8.95
C ARG A 220 13.03 -17.85 9.80
N HIS A 221 11.70 -17.78 9.81
CA HIS A 221 10.90 -18.72 10.59
C HIS A 221 10.94 -20.13 10.00
N TYR A 222 11.22 -21.13 10.82
CA TYR A 222 11.24 -22.54 10.39
C TYR A 222 10.60 -23.45 11.42
N ILE A 223 9.61 -24.22 10.98
CA ILE A 223 8.88 -25.18 11.81
C ILE A 223 9.13 -26.57 11.25
N LYS A 224 9.90 -27.38 11.97
CA LYS A 224 10.24 -28.75 11.54
C LYS A 224 9.03 -29.68 11.44
N LYS A 225 8.11 -29.58 12.40
CA LYS A 225 6.91 -30.42 12.49
C LYS A 225 5.67 -29.54 12.58
N PRO A 226 5.10 -29.16 11.43
CA PRO A 226 3.85 -28.41 11.39
C PRO A 226 2.69 -29.18 12.04
N SER A 227 1.65 -28.45 12.46
CA SER A 227 0.42 -29.05 12.99
C SER A 227 -0.27 -29.92 11.93
N SER A 228 -0.97 -30.97 12.36
CA SER A 228 -1.82 -31.77 11.46
C SER A 228 -3.16 -31.08 11.15
N ARG A 229 -3.53 -30.05 11.91
CA ARG A 229 -4.74 -29.25 11.67
C ARG A 229 -4.47 -28.19 10.61
N LYS A 230 -5.41 -28.02 9.68
CA LYS A 230 -5.40 -26.92 8.72
C LYS A 230 -5.74 -25.60 9.40
N MET A 231 -5.24 -24.50 8.86
CA MET A 231 -5.57 -23.17 9.37
C MET A 231 -7.03 -22.83 9.10
N LEU A 232 -7.83 -22.50 10.12
CA LEU A 232 -9.19 -22.00 9.93
C LEU A 232 -9.16 -20.48 9.72
N LEU A 233 -9.86 -19.99 8.68
CA LEU A 233 -9.84 -18.59 8.27
C LEU A 233 -11.08 -17.86 8.76
N SER A 234 -11.02 -16.53 8.82
CA SER A 234 -12.18 -15.65 9.03
C SER A 234 -12.14 -14.48 8.04
N GLY A 235 -13.17 -13.63 8.06
CA GLY A 235 -13.29 -12.47 7.18
C GLY A 235 -14.05 -12.71 5.88
N TYR A 236 -14.77 -13.83 5.77
CA TYR A 236 -15.64 -14.16 4.63
C TYR A 236 -17.13 -14.11 5.02
N GLY A 237 -17.98 -13.93 4.00
CA GLY A 237 -19.42 -14.05 4.08
C GLY A 237 -19.90 -15.42 3.62
N VAL A 238 -21.01 -15.90 4.19
CA VAL A 238 -21.74 -17.06 3.69
C VAL A 238 -23.17 -16.62 3.43
N GLU A 239 -23.65 -16.87 2.22
CA GLU A 239 -25.01 -16.60 1.79
C GLU A 239 -25.76 -17.93 1.63
N LEU A 240 -26.99 -17.97 2.11
CA LEU A 240 -27.92 -19.06 1.88
C LEU A 240 -29.10 -18.50 1.10
N ALA A 241 -29.04 -18.63 -0.22
CA ALA A 241 -30.02 -18.09 -1.15
C ALA A 241 -31.24 -19.00 -1.23
N ILE A 242 -32.43 -18.41 -1.26
CA ILE A 242 -33.67 -19.13 -1.50
C ILE A 242 -33.78 -19.33 -3.01
N LYS A 243 -33.88 -20.59 -3.45
CA LYS A 243 -34.04 -20.89 -4.87
C LYS A 243 -35.49 -20.63 -5.26
N ASP A 244 -35.70 -19.65 -6.13
CA ASP A 244 -37.00 -19.43 -6.75
C ASP A 244 -37.34 -20.66 -7.60
N THR A 245 -38.14 -21.56 -7.05
CA THR A 245 -38.83 -22.55 -7.87
C THR A 245 -39.81 -21.76 -8.74
N GLU A 246 -39.54 -21.63 -10.04
CA GLU A 246 -40.44 -21.01 -11.01
C GLU A 246 -41.83 -21.66 -10.95
N TYR A 247 -42.67 -21.17 -10.06
CA TYR A 247 -44.12 -21.23 -10.10
C TYR A 247 -44.62 -20.11 -9.17
N LYS A 248 -44.72 -18.90 -9.71
CA LYS A 248 -45.84 -18.02 -9.39
C LYS A 248 -47.11 -18.66 -10.00
N ALA A 249 -47.49 -19.83 -9.50
CA ALA A 249 -48.81 -20.40 -9.73
C ALA A 249 -49.54 -20.38 -8.39
N LEU A 250 -50.66 -19.67 -8.45
CA LEU A 250 -51.72 -19.65 -7.46
C LEU A 250 -52.22 -21.07 -7.17
N ASP A 251 -52.77 -21.21 -5.97
CA ASP A 251 -53.63 -22.29 -5.48
C ASP A 251 -52.99 -23.64 -5.14
N ASP A 252 -52.80 -23.89 -3.84
CA ASP A 252 -53.53 -24.94 -3.10
C ASP A 252 -53.00 -25.06 -1.66
N ILE A 253 -53.68 -24.40 -0.71
CA ILE A 253 -53.56 -24.75 0.72
C ILE A 253 -54.62 -25.81 1.01
N GLN A 254 -54.25 -27.09 0.87
CA GLN A 254 -54.98 -28.17 1.53
C GLN A 254 -54.68 -28.11 3.03
N ILE A 255 -55.74 -27.86 3.80
CA ILE A 255 -55.75 -27.91 5.26
C ILE A 255 -55.41 -29.35 5.68
N LYS A 256 -54.20 -29.56 6.20
CA LYS A 256 -53.86 -30.79 6.92
C LYS A 256 -54.10 -30.59 8.41
N THR A 257 -54.97 -31.44 8.93
CA THR A 257 -55.30 -31.60 10.35
C THR A 257 -54.06 -31.93 11.17
N THR A 258 -53.85 -31.14 12.22
CA THR A 258 -52.84 -31.28 13.27
C THR A 258 -53.00 -32.57 14.07
N THR A 259 -51.90 -33.30 14.26
CA THR A 259 -51.75 -34.31 15.31
C THR A 259 -50.68 -33.85 16.30
N ASP A 260 -51.02 -33.94 17.58
CA ASP A 260 -50.29 -33.44 18.74
C ASP A 260 -48.83 -33.92 18.84
N ALA A 261 -47.91 -32.99 19.08
CA ALA A 261 -46.56 -33.26 19.55
C ALA A 261 -46.28 -32.52 20.87
N THR A 262 -45.68 -33.25 21.79
CA THR A 262 -45.51 -32.95 23.22
C THR A 262 -44.49 -31.84 23.51
N THR A 263 -44.80 -31.09 24.57
CA THR A 263 -44.10 -29.92 25.12
C THR A 263 -42.68 -30.18 25.64
N GLU A 264 -41.73 -29.33 25.25
CA GLU A 264 -40.56 -28.98 26.07
C GLU A 264 -40.50 -27.46 26.27
N LYS A 265 -39.98 -27.03 27.43
CA LYS A 265 -39.94 -25.65 27.92
C LYS A 265 -38.61 -25.00 27.51
N GLU A 266 -38.67 -23.99 26.65
CA GLU A 266 -37.58 -23.02 26.49
C GLU A 266 -38.10 -21.57 26.65
N THR A 267 -37.19 -20.71 27.07
CA THR A 267 -37.31 -19.33 27.57
C THR A 267 -38.34 -18.46 26.84
N GLU A 268 -39.28 -17.90 27.60
CA GLU A 268 -40.37 -17.05 27.11
C GLU A 268 -39.83 -15.72 26.56
N ALA A 269 -39.93 -15.50 25.25
CA ALA A 269 -39.76 -14.18 24.64
C ALA A 269 -41.02 -13.32 24.89
N ASP A 270 -40.84 -12.10 25.39
CA ASP A 270 -41.95 -11.21 25.80
C ASP A 270 -42.73 -10.58 24.63
N GLU A 271 -42.14 -10.51 23.43
CA GLU A 271 -42.78 -9.97 22.23
C GLU A 271 -42.70 -10.98 21.07
N VAL A 272 -43.86 -11.34 20.49
CA VAL A 272 -43.95 -12.23 19.33
C VAL A 272 -44.91 -11.64 18.30
N GLN A 273 -44.43 -11.38 17.08
CA GLN A 273 -45.16 -10.77 15.97
C GLN A 273 -45.89 -9.43 16.29
N GLY A 274 -45.31 -8.59 17.16
CA GLY A 274 -45.88 -7.30 17.58
C GLY A 274 -46.89 -7.39 18.73
N PHE A 275 -47.08 -8.58 19.31
CA PHE A 275 -47.87 -8.77 20.53
C PHE A 275 -46.94 -8.88 21.74
N LEU A 276 -47.13 -7.99 22.71
CA LEU A 276 -46.44 -8.04 24.01
C LEU A 276 -47.14 -9.06 24.91
N PHE A 277 -46.70 -10.31 24.85
CA PHE A 277 -47.29 -11.41 25.61
C PHE A 277 -47.13 -11.23 27.12
N GLY A 278 -46.08 -10.56 27.59
CA GLY A 278 -45.94 -10.16 29.00
C GLY A 278 -47.12 -9.32 29.48
N LYS A 279 -47.40 -8.19 28.79
CA LYS A 279 -48.55 -7.33 29.10
C LYS A 279 -49.90 -8.01 28.85
N LEU A 280 -50.03 -8.82 27.80
CA LEU A 280 -51.29 -9.50 27.49
C LEU A 280 -51.64 -10.57 28.55
N LYS A 281 -50.64 -11.29 29.07
CA LYS A 281 -50.80 -12.24 30.17
C LYS A 281 -51.12 -11.54 31.50
N GLU A 282 -50.66 -10.29 31.70
CA GLU A 282 -51.02 -9.45 32.86
C GLU A 282 -52.45 -8.89 32.77
N ILE A 283 -52.88 -8.44 31.59
CA ILE A 283 -54.20 -7.83 31.37
C ILE A 283 -55.32 -8.89 31.31
N TYR A 284 -55.04 -10.07 30.75
CA TYR A 284 -56.00 -11.17 30.60
C TYR A 284 -55.51 -12.43 31.31
N SER A 285 -55.56 -12.42 32.64
CA SER A 285 -55.12 -13.54 33.50
C SER A 285 -55.82 -14.87 33.19
N ASP A 286 -57.08 -14.81 32.76
CA ASP A 286 -57.96 -15.98 32.56
C ASP A 286 -57.66 -16.71 31.24
N LEU A 287 -56.96 -16.03 30.31
CA LEU A 287 -56.60 -16.54 28.99
C LEU A 287 -55.12 -16.92 28.90
N LYS A 288 -54.40 -17.03 30.03
CA LYS A 288 -52.97 -17.28 30.06
C LYS A 288 -52.57 -18.53 29.25
N ASP A 289 -53.30 -19.63 29.40
CA ASP A 289 -53.01 -20.87 28.67
C ASP A 289 -53.28 -20.71 27.15
N ASN A 290 -54.38 -20.05 26.78
CA ASN A 290 -54.71 -19.76 25.38
C ASN A 290 -53.72 -18.78 24.74
N LEU A 291 -53.25 -17.77 25.48
CA LEU A 291 -52.21 -16.84 25.04
C LEU A 291 -50.88 -17.56 24.87
N THR A 292 -50.58 -18.57 25.69
CA THR A 292 -49.37 -19.38 25.55
C THR A 292 -49.45 -20.33 24.34
N ILE A 293 -50.62 -20.91 24.07
CA ILE A 293 -50.89 -21.71 22.86
C ILE A 293 -50.85 -20.82 21.61
N PHE A 294 -51.45 -19.63 21.67
CA PHE A 294 -51.42 -18.65 20.57
C PHE A 294 -50.00 -18.13 20.32
N GLN A 295 -49.23 -17.86 21.38
CA GLN A 295 -47.82 -17.52 21.30
C GLN A 295 -47.02 -18.62 20.58
N LYS A 296 -47.25 -19.89 20.93
CA LYS A 296 -46.64 -21.04 20.24
C LYS A 296 -47.06 -21.16 18.78
N TYR A 297 -48.35 -21.00 18.49
CA TYR A 297 -48.87 -21.00 17.12
C TYR A 297 -48.26 -19.87 16.29
N LEU A 298 -48.06 -18.68 16.86
CA LEU A 298 -47.40 -17.57 16.18
C LEU A 298 -45.90 -17.83 15.92
N ILE A 299 -45.22 -18.53 16.83
CA ILE A 299 -43.83 -18.97 16.65
C ILE A 299 -43.75 -20.02 15.53
N GLU A 300 -44.63 -21.02 15.54
CA GLU A 300 -44.68 -22.08 14.51
C GLU A 300 -45.06 -21.53 13.14
N SER A 301 -46.10 -20.69 13.06
CA SER A 301 -46.52 -20.04 11.81
C SER A 301 -45.54 -18.98 11.31
N SER A 302 -44.67 -18.43 12.17
CA SER A 302 -43.60 -17.51 11.73
C SER A 302 -42.48 -18.20 10.96
N LYS A 303 -42.36 -19.53 11.05
CA LYS A 303 -41.38 -20.31 10.28
C LYS A 303 -41.83 -20.54 8.83
N GLU A 304 -43.09 -20.30 8.50
CA GLU A 304 -43.62 -20.41 7.14
C GLU A 304 -43.49 -19.07 6.39
N MET A 305 -42.64 -19.06 5.36
CA MET A 305 -42.47 -17.90 4.47
C MET A 305 -43.65 -17.80 3.50
N THR A 306 -44.49 -16.77 3.68
CA THR A 306 -45.55 -16.41 2.73
C THR A 306 -45.14 -15.19 1.91
N PRO A 307 -45.37 -15.15 0.59
CA PRO A 307 -44.96 -14.03 -0.25
C PRO A 307 -45.69 -12.73 0.15
N LEU A 308 -44.94 -11.63 0.24
CA LEU A 308 -45.46 -10.30 0.56
C LEU A 308 -46.10 -9.64 -0.67
N LYS A 309 -47.10 -8.79 -0.44
CA LYS A 309 -47.76 -8.04 -1.52
C LYS A 309 -47.01 -6.73 -1.81
N VAL A 310 -47.09 -6.24 -3.05
CA VAL A 310 -46.31 -5.07 -3.51
C VAL A 310 -46.53 -3.81 -2.66
N TRP A 311 -47.75 -3.55 -2.18
CA TRP A 311 -48.00 -2.38 -1.32
C TRP A 311 -47.42 -2.52 0.08
N GLU A 312 -47.23 -3.75 0.58
CA GLU A 312 -46.61 -4.02 1.89
C GLU A 312 -45.09 -3.79 1.84
N LEU A 313 -44.50 -3.76 0.64
CA LEU A 313 -43.07 -3.53 0.44
C LEU A 313 -42.69 -2.04 0.40
N GLN A 314 -43.63 -1.14 0.10
CA GLN A 314 -43.30 0.26 -0.23
C GLN A 314 -42.52 1.00 0.85
N ASP A 315 -42.84 0.74 2.12
CA ASP A 315 -42.27 1.43 3.29
C ASP A 315 -41.35 0.54 4.13
N LEU A 316 -40.99 -0.65 3.64
CA LEU A 316 -40.32 -1.68 4.44
C LEU A 316 -38.98 -1.21 5.03
N SER A 317 -38.17 -0.45 4.27
CA SER A 317 -36.92 0.14 4.78
C SER A 317 -37.16 1.11 5.93
N PHE A 318 -38.19 1.97 5.82
CA PHE A 318 -38.55 2.89 6.90
C PHE A 318 -39.11 2.17 8.12
N GLN A 319 -39.84 1.06 7.92
CA GLN A 319 -40.35 0.23 9.01
C GLN A 319 -39.22 -0.47 9.77
N ALA A 320 -38.24 -1.03 9.04
CA ALA A 320 -37.03 -1.61 9.63
C ALA A 320 -36.25 -0.56 10.43
N ALA A 321 -36.02 0.62 9.84
CA ALA A 321 -35.32 1.70 10.53
C ALA A 321 -36.07 2.19 11.78
N SER A 322 -37.41 2.31 11.71
CA SER A 322 -38.26 2.68 12.85
C SER A 322 -38.09 1.69 14.01
N GLN A 323 -38.08 0.39 13.70
CA GLN A 323 -37.85 -0.66 14.71
C GLN A 323 -36.47 -0.52 15.38
N ILE A 324 -35.42 -0.34 14.57
CA ILE A 324 -34.04 -0.26 15.05
C ILE A 324 -33.84 1.00 15.92
N VAL A 325 -34.36 2.15 15.49
CA VAL A 325 -34.26 3.41 16.23
C VAL A 325 -35.08 3.39 17.52
N SER A 326 -36.21 2.68 17.55
CA SER A 326 -37.03 2.53 18.76
C SER A 326 -36.43 1.60 19.82
N THR A 327 -35.45 0.77 19.43
CA THR A 327 -34.78 -0.19 20.30
C THR A 327 -33.71 0.50 21.15
N PRO A 328 -33.41 0.03 22.39
CA PRO A 328 -32.30 0.56 23.16
C PRO A 328 -30.98 0.57 22.37
N VAL A 329 -30.23 1.66 22.53
CA VAL A 329 -29.02 2.00 21.75
C VAL A 329 -28.00 0.84 21.67
N TYR A 330 -27.76 0.12 22.77
CA TYR A 330 -26.79 -0.98 22.83
C TYR A 330 -27.19 -2.24 22.06
N ASP A 331 -28.49 -2.43 21.83
CA ASP A 331 -29.02 -3.59 21.10
C ASP A 331 -29.42 -3.26 19.66
N ALA A 332 -29.44 -1.97 19.28
CA ALA A 332 -29.80 -1.52 17.95
C ALA A 332 -28.96 -2.15 16.83
N ILE A 333 -27.62 -2.21 16.97
CA ILE A 333 -26.75 -2.83 15.95
C ILE A 333 -26.98 -4.35 15.88
N LYS A 334 -27.21 -5.02 17.01
CA LYS A 334 -27.51 -6.46 17.03
C LYS A 334 -28.85 -6.75 16.36
N LEU A 335 -29.84 -5.89 16.56
CA LEU A 335 -31.13 -5.99 15.89
C LEU A 335 -31.01 -5.70 14.39
N MET A 336 -30.24 -4.68 13.99
CA MET A 336 -29.93 -4.42 12.58
C MET A 336 -29.25 -5.62 11.93
N LYS A 337 -28.31 -6.26 12.63
CA LYS A 337 -27.69 -7.52 12.20
C LYS A 337 -28.74 -8.61 12.01
N ASP A 338 -29.61 -8.85 12.99
CA ASP A 338 -30.64 -9.88 12.89
C ASP A 338 -31.64 -9.61 11.74
N ILE A 339 -32.10 -8.36 11.59
CA ILE A 339 -33.02 -7.96 10.52
C ILE A 339 -32.37 -8.15 9.14
N SER A 340 -31.15 -7.63 8.94
CA SER A 340 -30.47 -7.70 7.64
C SER A 340 -30.06 -9.14 7.28
N GLN A 341 -29.54 -9.90 8.24
CA GLN A 341 -29.02 -11.26 8.02
C GLN A 341 -30.09 -12.35 7.98
N ASN A 342 -31.27 -12.11 8.58
CA ASN A 342 -32.42 -13.03 8.59
C ASN A 342 -33.67 -12.43 7.93
N PHE A 343 -33.48 -11.46 7.03
CA PHE A 343 -34.56 -10.67 6.44
C PHE A 343 -35.73 -11.50 5.91
N PRO A 344 -35.53 -12.61 5.16
CA PRO A 344 -36.65 -13.40 4.65
C PRO A 344 -37.65 -13.88 5.71
N ILE A 345 -37.20 -14.18 6.93
CA ILE A 345 -38.08 -14.55 8.06
C ILE A 345 -38.68 -13.30 8.72
N LYS A 346 -37.91 -12.21 8.80
CA LYS A 346 -38.28 -10.99 9.52
C LYS A 346 -39.23 -10.09 8.72
N ALA A 347 -39.25 -10.19 7.39
CA ALA A 347 -39.96 -9.28 6.49
C ALA A 347 -41.45 -9.11 6.86
N ARG A 348 -42.16 -10.20 7.20
CA ARG A 348 -43.58 -10.14 7.60
C ARG A 348 -43.82 -9.45 8.94
N SER A 349 -42.87 -9.52 9.87
CA SER A 349 -42.98 -8.80 11.14
C SER A 349 -42.80 -7.29 10.96
N LEU A 350 -41.96 -6.88 10.00
CA LEU A 350 -41.66 -5.48 9.70
C LEU A 350 -42.86 -4.73 9.11
N THR A 351 -43.67 -5.39 8.27
CA THR A 351 -44.84 -4.74 7.63
C THR A 351 -45.88 -4.23 8.63
N ARG A 352 -45.89 -4.79 9.85
CA ARG A 352 -46.83 -4.40 10.93
C ARG A 352 -46.36 -3.20 11.75
N ILE A 353 -45.14 -2.73 11.53
CA ILE A 353 -44.54 -1.64 12.30
C ILE A 353 -44.98 -0.30 11.71
N ALA A 354 -45.43 0.61 12.58
CA ALA A 354 -45.77 1.96 12.18
C ALA A 354 -44.49 2.80 11.96
N VAL A 355 -44.46 3.55 10.86
CA VAL A 355 -43.37 4.47 10.55
C VAL A 355 -43.59 5.79 11.30
N ASN A 356 -42.57 6.30 11.97
CA ASN A 356 -42.60 7.64 12.56
C ASN A 356 -42.44 8.70 11.45
N GLU A 357 -43.47 9.53 11.26
CA GLU A 357 -43.49 10.58 10.22
C GLU A 357 -42.43 11.68 10.42
N LEU A 358 -42.04 11.97 11.67
CA LEU A 358 -40.97 12.94 11.95
C LEU A 358 -39.61 12.39 11.49
N MET A 359 -39.34 11.11 11.77
CA MET A 359 -38.16 10.40 11.30
C MET A 359 -38.13 10.34 9.77
N ARG A 360 -39.25 10.01 9.12
CA ARG A 360 -39.34 9.96 7.65
C ARG A 360 -38.96 11.30 7.02
N LYS A 361 -39.46 12.41 7.56
CA LYS A 361 -39.14 13.76 7.07
C LYS A 361 -37.66 14.11 7.27
N GLU A 362 -37.10 13.80 8.44
CA GLU A 362 -35.69 14.02 8.75
C GLU A 362 -34.77 13.25 7.79
N ILE A 363 -35.06 11.96 7.55
CA ILE A 363 -34.31 11.14 6.59
C ILE A 363 -34.36 11.76 5.19
N GLN A 364 -35.54 12.20 4.73
CA GLN A 364 -35.70 12.78 3.39
C GLN A 364 -34.96 14.11 3.20
N GLU A 365 -34.90 14.94 4.25
CA GLU A 365 -34.13 16.19 4.24
C GLU A 365 -32.62 15.92 4.20
N ASN A 366 -32.14 15.04 5.10
CA ASN A 366 -30.73 14.63 5.12
C ASN A 366 -30.32 13.97 3.78
N GLN A 367 -31.19 13.16 3.17
CA GLN A 367 -30.95 12.57 1.85
C GLN A 367 -30.82 13.60 0.71
N LYS A 368 -31.41 14.79 0.83
CA LYS A 368 -31.20 15.85 -0.17
C LYS A 368 -29.81 16.47 0.00
N ASP A 369 -29.45 16.83 1.24
CA ASP A 369 -28.13 17.38 1.56
C ASP A 369 -26.99 16.41 1.17
N LEU A 370 -27.15 15.13 1.50
CA LEU A 370 -26.17 14.09 1.19
C LEU A 370 -26.00 13.87 -0.32
N ARG A 371 -27.06 14.01 -1.12
CA ARG A 371 -26.96 13.97 -2.59
C ARG A 371 -26.22 15.18 -3.13
N ASP A 372 -26.57 16.38 -2.66
CA ASP A 372 -26.02 17.62 -3.20
C ASP A 372 -24.53 17.82 -2.83
N ARG A 373 -24.12 17.38 -1.64
CA ARG A 373 -22.74 17.57 -1.12
C ARG A 373 -21.80 16.38 -1.35
N PHE A 374 -22.32 15.15 -1.33
CA PHE A 374 -21.50 13.92 -1.28
C PHE A 374 -21.88 12.87 -2.33
N ASP A 375 -22.86 13.14 -3.22
CA ASP A 375 -23.41 12.20 -4.21
C ASP A 375 -23.89 10.86 -3.60
N ILE A 376 -24.36 10.88 -2.35
CA ILE A 376 -24.91 9.69 -1.68
C ILE A 376 -26.42 9.62 -1.95
N LYS A 377 -26.86 8.60 -2.68
CA LYS A 377 -28.27 8.39 -3.04
C LYS A 377 -29.02 7.61 -1.96
N PRO A 378 -30.37 7.68 -1.93
CA PRO A 378 -31.17 6.86 -1.01
C PRO A 378 -30.89 5.36 -1.21
N GLY A 379 -30.54 4.67 -0.12
CA GLY A 379 -30.17 3.26 -0.13
C GLY A 379 -28.67 2.99 -0.23
N ASP A 380 -27.86 3.96 -0.64
CA ASP A 380 -26.42 3.80 -0.68
C ASP A 380 -25.89 3.65 0.75
N ALA A 381 -24.93 2.73 0.93
CA ALA A 381 -24.24 2.52 2.19
C ALA A 381 -22.82 3.09 2.13
N ARG A 382 -22.42 3.82 3.17
CA ARG A 382 -21.06 4.38 3.32
C ARG A 382 -20.62 4.26 4.77
N LEU A 383 -19.39 3.79 4.99
CA LEU A 383 -18.78 3.71 6.32
C LEU A 383 -17.58 4.64 6.35
N PHE A 384 -17.48 5.45 7.41
CA PHE A 384 -16.35 6.32 7.64
C PHE A 384 -15.73 6.04 9.01
N ILE A 385 -14.40 5.97 9.07
CA ILE A 385 -13.62 5.84 10.30
C ILE A 385 -12.69 7.06 10.37
N ASN A 386 -12.86 7.93 11.37
CA ASN A 386 -12.16 9.22 11.50
C ASN A 386 -12.24 10.13 10.25
N GLY A 387 -13.28 9.95 9.42
CA GLY A 387 -13.45 10.67 8.15
C GLY A 387 -12.89 9.95 6.92
N LEU A 388 -12.17 8.83 7.09
CA LEU A 388 -11.70 7.99 6.00
C LEU A 388 -12.84 7.10 5.50
N LEU A 389 -13.12 7.11 4.20
CA LEU A 389 -14.12 6.24 3.58
C LEU A 389 -13.62 4.79 3.53
N VAL A 390 -14.41 3.88 4.10
CA VAL A 390 -14.24 2.43 3.96
C VAL A 390 -15.23 1.94 2.92
N ASP A 391 -14.72 1.54 1.76
CA ASP A 391 -15.53 0.88 0.73
C ASP A 391 -15.85 -0.55 1.19
N MET A 392 -17.13 -0.85 1.36
CA MET A 392 -17.57 -2.14 1.89
C MET A 392 -17.42 -3.29 0.90
N ASP A 393 -17.26 -3.02 -0.39
CA ASP A 393 -17.08 -4.04 -1.41
C ASP A 393 -15.59 -4.39 -1.55
N VAL A 394 -14.73 -3.36 -1.60
CA VAL A 394 -13.28 -3.51 -1.80
C VAL A 394 -12.53 -3.83 -0.50
N TYR A 395 -12.85 -3.16 0.62
CA TYR A 395 -12.08 -3.34 1.85
C TYR A 395 -12.41 -4.68 2.52
N ASP A 396 -11.36 -5.45 2.71
CA ASP A 396 -11.32 -6.67 3.50
C ASP A 396 -10.98 -6.35 4.97
N PRO A 397 -11.24 -7.30 5.90
CA PRO A 397 -10.88 -7.11 7.31
C PRO A 397 -9.39 -6.85 7.55
N PHE A 398 -8.53 -7.31 6.63
CA PHE A 398 -7.08 -7.11 6.68
C PHE A 398 -6.70 -5.66 6.36
N SER A 399 -7.30 -5.04 5.35
CA SER A 399 -7.09 -3.61 5.07
C SER A 399 -7.68 -2.70 6.15
N ILE A 400 -8.78 -3.11 6.78
CA ILE A 400 -9.33 -2.38 7.94
C ILE A 400 -8.38 -2.46 9.14
N LEU A 401 -7.73 -3.61 9.39
CA LEU A 401 -6.71 -3.74 10.44
C LEU A 401 -5.57 -2.74 10.22
N ASP A 402 -5.05 -2.62 9.00
CA ASP A 402 -3.94 -1.70 8.69
C ASP A 402 -4.36 -0.24 8.77
N MET A 403 -5.58 0.09 8.34
CA MET A 403 -6.18 1.40 8.55
C MET A 403 -6.24 1.73 10.04
N LEU A 404 -6.77 0.83 10.88
CA LEU A 404 -6.85 1.03 12.33
C LEU A 404 -5.48 1.14 13.01
N LYS A 405 -4.47 0.40 12.55
CA LYS A 405 -3.08 0.54 13.02
C LYS A 405 -2.53 1.93 12.71
N SER A 406 -2.64 2.37 11.45
CA SER A 406 -2.13 3.68 11.01
C SER A 406 -2.83 4.86 11.72
N GLU A 407 -4.14 4.76 11.91
CA GLU A 407 -4.94 5.73 12.67
C GLU A 407 -4.62 5.68 14.18
N GLY A 408 -4.50 4.49 14.75
CA GLY A 408 -4.11 4.30 16.15
C GLY A 408 -2.74 4.90 16.47
N LYS A 409 -1.76 4.77 15.56
CA LYS A 409 -0.43 5.40 15.68
C LYS A 409 -0.51 6.93 15.65
N LEU A 410 -1.36 7.51 14.79
CA LEU A 410 -1.58 8.96 14.77
C LEU A 410 -2.22 9.44 16.08
N MET A 411 -3.29 8.78 16.52
CA MET A 411 -4.03 9.17 17.71
C MET A 411 -3.18 9.05 18.98
N SER A 412 -2.46 7.95 19.15
CA SER A 412 -1.51 7.77 20.27
C SER A 412 -0.39 8.80 20.21
N GLY A 413 0.17 9.07 19.03
CA GLY A 413 1.19 10.10 18.84
C GLY A 413 0.71 11.50 19.24
N LEU A 414 -0.48 11.92 18.79
CA LEU A 414 -1.06 13.22 19.15
C LEU A 414 -1.39 13.32 20.64
N LYS A 415 -1.90 12.25 21.27
CA LYS A 415 -2.13 12.23 22.72
C LYS A 415 -0.83 12.37 23.51
N ASN A 416 0.24 11.71 23.07
CA ASN A 416 1.55 11.81 23.72
C ASN A 416 2.17 13.22 23.58
N LEU A 417 1.73 14.01 22.60
CA LEU A 417 2.08 15.43 22.46
C LEU A 417 1.23 16.36 23.36
N GLY A 418 0.22 15.82 24.05
CA GLY A 418 -0.61 16.56 25.01
C GLY A 418 -1.86 17.21 24.42
N PHE A 419 -2.31 16.81 23.23
CA PHE A 419 -3.53 17.35 22.62
C PHE A 419 -4.81 16.82 23.25
N ASN A 420 -5.82 17.68 23.35
CA ASN A 420 -7.18 17.32 23.75
C ASN A 420 -7.97 16.76 22.56
N ASP A 421 -9.04 16.02 22.84
CA ASP A 421 -9.86 15.34 21.81
C ASP A 421 -10.41 16.28 20.72
N GLU A 422 -10.81 17.50 21.09
CA GLU A 422 -11.34 18.50 20.13
C GLU A 422 -10.29 18.93 19.11
N ASP A 423 -9.06 19.15 19.56
CA ASP A 423 -7.94 19.56 18.72
C ASP A 423 -7.41 18.40 17.88
N MET A 424 -7.39 17.18 18.44
CA MET A 424 -7.08 15.97 17.69
C MET A 424 -8.01 15.78 16.50
N SER A 425 -9.31 16.06 16.67
CA SER A 425 -10.29 15.92 15.59
C SER A 425 -10.01 16.86 14.40
N LYS A 426 -9.34 18.00 14.61
CA LYS A 426 -8.94 18.92 13.54
C LYS A 426 -7.78 18.33 12.73
N PHE A 427 -6.79 17.72 13.40
CA PHE A 427 -5.66 17.07 12.74
C PHE A 427 -6.06 15.80 11.98
N LEU A 428 -6.96 14.97 12.52
CA LEU A 428 -7.48 13.78 11.83
C LEU A 428 -8.25 14.12 10.54
N LYS A 429 -8.82 15.34 10.46
CA LYS A 429 -9.55 15.84 9.28
C LYS A 429 -8.64 16.54 8.26
N LEU A 430 -7.33 16.59 8.48
CA LEU A 430 -6.41 17.18 7.52
C LEU A 430 -6.36 16.33 6.26
N ASN A 431 -6.79 16.93 5.14
CA ASN A 431 -6.50 16.39 3.82
C ASN A 431 -5.07 16.71 3.45
N LEU A 432 -4.24 15.67 3.50
CA LEU A 432 -2.92 15.68 2.91
C LEU A 432 -3.10 15.73 1.39
N PRO A 433 -2.55 16.73 0.68
CA PRO A 433 -2.52 16.67 -0.76
C PRO A 433 -1.76 15.40 -1.17
N VAL A 434 -2.33 14.65 -2.12
CA VAL A 434 -1.60 13.62 -2.86
C VAL A 434 -0.36 14.31 -3.43
N TRP A 435 0.80 13.64 -3.44
CA TRP A 435 2.04 14.13 -4.07
C TRP A 435 1.84 14.28 -5.59
N SER A 436 1.06 15.28 -6.00
CA SER A 436 0.60 15.50 -7.37
C SER A 436 0.96 16.89 -7.87
N TYR A 437 1.87 17.58 -7.18
CA TYR A 437 2.51 18.76 -7.74
C TYR A 437 3.86 18.30 -8.29
N ASP A 438 3.87 17.97 -9.58
CA ASP A 438 5.13 17.93 -10.31
C ASP A 438 5.73 19.33 -10.20
N TYR A 439 6.90 19.39 -9.54
CA TYR A 439 7.62 20.65 -9.40
C TYR A 439 8.22 20.99 -10.75
N VAL A 440 8.02 22.24 -11.16
CA VAL A 440 8.32 22.72 -12.51
C VAL A 440 9.50 23.69 -12.42
N LEU A 441 10.45 23.62 -13.36
CA LEU A 441 11.55 24.58 -13.43
C LEU A 441 11.09 25.94 -13.95
N ASP A 442 11.59 27.02 -13.37
CA ASP A 442 11.40 28.36 -13.93
C ASP A 442 12.15 28.51 -15.26
N ILE A 443 11.40 28.64 -16.36
CA ILE A 443 11.94 28.79 -17.71
C ILE A 443 12.23 30.26 -18.09
N ARG A 444 12.06 31.23 -17.18
CA ARG A 444 12.36 32.66 -17.43
C ARG A 444 13.86 32.97 -17.30
N HIS A 445 14.72 32.17 -17.95
CA HIS A 445 16.16 32.34 -17.90
C HIS A 445 16.75 32.81 -19.24
N PRO A 446 17.67 33.80 -19.27
CA PRO A 446 18.24 34.34 -20.50
C PRO A 446 19.18 33.37 -21.25
N SER A 447 19.48 32.19 -20.69
CA SER A 447 20.25 31.14 -21.37
C SER A 447 19.42 30.31 -22.35
N ILE A 448 18.08 30.43 -22.30
CA ILE A 448 17.19 29.74 -23.23
C ILE A 448 17.07 30.58 -24.50
N VAL A 449 17.47 30.01 -25.63
CA VAL A 449 17.37 30.64 -26.95
C VAL A 449 16.05 30.20 -27.59
N TRP A 450 15.07 31.10 -27.63
CA TRP A 450 13.75 30.83 -28.23
C TRP A 450 13.80 30.99 -29.75
N VAL A 451 13.36 29.96 -30.48
CA VAL A 451 13.35 29.93 -31.96
C VAL A 451 12.16 30.67 -32.54
N ASN A 452 10.99 30.52 -31.92
CA ASN A 452 9.75 31.18 -32.30
C ASN A 452 9.10 31.92 -31.12
N ASP A 453 8.24 32.87 -31.44
CA ASP A 453 7.38 33.59 -30.49
C ASP A 453 5.96 33.70 -31.07
N LEU A 454 5.03 32.94 -30.47
CA LEU A 454 3.64 32.86 -30.96
C LEU A 454 2.92 34.21 -30.87
N GLU A 455 3.34 35.12 -29.99
CA GLU A 455 2.70 36.41 -29.80
C GLU A 455 3.15 37.45 -30.83
N ASN A 456 4.43 37.42 -31.20
CA ASN A 456 5.08 38.48 -31.97
C ASN A 456 5.37 38.12 -33.43
N ASP A 457 5.61 36.84 -33.75
CA ASP A 457 6.04 36.45 -35.09
C ASP A 457 4.94 36.64 -36.15
N GLY A 458 5.37 36.93 -37.38
CA GLY A 458 4.49 37.16 -38.53
C GLY A 458 3.68 35.92 -38.96
N ALA A 459 4.20 34.72 -38.72
CA ALA A 459 3.55 33.46 -39.11
C ALA A 459 2.19 33.26 -38.41
N TYR A 460 2.08 33.65 -37.13
CA TYR A 460 0.91 33.40 -36.29
C TYR A 460 -0.11 34.55 -36.29
N VAL A 461 0.02 35.53 -37.19
CA VAL A 461 -0.81 36.74 -37.19
C VAL A 461 -2.31 36.45 -37.33
N ASN A 462 -2.66 35.38 -38.05
CA ASN A 462 -4.04 34.97 -38.31
C ASN A 462 -4.73 34.33 -37.09
N TRP A 463 -3.99 33.97 -36.05
CA TRP A 463 -4.54 33.28 -34.88
C TRP A 463 -5.23 34.25 -33.90
N PRO A 464 -6.31 33.83 -33.22
CA PRO A 464 -6.99 34.66 -32.23
C PRO A 464 -6.10 34.89 -31.00
N LYS A 465 -6.17 36.10 -30.42
CA LYS A 465 -5.42 36.46 -29.20
C LYS A 465 -6.19 36.22 -27.90
N SER A 466 -7.51 36.02 -27.96
CA SER A 466 -8.36 35.98 -26.76
C SER A 466 -8.36 34.59 -26.11
N CYS A 467 -8.22 34.56 -24.78
CA CYS A 467 -8.31 33.36 -23.95
C CYS A 467 -9.72 32.74 -23.96
N TRP A 468 -10.75 33.49 -24.36
CA TRP A 468 -12.11 32.96 -24.53
C TRP A 468 -12.21 31.83 -25.56
N GLU A 469 -11.20 31.70 -26.43
CA GLU A 469 -11.13 30.60 -27.40
C GLU A 469 -11.02 29.22 -26.71
N PHE A 470 -10.45 29.15 -25.50
CA PHE A 470 -10.39 27.91 -24.71
C PHE A 470 -11.78 27.36 -24.34
N LEU A 471 -12.81 28.21 -24.26
CA LEU A 471 -14.17 27.79 -23.87
C LEU A 471 -15.04 27.35 -25.05
N LYS A 472 -14.55 27.48 -26.29
CA LYS A 472 -15.28 26.97 -27.44
C LYS A 472 -15.21 25.43 -27.47
N PRO A 473 -16.28 24.76 -27.93
CA PRO A 473 -16.26 23.31 -28.08
C PRO A 473 -15.26 22.92 -29.18
N VAL A 474 -14.13 22.33 -28.78
CA VAL A 474 -13.11 21.77 -29.67
C VAL A 474 -13.40 20.27 -29.85
N LEU A 475 -13.11 19.70 -31.03
CA LEU A 475 -13.16 18.25 -31.21
C LEU A 475 -12.17 17.58 -30.24
N HIS A 476 -12.64 16.54 -29.54
CA HIS A 476 -11.83 15.76 -28.59
C HIS A 476 -10.46 15.40 -29.20
N GLY A 477 -9.39 15.71 -28.47
CA GLY A 477 -8.01 15.38 -28.86
C GLY A 477 -7.26 16.44 -29.67
N THR A 478 -7.78 17.68 -29.79
CA THR A 478 -7.05 18.78 -30.45
C THR A 478 -6.95 20.01 -29.55
N VAL A 479 -5.78 20.67 -29.57
CA VAL A 479 -5.52 21.93 -28.84
C VAL A 479 -5.79 23.11 -29.79
N PRO A 480 -6.56 24.14 -29.39
CA PRO A 480 -6.83 25.28 -30.26
C PRO A 480 -5.59 26.13 -30.48
N SER A 481 -5.39 26.58 -31.71
CA SER A 481 -4.32 27.51 -32.07
C SER A 481 -4.65 28.92 -31.57
N ILE A 482 -3.95 29.36 -30.52
CA ILE A 482 -4.12 30.69 -29.91
C ILE A 482 -2.78 31.42 -30.00
N ARG A 483 -2.84 32.71 -30.34
CA ARG A 483 -1.67 33.58 -30.50
C ARG A 483 -1.08 34.04 -29.16
N ARG A 484 -0.74 33.08 -28.28
CA ARG A 484 -0.20 33.28 -26.93
C ARG A 484 0.73 32.14 -26.52
N ASN A 485 1.77 32.45 -25.74
CA ASN A 485 2.83 31.48 -25.36
C ASN A 485 2.43 30.57 -24.18
N PHE A 486 1.33 29.81 -24.33
CA PHE A 486 0.83 28.88 -23.29
C PHE A 486 1.57 27.53 -23.24
N HIS A 487 2.19 27.13 -24.34
CA HIS A 487 2.89 25.86 -24.45
C HIS A 487 4.35 26.16 -24.85
N ASN A 488 5.29 25.74 -24.01
CA ASN A 488 6.72 26.04 -24.17
C ASN A 488 7.54 24.75 -24.04
N LEU A 489 8.35 24.41 -25.03
CA LEU A 489 9.26 23.27 -25.04
C LEU A 489 10.71 23.77 -24.98
N VAL A 490 11.49 23.31 -24.01
CA VAL A 490 12.91 23.64 -23.85
C VAL A 490 13.75 22.37 -24.00
N LEU A 491 14.67 22.37 -24.96
CA LEU A 491 15.52 21.22 -25.28
C LEU A 491 16.98 21.50 -24.88
N PHE A 492 17.57 20.63 -24.06
CA PHE A 492 18.99 20.72 -23.67
C PHE A 492 19.85 19.93 -24.66
N ILE A 493 20.67 20.64 -25.44
CA ILE A 493 21.46 20.05 -26.52
C ILE A 493 22.95 20.19 -26.27
N ASP A 494 23.66 19.07 -26.39
CA ASP A 494 25.11 19.02 -26.58
C ASP A 494 25.39 18.72 -28.06
N PRO A 495 25.87 19.69 -28.85
CA PRO A 495 26.12 19.51 -30.28
C PRO A 495 27.08 18.36 -30.64
N ALA A 496 27.89 17.90 -29.69
CA ALA A 496 28.83 16.80 -29.88
C ALA A 496 28.21 15.41 -29.61
N GLN A 497 26.95 15.33 -29.17
CA GLN A 497 26.25 14.08 -28.86
C GLN A 497 25.27 13.68 -29.97
N GLU A 498 25.04 12.36 -30.12
CA GLU A 498 24.19 11.81 -31.19
C GLU A 498 22.71 12.17 -31.04
N TYR A 499 22.18 12.20 -29.82
CA TYR A 499 20.75 12.49 -29.54
C TYR A 499 20.31 13.89 -29.97
N THR A 500 21.26 14.82 -30.17
CA THR A 500 20.95 16.18 -30.60
C THR A 500 20.32 16.21 -32.00
N LEU A 501 20.65 15.24 -32.86
CA LEU A 501 19.99 15.10 -34.17
C LEU A 501 18.48 14.87 -34.02
N ASP A 502 18.10 14.01 -33.09
CA ASP A 502 16.72 13.64 -32.81
C ASP A 502 15.91 14.86 -32.34
N PHE A 503 16.46 15.63 -31.40
CA PHE A 503 15.85 16.87 -30.90
C PHE A 503 15.67 17.93 -31.98
N ILE A 504 16.64 18.05 -32.90
CA ILE A 504 16.55 19.01 -34.01
C ILE A 504 15.51 18.56 -35.03
N SER A 505 15.42 17.26 -35.33
CA SER A 505 14.38 16.71 -36.21
C SER A 505 12.97 16.91 -35.64
N LEU A 506 12.82 16.77 -34.32
CA LEU A 506 11.57 17.03 -33.61
C LEU A 506 11.19 18.52 -33.68
N ALA A 507 12.15 19.40 -33.40
CA ALA A 507 11.93 20.84 -33.48
C ALA A 507 11.60 21.29 -34.92
N GLU A 508 12.24 20.71 -35.93
CA GLU A 508 11.93 20.92 -37.36
C GLU A 508 10.46 20.55 -37.65
N PHE A 509 10.01 19.39 -37.16
CA PHE A 509 8.63 18.94 -37.32
C PHE A 509 7.63 19.92 -36.68
N PHE A 510 7.85 20.34 -35.42
CA PHE A 510 6.93 21.25 -34.74
C PHE A 510 6.89 22.64 -35.37
N TYR A 511 8.05 23.16 -35.78
CA TYR A 511 8.17 24.49 -36.39
C TYR A 511 7.47 24.58 -37.75
N TYR A 512 7.69 23.61 -38.66
CA TYR A 512 7.08 23.65 -39.99
C TYR A 512 5.59 23.30 -40.03
N ASN A 513 5.08 22.55 -39.05
CA ASN A 513 3.66 22.22 -38.94
C ASN A 513 2.83 23.29 -38.19
N GLU A 514 3.44 24.41 -37.78
CA GLU A 514 2.78 25.51 -37.06
C GLU A 514 1.99 25.03 -35.82
N ILE A 515 2.52 24.06 -35.08
CA ILE A 515 1.92 23.58 -33.84
C ILE A 515 1.98 24.74 -32.81
N PRO A 516 0.92 24.98 -31.99
CA PRO A 516 0.88 26.09 -31.03
C PRO A 516 1.82 25.84 -29.84
N LEU A 517 3.12 25.77 -30.11
CA LEU A 517 4.20 25.42 -29.22
C LEU A 517 5.39 26.35 -29.46
N ARG A 518 5.90 26.94 -28.39
CA ARG A 518 7.12 27.76 -28.40
C ARG A 518 8.33 26.87 -28.14
N ILE A 519 9.33 26.89 -29.02
CA ILE A 519 10.50 26.00 -28.96
C ILE A 519 11.73 26.80 -28.53
N GLY A 520 12.45 26.32 -27.52
CA GLY A 520 13.67 26.90 -27.00
C GLY A 520 14.81 25.89 -26.87
N PHE A 521 16.04 26.35 -27.06
CA PHE A 521 17.25 25.53 -26.92
C PHE A 521 18.15 26.05 -25.81
N VAL A 522 18.77 25.13 -25.06
CA VAL A 522 19.87 25.41 -24.14
C VAL A 522 21.10 24.65 -24.64
N PHE A 523 22.13 25.39 -25.03
CA PHE A 523 23.38 24.81 -25.53
C PHE A 523 24.33 24.47 -24.37
N ILE A 524 24.69 23.20 -24.25
CA ILE A 524 25.65 22.71 -23.27
C ILE A 524 26.99 22.58 -23.97
N LEU A 525 27.90 23.50 -23.64
CA LEU A 525 29.16 23.71 -24.34
C LEU A 525 30.33 23.72 -23.36
N SER A 526 31.55 23.53 -23.88
CA SER A 526 32.76 23.65 -23.07
C SER A 526 32.90 25.06 -22.47
N VAL A 527 33.28 25.10 -21.19
CA VAL A 527 33.42 26.35 -20.40
C VAL A 527 34.80 27.00 -20.62
N ASP A 528 35.77 26.27 -21.19
CA ASP A 528 37.15 26.73 -21.31
C ASP A 528 37.35 27.74 -22.46
N ASN A 529 37.68 28.99 -22.12
CA ASN A 529 37.84 30.13 -23.03
C ASN A 529 38.95 29.97 -24.06
N GLU A 530 39.88 29.03 -23.88
CA GLU A 530 40.98 28.79 -24.82
C GLU A 530 40.62 27.79 -25.95
N VAL A 531 39.42 27.21 -25.94
CA VAL A 531 38.98 26.24 -26.95
C VAL A 531 38.80 26.91 -28.32
N ASP A 532 39.49 26.37 -29.32
CA ASP A 532 39.39 26.80 -30.72
C ASP A 532 38.15 26.19 -31.41
N GLY A 533 37.31 27.05 -31.99
CA GLY A 533 36.13 26.64 -32.77
C GLY A 533 36.49 26.01 -34.11
N ALA A 534 37.77 26.01 -34.51
CA ALA A 534 38.24 25.19 -35.62
C ALA A 534 38.43 23.71 -35.26
N ALA A 535 38.49 23.37 -33.97
CA ALA A 535 38.69 22.01 -33.46
C ALA A 535 37.47 21.45 -32.72
N ASP A 536 36.70 22.30 -32.02
CA ASP A 536 35.50 21.92 -31.27
C ASP A 536 34.22 22.25 -32.05
N ALA A 537 33.41 21.23 -32.34
CA ALA A 537 32.18 21.37 -33.12
C ALA A 537 31.07 22.16 -32.41
N GLY A 538 31.01 22.10 -31.07
CA GLY A 538 30.03 22.83 -30.28
C GLY A 538 30.33 24.33 -30.24
N ALA A 539 31.60 24.69 -30.00
CA ALA A 539 32.05 26.08 -30.08
C ALA A 539 31.90 26.64 -31.51
N ALA A 540 32.15 25.82 -32.54
CA ALA A 540 31.95 26.20 -33.93
C ALA A 540 30.48 26.53 -34.22
N LEU A 541 29.56 25.66 -33.79
CA LEU A 541 28.12 25.84 -33.99
C LEU A 541 27.61 27.09 -33.26
N TRP A 542 28.02 27.30 -32.00
CA TRP A 542 27.58 28.46 -31.21
C TRP A 542 28.02 29.79 -31.82
N ARG A 543 29.29 29.89 -32.24
CA ARG A 543 29.81 31.10 -32.91
C ARG A 543 29.13 31.34 -34.25
N ALA A 544 28.88 30.28 -35.01
CA ALA A 544 28.13 30.35 -36.26
C ALA A 544 26.69 30.81 -36.05
N PHE A 545 26.01 30.28 -35.03
CA PHE A 545 24.65 30.63 -34.66
C PHE A 545 24.53 32.11 -34.29
N ASN A 546 25.37 32.60 -33.38
CA ASN A 546 25.39 34.01 -32.97
C ASN A 546 25.73 34.97 -34.12
N TYR A 547 26.60 34.57 -35.05
CA TYR A 547 26.90 35.37 -36.24
C TYR A 547 25.67 35.55 -37.13
N ILE A 548 24.93 34.45 -37.37
CA ILE A 548 23.74 34.47 -38.23
C ILE A 548 22.61 35.22 -37.53
N GLU A 549 22.44 35.06 -36.22
CA GLU A 549 21.48 35.82 -35.43
C GLU A 549 21.75 37.33 -35.48
N GLU A 550 23.00 37.78 -35.25
CA GLU A 550 23.33 39.21 -35.30
C GLU A 550 23.23 39.79 -36.73
N SER A 551 23.41 38.97 -37.77
CA SER A 551 23.39 39.40 -39.18
C SER A 551 22.00 39.35 -39.83
N TYR A 552 21.16 38.42 -39.41
CA TYR A 552 19.82 38.16 -39.94
C TYR A 552 18.81 38.13 -38.78
N ASP A 553 18.26 36.96 -38.45
CA ASP A 553 17.36 36.73 -37.33
C ASP A 553 17.58 35.32 -36.75
N VAL A 554 16.89 35.02 -35.64
CA VAL A 554 16.97 33.73 -34.95
C VAL A 554 16.38 32.60 -35.79
N SER A 555 15.31 32.85 -36.55
CA SER A 555 14.67 31.88 -37.44
C SER A 555 15.64 31.37 -38.51
N GLU A 556 16.38 32.27 -39.15
CA GLU A 556 17.41 31.95 -40.13
C GLU A 556 18.63 31.25 -39.51
N ALA A 557 18.97 31.56 -38.25
CA ALA A 557 19.99 30.85 -37.51
C ALA A 557 19.56 29.39 -37.25
N PHE A 558 18.30 29.17 -36.85
CA PHE A 558 17.72 27.84 -36.65
C PHE A 558 17.64 27.03 -37.95
N ILE A 559 17.16 27.61 -39.05
CA ILE A 559 17.13 26.94 -40.36
C ILE A 559 18.55 26.54 -40.82
N SER A 560 19.54 27.40 -40.54
CA SER A 560 20.94 27.07 -40.84
C SER A 560 21.44 25.91 -40.00
N MET A 561 21.05 25.84 -38.74
CA MET A 561 21.36 24.73 -37.85
C MET A 561 20.75 23.43 -38.40
N ILE A 562 19.48 23.41 -38.80
CA ILE A 562 18.85 22.25 -39.45
C ILE A 562 19.68 21.79 -40.66
N HIS A 563 20.07 22.70 -41.55
CA HIS A 563 20.91 22.36 -42.71
C HIS A 563 22.31 21.82 -42.34
N MET A 564 22.89 22.24 -41.21
CA MET A 564 24.16 21.70 -40.71
C MET A 564 24.00 20.24 -40.25
N TYR A 565 22.91 19.94 -39.55
CA TYR A 565 22.61 18.60 -39.04
C TYR A 565 22.12 17.63 -40.12
N GLN A 566 21.39 18.09 -41.14
CA GLN A 566 21.03 17.28 -42.32
C GLN A 566 22.26 16.79 -43.12
N LYS A 567 23.41 17.48 -43.02
CA LYS A 567 24.67 17.07 -43.67
C LYS A 567 25.48 16.06 -42.86
N VAL A 568 25.06 15.71 -41.65
CA VAL A 568 25.77 14.75 -40.77
C VAL A 568 25.63 13.34 -41.33
N LYS A 569 26.77 12.66 -41.53
CA LYS A 569 26.81 11.28 -42.08
C LYS A 569 27.22 10.21 -41.06
N GLY A 570 27.62 10.61 -39.85
CA GLY A 570 28.20 9.73 -38.84
C GLY A 570 27.68 9.98 -37.42
N GLY A 571 26.40 10.37 -37.28
CA GLY A 571 25.73 10.58 -35.98
C GLY A 571 26.12 11.85 -35.23
N VAL A 572 27.34 12.37 -35.41
CA VAL A 572 27.85 13.54 -34.66
C VAL A 572 28.21 14.71 -35.58
N LEU A 573 27.94 15.94 -35.14
CA LEU A 573 28.29 17.15 -35.85
C LEU A 573 29.82 17.35 -35.90
N THR A 574 30.35 17.64 -37.09
CA THR A 574 31.77 17.98 -37.26
C THR A 574 31.94 19.45 -37.65
N VAL A 575 33.12 20.02 -37.38
CA VAL A 575 33.44 21.40 -37.75
C VAL A 575 33.32 21.64 -39.27
N ASP A 576 33.61 20.63 -40.09
CA ASP A 576 33.53 20.72 -41.55
C ASP A 576 32.08 20.90 -42.03
N ASN A 577 31.11 20.28 -41.34
CA ASN A 577 29.69 20.48 -41.60
C ASN A 577 29.31 21.96 -41.42
N VAL A 578 29.72 22.55 -40.29
CA VAL A 578 29.46 23.95 -39.94
C VAL A 578 30.12 24.90 -40.95
N LYS A 579 31.40 24.67 -41.28
CA LYS A 579 32.14 25.45 -42.29
C LYS A 579 31.46 25.41 -43.66
N SER A 580 30.98 24.26 -44.09
CA SER A 580 30.34 24.10 -45.41
C SER A 580 29.04 24.90 -45.54
N VAL A 581 28.29 25.06 -44.45
CA VAL A 581 27.02 25.81 -44.45
C VAL A 581 27.31 27.31 -44.33
N LEU A 582 28.25 27.70 -43.47
CA LEU A 582 28.71 29.08 -43.34
C LEU A 582 29.27 29.64 -44.66
N GLN A 583 30.09 28.86 -45.38
CA GLN A 583 30.66 29.27 -46.68
C GLN A 583 29.59 29.59 -47.73
N ASN A 584 28.47 28.86 -47.70
CA ASN A 584 27.35 29.10 -48.60
C ASN A 584 26.56 30.34 -48.22
N LYS A 585 26.43 30.63 -46.91
CA LYS A 585 25.59 31.73 -46.40
C LYS A 585 26.35 33.07 -46.30
N ALA A 586 27.66 33.04 -46.04
CA ALA A 586 28.53 34.21 -45.91
C ALA A 586 29.78 34.11 -46.82
N PRO A 587 29.62 34.23 -48.15
CA PRO A 587 30.72 34.06 -49.10
C PRO A 587 31.79 35.18 -49.07
N HIS A 588 31.56 36.27 -48.33
CA HIS A 588 32.42 37.46 -48.32
C HIS A 588 33.19 37.68 -47.00
N THR A 589 33.03 36.80 -46.00
CA THR A 589 33.62 36.95 -44.66
C THR A 589 34.65 35.85 -44.43
N ASP A 590 35.79 36.17 -43.79
CA ASP A 590 36.75 35.13 -43.38
C ASP A 590 36.16 34.28 -42.26
N ILE A 591 36.18 32.96 -42.43
CA ILE A 591 35.61 31.99 -41.50
C ILE A 591 36.43 31.96 -40.21
N LEU A 592 37.74 32.26 -40.29
CA LEU A 592 38.61 32.31 -39.12
C LEU A 592 38.28 33.48 -38.20
N ASP A 593 37.75 34.59 -38.73
CA ASP A 593 37.28 35.73 -37.92
C ASP A 593 36.02 35.37 -37.11
N ILE A 594 35.23 34.41 -37.59
CA ILE A 594 34.01 33.92 -36.94
C ILE A 594 34.33 32.79 -35.96
N LEU A 595 35.12 31.80 -36.37
CA LEU A 595 35.37 30.57 -35.60
C LEU A 595 36.61 30.61 -34.70
N GLY A 596 37.53 31.57 -34.88
CA GLY A 596 38.78 31.63 -34.14
C GLY A 596 38.62 31.96 -32.65
N THR A 597 39.68 31.71 -31.86
CA THR A 597 39.70 31.85 -30.39
C THR A 597 39.40 33.27 -29.87
N GLY A 598 39.62 34.32 -30.68
CA GLY A 598 39.32 35.71 -30.35
C GLY A 598 38.00 36.26 -30.94
N SER A 599 37.10 35.38 -31.39
CA SER A 599 35.86 35.77 -32.06
C SER A 599 34.95 36.62 -31.17
N LYS A 600 34.37 37.68 -31.75
CA LYS A 600 33.38 38.54 -31.07
C LYS A 600 32.04 37.82 -30.79
N TYR A 601 31.83 36.67 -31.44
CA TYR A 601 30.59 35.89 -31.40
C TYR A 601 30.60 34.78 -30.33
N ASP A 602 31.58 34.77 -29.42
CA ASP A 602 31.69 33.77 -28.34
C ASP A 602 31.00 34.19 -27.02
N LYS A 603 30.14 35.22 -27.08
CA LYS A 603 29.44 35.73 -25.90
C LYS A 603 28.54 34.63 -25.31
N ARG A 604 28.43 34.62 -23.97
CA ARG A 604 27.53 33.75 -23.19
C ARG A 604 27.70 32.24 -23.40
N ARG A 605 28.81 31.76 -23.97
CA ARG A 605 29.06 30.32 -24.18
C ARG A 605 28.95 29.49 -22.88
N ALA A 606 29.47 30.01 -21.77
CA ALA A 606 29.40 29.36 -20.46
C ALA A 606 28.01 29.43 -19.80
N ALA A 607 27.09 30.25 -20.32
CA ALA A 607 25.80 30.52 -19.67
C ALA A 607 24.83 29.34 -19.74
N GLY A 608 24.83 28.57 -20.84
CA GLY A 608 23.99 27.38 -20.98
C GLY A 608 24.43 26.26 -20.03
N THR A 609 25.72 25.93 -20.01
CA THR A 609 26.29 24.93 -19.09
C THR A 609 26.14 25.32 -17.61
N SER A 610 26.26 26.62 -17.29
CA SER A 610 26.01 27.11 -15.93
C SER A 610 24.54 27.00 -15.54
N PHE A 611 23.63 27.32 -16.46
CA PHE A 611 22.19 27.15 -16.24
C PHE A 611 21.81 25.68 -16.06
N TYR A 612 22.30 24.78 -16.91
CA TYR A 612 22.07 23.34 -16.76
C TYR A 612 22.54 22.82 -15.39
N LYS A 613 23.75 23.19 -14.96
CA LYS A 613 24.24 22.85 -13.61
C LYS A 613 23.36 23.43 -12.49
N MET A 614 22.81 24.63 -12.69
CA MET A 614 21.90 25.27 -11.72
C MET A 614 20.55 24.54 -11.65
N THR A 615 19.99 24.11 -12.78
CA THR A 615 18.68 23.42 -12.82
C THR A 615 18.66 22.10 -12.06
N GLY A 616 19.82 21.43 -11.89
CA GLY A 616 19.92 20.19 -11.11
C GLY A 616 19.27 18.98 -11.79
N LEU A 617 18.99 19.09 -13.08
CA LEU A 617 18.55 17.98 -13.91
C LEU A 617 19.64 16.90 -13.98
N ASP A 618 19.20 15.65 -14.06
CA ASP A 618 20.07 14.48 -14.22
C ASP A 618 20.81 14.52 -15.58
N SER A 619 21.57 13.47 -15.88
CA SER A 619 22.33 13.35 -17.13
C SER A 619 21.48 13.59 -18.39
N LEU A 620 22.12 14.18 -19.40
CA LEU A 620 21.54 14.33 -20.74
C LEU A 620 21.22 12.97 -21.38
N PRO A 621 20.18 12.88 -22.22
CA PRO A 621 19.36 13.97 -22.79
C PRO A 621 18.29 14.51 -21.83
N GLN A 622 17.91 15.80 -21.96
CA GLN A 622 16.88 16.43 -21.10
C GLN A 622 15.99 17.38 -21.92
N ALA A 623 14.67 17.34 -21.66
CA ALA A 623 13.67 18.19 -22.30
C ALA A 623 12.64 18.65 -21.26
N LEU A 624 12.17 19.89 -21.36
CA LEU A 624 11.15 20.46 -20.46
C LEU A 624 9.93 20.91 -21.24
N TYR A 625 8.74 20.52 -20.79
CA TYR A 625 7.48 21.07 -21.27
C TYR A 625 6.87 21.99 -20.19
N ASN A 626 6.70 23.27 -20.51
CA ASN A 626 6.31 24.32 -19.56
C ASN A 626 7.12 24.29 -18.24
N GLY A 627 8.39 23.89 -18.32
CA GLY A 627 9.31 23.75 -17.19
C GLY A 627 9.30 22.38 -16.50
N GLU A 628 8.34 21.51 -16.81
CA GLU A 628 8.26 20.16 -16.28
C GLU A 628 9.22 19.23 -17.05
N PRO A 629 10.10 18.46 -16.38
CA PRO A 629 10.95 17.50 -17.06
C PRO A 629 10.16 16.38 -17.72
N ILE A 630 10.66 15.90 -18.85
CA ILE A 630 10.15 14.70 -19.54
C ILE A 630 11.06 13.54 -19.18
N ASP A 631 10.46 12.39 -18.86
CA ASP A 631 11.20 11.23 -18.37
C ASP A 631 12.16 10.68 -19.44
N LEU A 632 13.32 10.18 -18.98
CA LEU A 632 14.37 9.64 -19.86
C LEU A 632 13.89 8.47 -20.72
N THR A 633 12.85 7.75 -20.27
CA THR A 633 12.22 6.63 -20.98
C THR A 633 11.45 7.08 -22.22
N GLU A 634 11.00 8.34 -22.28
CA GLU A 634 10.20 8.90 -23.36
C GLU A 634 11.05 9.73 -24.35
N MET A 635 12.38 9.60 -24.31
CA MET A 635 13.29 10.50 -25.03
C MET A 635 13.57 10.09 -26.49
N SER A 636 12.94 9.04 -27.00
CA SER A 636 12.98 8.77 -28.45
C SER A 636 12.13 9.80 -29.22
N THR A 637 12.42 10.02 -30.50
CA THR A 637 11.73 11.06 -31.29
C THR A 637 10.21 10.90 -31.36
N GLU A 638 9.71 9.66 -31.43
CA GLU A 638 8.27 9.40 -31.53
C GLU A 638 7.58 9.45 -30.16
N GLU A 639 8.21 8.92 -29.11
CA GLU A 639 7.70 8.98 -27.72
C GLU A 639 7.68 10.44 -27.24
N LEU A 640 8.77 11.19 -27.44
CA LEU A 640 8.87 12.60 -27.03
C LEU A 640 7.80 13.46 -27.72
N LYS A 641 7.49 13.14 -28.98
CA LYS A 641 6.40 13.79 -29.72
C LYS A 641 5.03 13.45 -29.11
N GLY A 642 4.79 12.19 -28.76
CA GLY A 642 3.58 11.75 -28.07
C GLY A 642 3.41 12.44 -26.71
N ALA A 643 4.44 12.39 -25.88
CA ALA A 643 4.48 12.99 -24.55
C ALA A 643 4.21 14.50 -24.58
N VAL A 644 4.84 15.24 -25.51
CA VAL A 644 4.57 16.69 -25.66
C VAL A 644 3.11 16.95 -26.03
N LEU A 645 2.51 16.15 -26.92
CA LEU A 645 1.11 16.31 -27.31
C LEU A 645 0.13 15.96 -26.18
N GLU A 646 0.41 14.92 -25.40
CA GLU A 646 -0.37 14.55 -24.22
C GLU A 646 -0.32 15.64 -23.15
N LYS A 647 0.89 16.10 -22.78
CA LYS A 647 1.06 17.23 -21.84
C LYS A 647 0.41 18.52 -22.35
N MET A 648 0.30 18.73 -23.68
CA MET A 648 -0.47 19.82 -24.26
C MET A 648 -1.98 19.69 -24.02
N LEU A 649 -2.54 18.49 -24.15
CA LEU A 649 -3.95 18.23 -23.87
C LEU A 649 -4.25 18.39 -22.38
N ASP A 650 -3.38 17.90 -21.50
CA ASP A 650 -3.55 18.04 -20.06
C ASP A 650 -3.48 19.51 -19.63
N ALA A 651 -2.45 20.23 -20.07
CA ALA A 651 -2.34 21.67 -19.83
C ALA A 651 -3.55 22.45 -20.34
N PHE A 652 -4.13 22.06 -21.49
CA PHE A 652 -5.34 22.66 -22.02
C PHE A 652 -6.52 22.52 -21.06
N THR A 653 -6.73 21.36 -20.42
CA THR A 653 -7.82 21.18 -19.45
C THR A 653 -7.68 22.10 -18.23
N TYR A 654 -6.45 22.27 -17.72
CA TYR A 654 -6.18 23.17 -16.60
C TYR A 654 -6.38 24.63 -16.99
N LEU A 655 -5.84 25.07 -18.13
CA LEU A 655 -6.00 26.44 -18.62
C LEU A 655 -7.47 26.76 -18.90
N GLN A 656 -8.24 25.82 -19.47
CA GLN A 656 -9.67 25.98 -19.70
C GLN A 656 -10.43 26.22 -18.39
N ARG A 657 -10.12 25.46 -17.34
CA ARG A 657 -10.69 25.65 -16.00
C ARG A 657 -10.33 27.02 -15.43
N ASP A 658 -9.08 27.45 -15.57
CA ASP A 658 -8.59 28.73 -15.03
C ASP A 658 -9.20 29.94 -15.75
N VAL A 659 -9.46 29.84 -17.06
CA VAL A 659 -10.24 30.82 -17.83
C VAL A 659 -11.71 30.82 -17.37
N PHE A 660 -12.31 29.65 -17.18
CA PHE A 660 -13.71 29.55 -16.71
C PHE A 660 -13.91 30.18 -15.33
N MET A 661 -12.94 30.01 -14.42
CA MET A 661 -12.95 30.63 -13.09
C MET A 661 -12.57 32.12 -13.10
N GLY A 662 -12.13 32.66 -14.24
CA GLY A 662 -11.72 34.06 -14.40
C GLY A 662 -10.35 34.40 -13.81
N THR A 663 -9.54 33.40 -13.45
CA THR A 663 -8.17 33.59 -12.94
C THR A 663 -7.18 33.96 -14.05
N LEU A 664 -7.43 33.47 -15.27
CA LEU A 664 -6.67 33.81 -16.47
C LEU A 664 -7.51 34.71 -17.38
N ASN A 665 -6.95 35.84 -17.80
CA ASN A 665 -7.60 36.81 -18.69
C ASN A 665 -6.67 37.27 -19.82
N ASP A 666 -7.18 38.12 -20.72
CA ASP A 666 -6.43 38.59 -21.89
C ASP A 666 -5.31 39.60 -21.53
N GLU A 667 -5.33 40.19 -20.33
CA GLU A 667 -4.34 41.20 -19.88
C GLU A 667 -3.10 40.56 -19.24
N ILE A 668 -3.25 39.40 -18.60
CA ILE A 668 -2.16 38.68 -17.92
C ILE A 668 -1.24 38.01 -18.95
N ASN A 669 0.08 38.14 -18.80
CA ASN A 669 1.05 37.43 -19.65
C ASN A 669 0.99 35.91 -19.41
N ALA A 670 0.96 35.12 -20.49
CA ALA A 670 0.83 33.66 -20.41
C ALA A 670 1.99 32.99 -19.66
N ILE A 671 3.24 33.43 -19.89
CA ILE A 671 4.43 32.83 -19.27
C ILE A 671 4.51 33.20 -17.80
N ASP A 672 4.26 34.46 -17.45
CA ASP A 672 4.25 34.88 -16.04
C ASP A 672 3.16 34.13 -15.27
N PHE A 673 1.97 33.95 -15.86
CA PHE A 673 0.90 33.15 -15.24
C PHE A 673 1.31 31.69 -14.99
N LEU A 674 2.02 31.06 -15.91
CA LEU A 674 2.52 29.68 -15.74
C LEU A 674 3.63 29.61 -14.69
N MET A 675 4.54 30.59 -14.69
CA MET A 675 5.76 30.57 -13.86
C MET A 675 5.58 31.17 -12.47
N ASP A 676 4.50 31.92 -12.21
CA ASP A 676 4.16 32.45 -10.89
C ASP A 676 3.36 31.44 -10.05
N LYS A 677 3.10 30.23 -10.58
CA LYS A 677 2.42 29.16 -9.84
C LYS A 677 3.27 28.65 -8.66
N ASN A 678 2.57 28.18 -7.62
CA ASN A 678 3.20 27.70 -6.39
C ASN A 678 4.09 26.45 -6.57
N ASN A 679 4.02 25.71 -7.68
CA ASN A 679 4.86 24.53 -7.93
C ASN A 679 6.17 24.85 -8.67
N VAL A 680 6.43 26.12 -9.03
CA VAL A 680 7.60 26.51 -9.84
C VAL A 680 8.84 26.73 -8.97
N VAL A 681 9.97 26.13 -9.33
CA VAL A 681 11.21 26.14 -8.56
C VAL A 681 12.43 26.46 -9.45
N PRO A 682 13.48 27.07 -8.89
CA PRO A 682 14.69 27.41 -9.66
C PRO A 682 15.60 26.21 -9.94
N ARG A 683 15.47 25.13 -9.16
CA ARG A 683 16.28 23.92 -9.23
C ARG A 683 15.44 22.71 -8.83
N LEU A 684 15.62 21.62 -9.57
CA LEU A 684 15.11 20.29 -9.22
C LEU A 684 16.27 19.46 -8.68
N ASN A 685 15.98 18.60 -7.72
CA ASN A 685 16.96 17.68 -7.17
C ASN A 685 16.26 16.34 -6.95
N SER A 686 16.71 15.33 -7.68
CA SER A 686 16.10 13.99 -7.66
C SER A 686 16.15 13.36 -6.27
N LEU A 687 17.18 13.67 -5.45
CA LEU A 687 17.26 13.21 -4.06
C LEU A 687 16.16 13.79 -3.16
N ILE A 688 15.65 14.99 -3.45
CA ILE A 688 14.59 15.61 -2.63
C ILE A 688 13.21 15.09 -3.05
N LEU A 689 13.01 14.92 -4.36
CA LEU A 689 11.73 14.63 -4.99
C LEU A 689 11.42 13.12 -5.10
N HIS A 690 12.40 12.29 -5.47
CA HIS A 690 12.20 10.86 -5.77
C HIS A 690 12.68 9.90 -4.67
N THR A 691 13.38 10.38 -3.63
CA THR A 691 13.81 9.51 -2.52
C THR A 691 12.61 9.10 -1.66
N GLU A 692 12.46 7.80 -1.42
CA GLU A 692 11.49 7.27 -0.46
C GLU A 692 11.66 7.95 0.91
N PRO A 693 10.60 8.58 1.46
CA PRO A 693 10.76 9.45 2.60
C PRO A 693 10.90 8.64 3.89
N GLN A 694 12.09 8.68 4.51
CA GLN A 694 12.30 8.13 5.85
C GLN A 694 12.00 9.20 6.92
N TYR A 695 10.89 9.06 7.64
CA TYR A 695 10.51 9.98 8.72
C TYR A 695 10.98 9.49 10.10
N LEU A 696 11.53 10.43 10.88
CA LEU A 696 11.91 10.20 12.26
C LEU A 696 10.71 10.28 13.20
N ASN A 697 10.61 9.33 14.13
CA ASN A 697 9.64 9.43 15.22
C ASN A 697 10.21 10.31 16.34
N LEU A 698 9.71 11.54 16.43
CA LEU A 698 10.20 12.57 17.37
C LEU A 698 9.44 12.60 18.72
N ILE A 699 8.55 11.64 18.95
CA ILE A 699 7.66 11.58 20.11
C ILE A 699 8.31 10.72 21.20
N SER A 700 8.45 11.26 22.42
CA SER A 700 9.04 10.52 23.54
C SER A 700 8.08 9.45 24.07
N SER A 701 8.59 8.27 24.40
CA SER A 701 7.79 7.16 24.94
C SER A 701 7.59 7.22 26.46
N SER A 702 8.39 8.02 27.18
CA SER A 702 8.30 8.39 28.63
C SER A 702 9.67 8.60 29.30
N VAL A 703 10.77 8.14 28.67
CA VAL A 703 12.12 8.21 29.26
C VAL A 703 12.76 9.57 29.01
N THR A 704 13.13 10.26 30.09
CA THR A 704 13.91 11.50 30.03
C THR A 704 15.38 11.19 30.24
N ALA A 705 16.22 11.50 29.25
CA ALA A 705 17.67 11.40 29.35
C ALA A 705 18.30 12.74 28.97
N GLU A 706 19.36 13.12 29.67
CA GLU A 706 20.15 14.30 29.33
C GLU A 706 21.14 13.97 28.21
N ILE A 707 21.33 14.88 27.25
CA ILE A 707 22.21 14.68 26.08
C ILE A 707 23.68 14.44 26.46
N GLU A 708 24.10 14.92 27.63
CA GLU A 708 25.46 14.81 28.16
C GLU A 708 25.75 13.42 28.78
N ASP A 709 24.70 12.64 29.12
CA ASP A 709 24.81 11.27 29.64
C ASP A 709 24.78 10.23 28.50
N PHE A 710 25.95 10.06 27.89
CA PHE A 710 26.17 9.05 26.85
C PHE A 710 25.81 7.63 27.30
N SER A 711 25.96 7.32 28.60
CA SER A 711 25.75 5.96 29.09
C SER A 711 24.27 5.58 29.05
N THR A 712 23.40 6.47 29.54
CA THR A 712 21.94 6.29 29.46
C THR A 712 21.46 6.36 28.03
N PHE A 713 21.97 7.30 27.22
CA PHE A 713 21.59 7.46 25.82
C PHE A 713 21.87 6.21 24.97
N SER A 714 22.96 5.50 25.25
CA SER A 714 23.34 4.30 24.49
C SER A 714 22.35 3.13 24.61
N PHE A 715 21.53 3.10 25.68
CA PHE A 715 20.52 2.07 25.91
C PHE A 715 19.12 2.47 25.43
N LEU A 716 18.94 3.71 24.97
CA LEU A 716 17.66 4.18 24.44
C LEU A 716 17.37 3.57 23.08
N ASP A 717 16.07 3.44 22.80
CA ASP A 717 15.56 3.01 21.49
C ASP A 717 15.62 4.17 20.49
N SER A 718 15.52 3.89 19.19
CA SER A 718 15.69 4.92 18.15
C SER A 718 14.66 6.06 18.24
N GLN A 719 13.44 5.75 18.67
CA GLN A 719 12.40 6.75 18.95
C GLN A 719 12.81 7.70 20.10
N ASP A 720 13.25 7.15 21.23
CA ASP A 720 13.64 7.96 22.38
C ASP A 720 14.93 8.75 22.09
N LYS A 721 15.91 8.16 21.40
CA LYS A 721 17.11 8.86 20.90
C LYS A 721 16.73 10.08 20.08
N SER A 722 15.81 9.94 19.14
CA SER A 722 15.32 11.04 18.30
C SER A 722 14.62 12.12 19.11
N SER A 723 13.80 11.73 20.09
CA SER A 723 13.10 12.66 20.98
C SER A 723 14.07 13.47 21.86
N VAL A 724 15.13 12.83 22.39
CA VAL A 724 16.15 13.48 23.22
C VAL A 724 16.94 14.50 22.40
N ILE A 725 17.36 14.14 21.18
CA ILE A 725 18.04 15.09 20.27
C ILE A 725 17.11 16.27 19.93
N ALA A 726 15.84 16.01 19.62
CA ALA A 726 14.89 17.08 19.32
C ALA A 726 14.67 18.05 20.49
N GLN A 727 14.60 17.55 21.72
CA GLN A 727 14.39 18.36 22.93
C GLN A 727 15.63 19.17 23.34
N SER A 728 16.82 18.67 23.03
CA SER A 728 18.10 19.29 23.41
C SER A 728 18.70 20.18 22.31
N MET A 729 18.05 20.26 21.14
CA MET A 729 18.52 21.03 20.00
C MET A 729 18.37 22.54 20.25
N HIS A 730 19.41 23.30 19.88
CA HIS A 730 19.35 24.75 19.81
C HIS A 730 19.15 25.19 18.35
N TYR A 731 18.17 26.05 18.12
CA TYR A 731 17.80 26.50 16.78
C TYR A 731 18.26 27.93 16.52
N LEU A 732 18.75 28.17 15.31
CA LEU A 732 18.91 29.50 14.75
C LEU A 732 17.63 29.87 13.99
N THR A 733 17.00 30.99 14.33
CA THR A 733 15.83 31.54 13.64
C THR A 733 16.17 32.87 12.97
N ALA A 734 15.36 33.29 11.98
CA ALA A 734 15.49 34.61 11.35
C ALA A 734 15.11 35.74 12.32
N GLU A 735 14.04 35.54 13.09
CA GLU A 735 13.56 36.46 14.13
C GLU A 735 13.25 35.68 15.43
N ASP A 736 13.35 36.34 16.59
CA ASP A 736 13.28 35.69 17.91
C ASP A 736 11.84 35.30 18.35
N ASP A 737 10.80 35.80 17.66
CA ASP A 737 9.38 35.65 18.05
C ASP A 737 8.44 35.06 16.96
N VAL A 738 8.97 34.63 15.81
CA VAL A 738 8.15 34.10 14.69
C VAL A 738 8.11 32.56 14.72
N VAL A 739 6.91 32.00 14.60
CA VAL A 739 6.72 30.55 14.44
C VAL A 739 7.29 30.13 13.09
N SER A 740 8.46 29.49 13.15
CA SER A 740 9.08 28.85 11.98
C SER A 740 8.31 27.58 11.64
N ALA A 741 7.84 27.48 10.40
CA ALA A 741 7.07 26.35 9.89
C ALA A 741 7.97 25.17 9.51
N VAL A 742 9.18 25.48 9.02
CA VAL A 742 10.14 24.49 8.50
C VAL A 742 11.36 24.42 9.43
N THR A 743 11.70 23.21 9.86
CA THR A 743 12.86 22.90 10.70
C THR A 743 13.85 22.07 9.91
N VAL A 744 15.05 22.60 9.69
CA VAL A 744 16.13 21.91 8.98
C VAL A 744 17.24 21.55 9.98
N TRP A 745 17.61 20.28 10.08
CA TRP A 745 18.83 19.84 10.77
C TRP A 745 19.91 19.48 9.75
N ILE A 746 21.09 20.05 9.90
CA ILE A 746 22.26 19.71 9.08
C ILE A 746 23.12 18.71 9.85
N VAL A 747 23.39 17.56 9.23
CA VAL A 747 24.26 16.51 9.74
C VAL A 747 25.55 16.55 8.95
N ALA A 748 26.66 16.96 9.57
CA ALA A 748 27.96 17.00 8.91
C ALA A 748 29.13 16.93 9.89
N ASP A 749 30.32 16.74 9.34
CA ASP A 749 31.58 17.05 10.01
C ASP A 749 31.99 18.49 9.67
N PHE A 750 31.80 19.44 10.60
CA PHE A 750 32.10 20.85 10.38
C PHE A 750 33.59 21.18 10.48
N ASP A 751 34.40 20.23 10.95
CA ASP A 751 35.85 20.33 10.88
C ASP A 751 36.36 19.95 9.47
N MET A 752 35.51 19.39 8.59
CA MET A 752 35.80 19.16 7.17
C MET A 752 35.27 20.29 6.24
N PRO A 753 35.94 20.55 5.09
CA PRO A 753 35.51 21.60 4.15
C PRO A 753 34.09 21.42 3.61
N SER A 754 33.68 20.17 3.34
CA SER A 754 32.35 19.84 2.83
C SER A 754 31.23 20.23 3.82
N GLY A 755 31.42 19.98 5.12
CA GLY A 755 30.46 20.37 6.16
C GLY A 755 30.37 21.88 6.33
N ARG A 756 31.50 22.60 6.25
CA ARG A 756 31.52 24.08 6.28
C ARG A 756 30.80 24.70 5.08
N LYS A 757 31.02 24.16 3.88
CA LYS A 757 30.33 24.61 2.66
C LYS A 757 28.81 24.44 2.78
N LEU A 758 28.35 23.30 3.31
CA LEU A 758 26.93 23.05 3.54
C LEU A 758 26.33 24.05 4.56
N LEU A 759 27.03 24.29 5.67
CA LEU A 759 26.63 25.30 6.66
C LEU A 759 26.54 26.70 6.05
N SER A 760 27.52 27.08 5.21
CA SER A 760 27.53 28.38 4.52
C SER A 760 26.33 28.54 3.59
N ASN A 761 25.99 27.51 2.81
CA ASN A 761 24.84 27.53 1.90
C ASN A 761 23.51 27.63 2.65
N ALA A 762 23.36 26.89 3.76
CA ALA A 762 22.19 27.01 4.62
C ALA A 762 22.03 28.41 5.24
N LEU A 763 23.14 29.01 5.71
CA LEU A 763 23.13 30.36 6.27
C LEU A 763 22.80 31.44 5.23
N LYS A 764 23.10 31.22 3.94
CA LYS A 764 22.68 32.09 2.83
C LYS A 764 21.19 31.93 2.54
N HIS A 765 20.67 30.71 2.56
CA HIS A 765 19.24 30.46 2.37
C HIS A 765 18.39 31.15 3.45
N MET A 766 18.82 31.11 4.71
CA MET A 766 18.15 31.79 5.82
C MET A 766 18.07 33.33 5.68
N GLU A 767 18.71 33.91 4.67
CA GLU A 767 18.74 35.36 4.41
C GLU A 767 17.54 35.78 3.58
N THR A 768 17.06 34.85 2.75
CA THR A 768 15.87 34.98 1.92
C THR A 768 14.63 34.41 2.62
N SER A 769 14.78 33.33 3.41
CA SER A 769 13.65 32.64 4.04
C SER A 769 13.29 33.20 5.42
N VAL A 770 12.00 33.38 5.69
CA VAL A 770 11.48 33.78 7.02
C VAL A 770 10.88 32.59 7.79
N HIS A 771 10.54 31.49 7.11
CA HIS A 771 9.83 30.37 7.71
C HIS A 771 10.73 29.24 8.21
N THR A 772 12.03 29.31 7.92
CA THR A 772 13.00 28.24 8.20
C THR A 772 13.79 28.52 9.48
N ARG A 773 13.94 27.48 10.32
CA ARG A 773 14.90 27.44 11.44
C ARG A 773 15.93 26.32 11.25
N LEU A 774 17.15 26.56 11.71
CA LEU A 774 18.30 25.68 11.48
C LEU A 774 18.82 25.06 12.79
N GLY A 775 18.96 23.73 12.81
CA GLY A 775 19.63 22.95 13.86
C GLY A 775 20.87 22.23 13.31
N ILE A 776 21.80 21.85 14.21
CA ILE A 776 23.09 21.24 13.83
C ILE A 776 23.33 19.93 14.57
N ILE A 777 23.63 18.88 13.81
CA ILE A 777 24.04 17.57 14.30
C ILE A 777 25.48 17.28 13.84
N TYR A 778 26.30 16.80 14.76
CA TYR A 778 27.73 16.62 14.55
C TYR A 778 28.02 15.15 14.22
N ASN A 779 28.58 14.88 13.04
CA ASN A 779 28.96 13.53 12.62
C ASN A 779 30.47 13.44 12.28
N PRO A 780 31.36 13.54 13.29
CA PRO A 780 32.80 13.65 13.07
C PRO A 780 33.40 12.38 12.42
N THR A 781 34.35 12.59 11.50
CA THR A 781 35.05 11.54 10.75
C THR A 781 36.20 10.92 11.57
N LEU A 782 36.93 11.75 12.30
CA LEU A 782 38.10 11.36 13.10
C LEU A 782 37.70 10.97 14.54
N LYS A 783 38.63 10.35 15.28
CA LYS A 783 38.41 10.04 16.70
C LYS A 783 38.08 11.31 17.48
N ILE A 784 36.98 11.26 18.22
CA ILE A 784 36.42 12.41 18.94
C ILE A 784 37.30 12.73 20.16
N ASN A 785 38.18 13.73 19.97
CA ASN A 785 39.07 14.31 20.96
C ASN A 785 39.00 15.84 20.84
N GLU A 786 39.43 16.55 21.87
CA GLU A 786 39.43 18.03 21.89
C GLU A 786 40.18 18.64 20.69
N GLU A 787 41.30 18.05 20.28
CA GLU A 787 42.12 18.54 19.15
C GLU A 787 41.43 18.43 17.78
N ASN A 788 40.48 17.51 17.62
CA ASN A 788 39.87 17.22 16.31
C ASN A 788 38.47 17.84 16.14
N THR A 789 37.89 18.40 17.20
CA THR A 789 36.54 18.99 17.19
C THR A 789 36.57 20.47 17.53
N VAL A 790 37.57 21.19 17.01
CA VAL A 790 37.86 22.59 17.40
C VAL A 790 36.76 23.52 16.90
N ILE A 791 36.35 23.35 15.63
CA ILE A 791 35.30 24.16 15.00
C ILE A 791 33.93 23.72 15.53
N SER A 792 33.67 22.41 15.58
CA SER A 792 32.41 21.86 16.10
C SER A 792 32.12 22.31 17.55
N ARG A 793 33.13 22.36 18.43
CA ARG A 793 32.99 22.94 19.79
C ARG A 793 32.74 24.44 19.77
N GLY A 794 33.34 25.16 18.82
CA GLY A 794 33.15 26.60 18.64
C GLY A 794 31.71 26.93 18.26
N ILE A 795 31.14 26.16 17.34
CA ILE A 795 29.74 26.25 16.92
C ILE A 795 28.81 25.98 18.11
N LEU A 796 28.99 24.86 18.83
CA LEU A 796 28.14 24.53 19.98
C LEU A 796 28.23 25.57 21.10
N ALA A 797 29.43 26.06 21.42
CA ALA A 797 29.60 27.14 22.39
C ALA A 797 28.89 28.42 21.92
N ALA A 798 28.88 28.72 20.62
CA ALA A 798 28.21 29.89 20.09
C ALA A 798 26.69 29.82 20.26
N PHE A 799 26.07 28.67 19.99
CA PHE A 799 24.63 28.44 20.21
C PHE A 799 24.21 28.65 21.67
N LEU A 800 25.10 28.36 22.63
CA LEU A 800 24.82 28.43 24.06
C LEU A 800 25.03 29.83 24.66
N THR A 801 25.80 30.71 24.01
CA THR A 801 26.19 32.01 24.60
C THR A 801 25.66 33.23 23.86
N HIS A 802 25.33 33.13 22.58
CA HIS A 802 24.96 34.29 21.74
C HIS A 802 23.49 34.29 21.33
N LYS A 803 22.93 35.49 21.11
CA LYS A 803 21.60 35.68 20.49
C LYS A 803 21.65 35.44 18.98
N ASN A 804 20.51 35.13 18.36
CA ASN A 804 20.40 34.67 16.97
C ASN A 804 21.09 35.57 15.93
N SER A 805 20.94 36.90 16.02
CA SER A 805 21.56 37.85 15.08
C SER A 805 23.09 37.85 15.14
N LEU A 806 23.66 37.79 16.35
CA LEU A 806 25.11 37.71 16.58
C LEU A 806 25.65 36.31 16.26
N LEU A 807 24.90 35.27 16.62
CA LEU A 807 25.21 33.86 16.34
C LEU A 807 25.37 33.64 14.84
N ARG A 808 24.41 34.11 14.03
CA ARG A 808 24.44 33.97 12.57
C ARG A 808 25.68 34.57 11.93
N ARG A 809 26.10 35.76 12.39
CA ARG A 809 27.31 36.43 11.89
C ARG A 809 28.56 35.61 12.23
N PHE A 810 28.65 35.10 13.46
CA PHE A 810 29.80 34.31 13.90
C PHE A 810 29.88 32.94 13.20
N LEU A 811 28.75 32.26 13.00
CA LEU A 811 28.72 31.00 12.23
C LEU A 811 29.19 31.20 10.78
N ARG A 812 28.90 32.35 10.17
CA ARG A 812 29.41 32.69 8.83
C ARG A 812 30.92 32.84 8.81
N GLU A 813 31.50 33.48 9.81
CA GLU A 813 32.96 33.60 9.93
C GLU A 813 33.61 32.23 10.17
N LEU A 814 33.00 31.35 10.97
CA LEU A 814 33.48 29.97 11.19
C LEU A 814 33.32 29.06 9.97
N ALA A 815 32.37 29.34 9.08
CA ALA A 815 32.16 28.57 7.85
C ALA A 815 33.14 28.93 6.72
N LYS A 816 33.94 30.00 6.86
CA LYS A 816 34.97 30.38 5.87
C LYS A 816 36.20 29.48 5.99
N GLU A 817 36.74 29.09 4.84
CA GLU A 817 37.93 28.23 4.78
C GLU A 817 39.18 28.92 5.34
N GLU A 818 39.34 30.23 5.05
CA GLU A 818 40.44 31.06 5.56
C GLU A 818 40.50 31.06 7.10
N THR A 819 39.33 31.16 7.75
CA THR A 819 39.21 31.13 9.22
C THR A 819 39.57 29.76 9.77
N ALA A 820 39.15 28.69 9.10
CA ALA A 820 39.47 27.32 9.52
C ALA A 820 40.98 27.07 9.44
N GLU A 821 41.65 27.47 8.36
CA GLU A 821 43.11 27.37 8.20
C GLU A 821 43.87 28.17 9.27
N ALA A 822 43.40 29.38 9.61
CA ALA A 822 43.96 30.19 10.69
C ALA A 822 43.83 29.52 12.07
N ILE A 823 42.69 28.88 12.35
CA ILE A 823 42.46 28.13 13.60
C ILE A 823 43.36 26.89 13.66
N TYR A 824 43.51 26.14 12.56
CA TYR A 824 44.38 24.96 12.52
C TYR A 824 45.87 25.32 12.61
N SER A 825 46.27 26.50 12.16
CA SER A 825 47.65 27.01 12.29
C SER A 825 47.98 27.62 13.67
N GLY A 826 47.01 27.64 14.60
CA GLY A 826 47.24 27.94 16.02
C GLY A 826 46.63 29.24 16.54
N GLU A 827 45.82 29.95 15.75
CA GLU A 827 45.09 31.11 16.24
C GLU A 827 43.97 30.71 17.23
N LYS A 828 43.78 31.51 18.28
CA LYS A 828 42.72 31.25 19.27
C LYS A 828 41.38 31.70 18.70
N ILE A 829 40.38 30.82 18.68
CA ILE A 829 39.02 31.08 18.14
C ILE A 829 38.36 32.39 18.63
N LYS A 830 38.77 32.91 19.81
CA LYS A 830 38.29 34.18 20.37
C LYS A 830 38.73 35.45 19.63
N THR A 831 39.75 35.36 18.77
CA THR A 831 40.20 36.48 17.93
C THR A 831 39.14 36.87 16.90
N PHE A 832 38.32 35.90 16.47
CA PHE A 832 37.25 36.07 15.49
C PHE A 832 35.92 36.55 16.10
N LEU A 833 35.86 36.80 17.42
CA LEU A 833 34.66 37.35 18.07
C LEU A 833 34.64 38.89 17.98
N ASN A 834 33.50 39.43 17.51
CA ASN A 834 33.24 40.86 17.42
C ASN A 834 33.21 41.54 18.81
N MET A 835 33.36 42.87 18.84
CA MET A 835 33.38 43.64 20.10
C MET A 835 32.06 43.56 20.90
N GLU A 836 30.94 43.31 20.24
CA GLU A 836 29.60 43.20 20.86
C GLU A 836 29.31 41.83 21.49
N MET A 837 30.22 40.86 21.36
CA MET A 837 30.04 39.48 21.82
C MET A 837 30.70 39.26 23.20
N ASP A 838 30.04 38.50 24.08
CA ASP A 838 30.58 38.18 25.40
C ASP A 838 31.69 37.12 25.30
N LYS A 839 32.92 37.62 25.12
CA LYS A 839 34.14 36.81 24.99
C LYS A 839 34.41 35.93 26.20
N ASN A 840 34.05 36.40 27.40
CA ASN A 840 34.31 35.68 28.65
C ASN A 840 33.33 34.53 28.85
N ALA A 841 32.04 34.75 28.57
CA ALA A 841 31.03 33.70 28.61
C ALA A 841 31.32 32.61 27.56
N PHE A 842 31.69 33.00 26.34
CA PHE A 842 32.07 32.08 25.29
C PHE A 842 33.31 31.25 25.65
N GLU A 843 34.41 31.88 26.10
CA GLU A 843 35.65 31.17 26.46
C GLU A 843 35.42 30.20 27.63
N LYS A 844 34.61 30.58 28.62
CA LYS A 844 34.21 29.68 29.72
C LYS A 844 33.43 28.48 29.21
N LYS A 845 32.45 28.69 28.31
CA LYS A 845 31.62 27.60 27.80
C LYS A 845 32.40 26.70 26.85
N TYR A 846 33.18 27.26 25.93
CA TYR A 846 34.05 26.53 25.00
C TYR A 846 35.00 25.56 25.72
N ASN A 847 35.61 26.00 26.81
CA ASN A 847 36.51 25.16 27.61
C ASN A 847 35.80 24.14 28.52
N THR A 848 34.48 24.26 28.70
CA THR A 848 33.68 23.35 29.55
C THR A 848 32.78 22.41 28.75
N VAL A 849 32.66 22.60 27.42
CA VAL A 849 31.91 21.68 26.55
C VAL A 849 32.57 20.30 26.55
N GLY A 850 31.88 19.33 27.13
CA GLY A 850 32.32 17.95 27.17
C GLY A 850 32.24 17.26 25.81
N VAL A 851 33.10 16.26 25.61
CA VAL A 851 33.18 15.48 24.35
C VAL A 851 31.99 14.51 24.19
N ASN A 852 31.24 14.25 25.28
CA ASN A 852 30.14 13.30 25.29
C ASN A 852 29.01 13.67 24.32
N ILE A 853 28.70 14.95 24.15
CA ILE A 853 27.63 15.42 23.23
C ILE A 853 27.93 14.97 21.78
N PHE A 854 29.18 15.08 21.34
CA PHE A 854 29.59 14.64 20.01
C PHE A 854 29.52 13.11 19.85
N ARG A 855 29.80 12.36 20.92
CA ARG A 855 29.61 10.89 20.93
C ARG A 855 28.14 10.51 20.85
N THR A 856 27.27 11.24 21.56
CA THR A 856 25.81 11.09 21.50
C THR A 856 25.30 11.36 20.09
N HIS A 857 25.71 12.47 19.45
CA HIS A 857 25.32 12.80 18.07
C HIS A 857 25.84 11.79 17.05
N GLN A 858 27.08 11.32 17.20
CA GLN A 858 27.63 10.27 16.32
C GLN A 858 26.85 8.95 16.45
N LEU A 859 26.47 8.56 17.67
CA LEU A 859 25.68 7.35 17.91
C LEU A 859 24.26 7.49 17.34
N PHE A 860 23.65 8.67 17.46
CA PHE A 860 22.38 8.97 16.79
C PHE A 860 22.46 8.83 15.27
N CYS A 861 23.53 9.37 14.66
CA CYS A 861 23.74 9.25 13.21
C CYS A 861 23.88 7.78 12.78
N GLN A 862 24.56 6.95 13.57
CA GLN A 862 24.77 5.53 13.27
C GLN A 862 23.53 4.67 13.47
N ASP A 863 22.86 4.81 14.61
CA ASP A 863 21.76 3.93 14.99
C ASP A 863 20.44 4.34 14.34
N VAL A 864 20.15 5.64 14.25
CA VAL A 864 18.85 6.16 13.77
C VAL A 864 18.91 6.52 12.29
N LEU A 865 19.86 7.37 11.90
CA LEU A 865 20.00 7.85 10.51
C LEU A 865 20.72 6.83 9.60
N LYS A 866 21.29 5.76 10.17
CA LYS A 866 22.10 4.76 9.46
C LYS A 866 23.26 5.38 8.65
N LEU A 867 23.75 6.54 9.09
CA LEU A 867 24.86 7.26 8.48
C LEU A 867 26.21 6.83 9.04
N GLN A 868 27.17 6.61 8.14
CA GLN A 868 28.55 6.37 8.53
C GLN A 868 29.22 7.67 9.04
N PRO A 869 30.23 7.57 9.93
CA PRO A 869 31.02 8.73 10.36
C PRO A 869 31.56 9.57 9.19
N GLY A 870 31.40 10.89 9.25
CA GLY A 870 31.85 11.83 8.22
C GLY A 870 30.93 11.97 7.00
N LYS A 871 29.89 11.14 6.86
CA LYS A 871 28.88 11.32 5.82
C LYS A 871 27.91 12.43 6.20
N VAL A 872 27.43 13.13 5.18
CA VAL A 872 26.59 14.32 5.28
C VAL A 872 25.13 13.97 5.01
N GLY A 873 24.21 14.60 5.73
CA GLY A 873 22.77 14.43 5.55
C GLY A 873 21.98 15.65 6.03
N ILE A 874 20.71 15.72 5.64
CA ILE A 874 19.79 16.79 6.04
C ILE A 874 18.53 16.14 6.61
N VAL A 875 17.94 16.71 7.65
CA VAL A 875 16.61 16.34 8.14
C VAL A 875 15.69 17.55 8.02
N SER A 876 14.58 17.45 7.29
CA SER A 876 13.56 18.51 7.18
C SER A 876 12.25 18.04 7.83
N ASN A 877 11.80 18.72 8.89
CA ASN A 877 10.62 18.34 9.68
C ASN A 877 10.53 16.82 9.99
N GLY A 878 11.66 16.19 10.30
CA GLY A 878 11.74 14.75 10.54
C GLY A 878 11.94 13.87 9.30
N LYS A 879 11.75 14.37 8.07
CA LYS A 879 12.15 13.67 6.82
C LYS A 879 13.66 13.67 6.69
N PHE A 880 14.28 12.50 6.69
CA PHE A 880 15.71 12.34 6.47
C PHE A 880 16.05 12.27 4.98
N LEU A 881 17.06 13.04 4.57
CA LEU A 881 17.61 13.13 3.22
C LEU A 881 19.12 12.87 3.30
N GLY A 882 19.55 11.67 2.94
CA GLY A 882 20.97 11.32 2.90
C GLY A 882 21.23 9.83 2.71
N PRO A 883 22.49 9.43 2.48
CA PRO A 883 23.69 10.27 2.44
C PRO A 883 23.77 11.16 1.19
N LEU A 884 24.23 12.41 1.35
CA LEU A 884 24.41 13.33 0.23
C LEU A 884 25.70 13.00 -0.53
N HIS A 885 25.58 12.70 -1.83
CA HIS A 885 26.69 12.39 -2.72
C HIS A 885 27.12 13.58 -3.60
N GLU A 886 26.20 14.48 -3.89
CA GLU A 886 26.42 15.67 -4.73
C GLU A 886 26.62 16.95 -3.89
N GLU A 887 27.11 18.01 -4.53
CA GLU A 887 27.18 19.32 -3.90
C GLU A 887 25.77 19.89 -3.71
N PHE A 888 25.44 20.26 -2.47
CA PHE A 888 24.15 20.84 -2.13
C PHE A 888 24.21 22.37 -2.19
N TYR A 889 23.36 22.99 -3.02
CA TYR A 889 23.32 24.43 -3.29
C TYR A 889 22.28 25.17 -2.43
N VAL A 890 22.19 26.49 -2.59
CA VAL A 890 21.25 27.33 -1.83
C VAL A 890 19.82 27.09 -2.31
N GLU A 891 19.65 26.88 -3.60
CA GLU A 891 18.39 26.60 -4.28
C GLU A 891 17.80 25.25 -3.84
N ASP A 892 18.63 24.27 -3.47
CA ASP A 892 18.16 23.00 -2.93
C ASP A 892 17.50 23.18 -1.55
N PHE A 893 18.01 24.10 -0.71
CA PHE A 893 17.34 24.44 0.55
C PHE A 893 15.99 25.13 0.32
N HIS A 894 15.88 25.92 -0.75
CA HIS A 894 14.61 26.53 -1.15
C HIS A 894 13.60 25.49 -1.61
N LEU A 895 14.05 24.48 -2.37
CA LEU A 895 13.22 23.35 -2.76
C LEU A 895 12.74 22.57 -1.52
N ILE A 896 13.61 22.31 -0.54
CA ILE A 896 13.21 21.67 0.73
C ILE A 896 12.17 22.51 1.47
N GLU A 897 12.39 23.82 1.63
CA GLU A 897 11.44 24.69 2.32
C GLU A 897 10.09 24.68 1.63
N LYS A 898 10.09 24.83 0.30
CA LYS A 898 8.86 24.89 -0.49
C LYS A 898 8.09 23.58 -0.49
N THR A 899 8.79 22.45 -0.67
CA THR A 899 8.20 21.11 -0.60
C THR A 899 7.62 20.81 0.77
N THR A 900 8.36 21.13 1.83
CA THR A 900 7.90 20.89 3.20
C THR A 900 6.72 21.80 3.55
N PHE A 901 6.79 23.09 3.20
CA PHE A 901 5.75 24.07 3.51
C PHE A 901 4.43 23.80 2.78
N SER A 902 4.49 23.41 1.49
CA SER A 902 3.30 23.05 0.70
C SER A 902 2.63 21.75 1.17
N ASN A 903 3.39 20.83 1.76
CA ASN A 903 2.96 19.47 2.08
C ASN A 903 2.21 19.36 3.42
N SER A 904 1.16 20.17 3.60
CA SER A 904 0.27 20.24 4.78
C SER A 904 0.78 21.02 6.00
N VAL A 905 2.05 21.41 6.02
CA VAL A 905 2.65 22.18 7.12
C VAL A 905 1.99 23.55 7.28
N GLU A 906 1.58 24.21 6.19
CA GLU A 906 0.81 25.46 6.25
C GLU A 906 -0.48 25.27 7.06
N LYS A 907 -1.26 24.22 6.75
CA LYS A 907 -2.51 23.90 7.47
C LYS A 907 -2.24 23.51 8.92
N ILE A 908 -1.16 22.76 9.18
CA ILE A 908 -0.76 22.38 10.55
C ILE A 908 -0.39 23.62 11.34
N LYS A 909 0.38 24.53 10.75
CA LYS A 909 0.78 25.80 11.37
C LYS A 909 -0.46 26.63 11.72
N ASP A 910 -1.41 26.79 10.79
CA ASP A 910 -2.65 27.52 11.03
C ASP A 910 -3.45 26.92 12.20
N ILE A 911 -3.53 25.59 12.29
CA ILE A 911 -4.21 24.91 13.40
C ILE A 911 -3.48 25.16 14.72
N VAL A 912 -2.15 25.09 14.74
CA VAL A 912 -1.32 25.25 15.94
C VAL A 912 -1.29 26.71 16.43
N GLU A 913 -1.27 27.70 15.54
CA GLU A 913 -1.31 29.13 15.91
C GLU A 913 -2.65 29.53 16.52
N ASN A 914 -3.74 28.85 16.15
CA ASN A 914 -5.06 29.06 16.73
C ASN A 914 -5.23 28.40 18.12
N MET A 915 -4.22 27.71 18.65
CA MET A 915 -4.27 27.07 19.96
C MET A 915 -3.68 27.97 21.06
N GLU A 916 -4.25 27.90 22.27
CA GLU A 916 -3.75 28.62 23.46
C GLU A 916 -2.49 27.97 24.07
N ILE A 917 -1.45 27.71 23.25
CA ILE A 917 -0.20 27.08 23.67
C ILE A 917 0.94 28.13 23.70
N ASN A 918 1.91 27.94 24.60
CA ASN A 918 3.06 28.83 24.76
C ASN A 918 3.90 28.95 23.46
N SER A 919 4.19 30.18 23.03
CA SER A 919 4.79 30.48 21.72
C SER A 919 6.15 29.82 21.47
N LYS A 920 6.93 29.59 22.53
CA LYS A 920 8.30 29.03 22.44
C LYS A 920 8.37 27.57 21.97
N HIS A 921 7.28 26.81 22.07
CA HIS A 921 7.26 25.39 21.69
C HIS A 921 6.44 25.13 20.41
N LEU A 922 5.83 26.15 19.81
CA LEU A 922 4.95 25.98 18.65
C LEU A 922 5.70 25.39 17.45
N SER A 923 6.90 25.89 17.13
CA SER A 923 7.71 25.34 16.02
C SER A 923 8.16 23.89 16.26
N ASP A 924 8.42 23.49 17.50
CA ASP A 924 8.72 22.09 17.84
C ASP A 924 7.50 21.20 17.69
N LEU A 925 6.31 21.71 18.01
CA LEU A 925 5.05 20.99 17.81
C LEU A 925 4.75 20.82 16.32
N VAL A 926 4.91 21.87 15.50
CA VAL A 926 4.73 21.78 14.04
C VAL A 926 5.65 20.71 13.46
N MET A 927 6.93 20.71 13.82
CA MET A 927 7.89 19.69 13.39
C MET A 927 7.47 18.27 13.78
N LYS A 928 7.04 18.06 15.03
CA LYS A 928 6.65 16.73 15.54
C LYS A 928 5.36 16.22 14.90
N ILE A 929 4.38 17.10 14.69
CA ILE A 929 3.09 16.76 14.06
C ILE A 929 3.31 16.44 12.59
N ASP A 930 4.07 17.26 11.87
CA ASP A 930 4.38 17.01 10.46
C ASP A 930 5.12 15.68 10.28
N ALA A 931 6.17 15.43 11.08
CA ALA A 931 6.87 14.14 11.06
C ALA A 931 5.93 12.94 11.31
N LEU A 932 4.98 13.08 12.23
CA LEU A 932 4.01 12.03 12.54
C LEU A 932 3.00 11.83 11.40
N VAL A 933 2.37 12.90 10.93
CA VAL A 933 1.32 12.87 9.91
C VAL A 933 1.89 12.41 8.57
N SER A 934 3.06 12.93 8.19
CA SER A 934 3.73 12.61 6.93
C SER A 934 4.37 11.21 6.92
N SER A 935 4.62 10.60 8.09
CA SER A 935 5.07 9.19 8.18
C SER A 935 4.00 8.14 7.87
N LEU A 936 2.76 8.57 7.67
CA LEU A 936 1.60 7.70 7.50
C LEU A 936 1.17 7.68 6.02
N PRO A 937 0.49 6.61 5.55
CA PRO A 937 0.01 6.55 4.18
C PRO A 937 -0.88 7.74 3.82
N VAL A 938 -0.89 8.13 2.55
CA VAL A 938 -1.69 9.26 2.05
C VAL A 938 -3.16 9.10 2.42
N ARG A 939 -3.76 10.18 2.95
CA ARG A 939 -5.14 10.19 3.48
C ARG A 939 -6.02 11.16 2.72
N SER A 940 -7.19 10.68 2.32
CA SER A 940 -8.32 11.52 1.91
C SER A 940 -9.44 11.42 2.96
N SER A 941 -9.47 12.36 3.90
CA SER A 941 -10.50 12.49 4.92
C SER A 941 -11.62 13.42 4.45
N GLN A 942 -12.86 12.93 4.50
CA GLN A 942 -14.03 13.75 4.20
C GLN A 942 -14.80 14.03 5.49
N PRO A 943 -14.84 15.29 5.97
CA PRO A 943 -15.61 15.63 7.15
C PRO A 943 -17.10 15.61 6.80
N ILE A 944 -17.82 14.58 7.26
CA ILE A 944 -19.26 14.47 7.05
C ILE A 944 -20.02 15.02 8.25
N THR A 945 -20.88 15.99 7.98
CA THR A 945 -21.79 16.58 8.95
C THR A 945 -23.22 16.44 8.43
N LEU A 946 -24.08 15.87 9.27
CA LEU A 946 -25.51 15.76 9.01
C LEU A 946 -26.24 17.04 9.37
N LEU A 947 -27.32 17.33 8.66
CA LEU A 947 -28.12 18.55 8.83
C LEU A 947 -29.04 18.47 10.06
N ARG A 948 -29.60 17.28 10.34
CA ARG A 948 -30.42 16.96 11.53
C ARG A 948 -30.09 15.56 12.07
N GLU A 949 -30.14 15.38 13.40
CA GLU A 949 -29.77 14.13 14.08
C GLU A 949 -30.75 13.68 15.20
N ASP A 950 -31.97 14.22 15.24
CA ASP A 950 -32.85 14.09 16.43
C ASP A 950 -33.68 12.80 16.46
N HIS A 951 -34.16 12.33 15.30
CA HIS A 951 -35.10 11.22 15.20
C HIS A 951 -34.65 10.07 14.30
N SER A 952 -33.59 10.24 13.50
CA SER A 952 -33.12 9.23 12.53
C SER A 952 -31.74 8.63 12.81
N VAL A 953 -30.97 9.23 13.74
CA VAL A 953 -29.58 8.85 14.02
C VAL A 953 -29.46 8.15 15.37
N ILE A 954 -28.78 7.02 15.39
CA ILE A 954 -28.41 6.31 16.61
C ILE A 954 -26.99 6.70 17.00
N LYS A 955 -26.82 7.19 18.23
CA LYS A 955 -25.55 7.64 18.79
C LYS A 955 -25.10 6.69 19.90
N ILE A 956 -24.01 5.97 19.67
CA ILE A 956 -23.37 5.11 20.65
C ILE A 956 -22.12 5.83 21.15
N ASN A 957 -22.10 6.14 22.44
CA ASN A 957 -20.96 6.78 23.08
C ASN A 957 -19.87 5.74 23.41
N PRO A 958 -18.60 6.17 23.43
CA PRO A 958 -17.49 5.28 23.78
C PRO A 958 -17.65 4.73 25.21
N PRO A 959 -17.35 3.43 25.44
CA PRO A 959 -17.40 2.83 26.77
C PRO A 959 -16.34 3.39 27.73
N GLU A 960 -15.17 3.80 27.22
CA GLU A 960 -14.07 4.36 28.01
C GLU A 960 -13.92 5.85 27.74
N ASN A 961 -13.68 6.65 28.78
CA ASN A 961 -13.36 8.08 28.66
C ASN A 961 -11.87 8.28 28.33
N ASP A 962 -11.46 7.64 27.23
CA ASP A 962 -10.13 7.70 26.64
C ASP A 962 -10.26 7.94 25.13
N LEU A 963 -9.15 7.93 24.38
CA LEU A 963 -9.12 8.02 22.93
C LEU A 963 -10.16 7.12 22.29
N PHE A 964 -10.96 7.68 21.38
CA PHE A 964 -11.98 6.95 20.66
C PHE A 964 -11.91 7.20 19.15
N PHE A 965 -12.24 6.19 18.37
CA PHE A 965 -12.41 6.29 16.93
C PHE A 965 -13.81 6.81 16.61
N ASP A 966 -13.92 7.78 15.72
CA ASP A 966 -15.20 8.33 15.27
C ASP A 966 -15.70 7.54 14.06
N VAL A 967 -16.74 6.73 14.25
CA VAL A 967 -17.30 5.86 13.21
C VAL A 967 -18.65 6.39 12.77
N ILE A 968 -18.76 6.79 11.50
CA ILE A 968 -20.02 7.25 10.90
C ILE A 968 -20.47 6.21 9.88
N ALA A 969 -21.62 5.60 10.11
CA ALA A 969 -22.22 4.62 9.22
C ALA A 969 -23.52 5.19 8.63
N ILE A 970 -23.57 5.33 7.32
CA ILE A 970 -24.77 5.70 6.54
C ILE A 970 -25.23 4.40 5.89
N VAL A 971 -26.41 3.90 6.20
CA VAL A 971 -26.86 2.60 5.69
C VAL A 971 -28.38 2.48 5.68
N ASP A 972 -28.93 1.79 4.68
CA ASP A 972 -30.29 1.27 4.74
C ASP A 972 -30.24 -0.15 5.36
N PRO A 973 -30.96 -0.44 6.45
CA PRO A 973 -30.96 -1.76 7.11
C PRO A 973 -31.25 -2.95 6.18
N LEU A 974 -31.86 -2.72 5.01
CA LEU A 974 -32.31 -3.74 4.09
C LEU A 974 -31.42 -3.88 2.84
N THR A 975 -30.13 -3.54 2.90
CA THR A 975 -29.19 -3.72 1.78
C THR A 975 -28.12 -4.77 2.08
N ARG A 976 -27.40 -5.23 1.04
CA ARG A 976 -26.33 -6.25 1.18
C ARG A 976 -25.18 -5.72 2.04
N GLU A 977 -24.85 -4.45 1.88
CA GLU A 977 -23.79 -3.77 2.62
C GLU A 977 -24.13 -3.74 4.12
N ALA A 978 -25.41 -3.56 4.48
CA ALA A 978 -25.87 -3.64 5.86
C ALA A 978 -25.61 -5.01 6.51
N GLN A 979 -25.76 -6.10 5.74
CA GLN A 979 -25.53 -7.47 6.24
C GLN A 979 -24.08 -7.70 6.67
N LYS A 980 -23.11 -7.13 5.93
CA LYS A 980 -21.66 -7.14 6.24
C LYS A 980 -21.32 -6.10 7.33
N MET A 981 -21.78 -4.85 7.16
CA MET A 981 -21.49 -3.72 8.04
C MET A 981 -21.97 -3.94 9.47
N ALA A 982 -23.15 -4.55 9.67
CA ALA A 982 -23.69 -4.76 11.01
C ALA A 982 -22.76 -5.63 11.88
N GLN A 983 -22.22 -6.73 11.33
CA GLN A 983 -21.26 -7.57 12.06
C GLN A 983 -19.94 -6.83 12.27
N LEU A 984 -19.47 -6.09 11.25
CA LEU A 984 -18.23 -5.29 11.36
C LEU A 984 -18.33 -4.26 12.49
N LEU A 985 -19.44 -3.51 12.60
CA LEU A 985 -19.64 -2.52 13.67
C LEU A 985 -19.67 -3.17 15.07
N VAL A 986 -20.27 -4.37 15.21
CA VAL A 986 -20.25 -5.12 16.49
C VAL A 986 -18.82 -5.50 16.87
N VAL A 987 -18.01 -5.89 15.88
CA VAL A 987 -16.62 -6.28 16.09
C VAL A 987 -15.75 -5.07 16.40
N LEU A 988 -15.89 -3.97 15.65
CA LEU A 988 -15.18 -2.71 15.88
C LEU A 988 -15.42 -2.15 17.28
N GLY A 989 -16.68 -2.10 17.74
CA GLY A 989 -17.02 -1.63 19.09
C GLY A 989 -16.48 -2.50 20.24
N LYS A 990 -15.91 -3.67 19.94
CA LYS A 990 -15.22 -4.53 20.92
C LYS A 990 -13.70 -4.46 20.82
N ILE A 991 -13.15 -4.18 19.63
CA ILE A 991 -11.69 -4.12 19.41
C ILE A 991 -11.15 -2.76 19.84
N VAL A 992 -11.84 -1.68 19.45
CA VAL A 992 -11.40 -0.32 19.72
C VAL A 992 -12.49 0.45 20.45
N ASN A 993 -12.08 1.46 21.23
CA ASN A 993 -13.01 2.39 21.85
C ASN A 993 -13.62 3.25 20.73
N THR A 994 -14.92 3.12 20.43
CA THR A 994 -15.55 3.80 19.30
C THR A 994 -16.72 4.67 19.73
N ARG A 995 -16.85 5.84 19.09
CA ARG A 995 -18.09 6.59 19.02
C ARG A 995 -18.77 6.26 17.69
N ILE A 996 -19.93 5.61 17.72
CA ILE A 996 -20.65 5.20 16.50
C ILE A 996 -21.85 6.12 16.29
N LYS A 997 -21.93 6.75 15.13
CA LYS A 997 -23.13 7.41 14.61
C LYS A 997 -23.69 6.61 13.44
N LEU A 998 -24.85 6.00 13.64
CA LEU A 998 -25.54 5.20 12.63
C LEU A 998 -26.73 5.98 12.08
N PHE A 999 -26.68 6.33 10.80
CA PHE A 999 -27.72 7.04 10.07
C PHE A 999 -28.47 6.09 9.13
N MET A 1000 -29.80 6.13 9.21
CA MET A 1000 -30.68 5.25 8.44
C MET A 1000 -31.02 5.88 7.07
N ASN A 1001 -30.32 5.47 6.01
CA ASN A 1001 -30.49 6.00 4.64
C ASN A 1001 -31.58 5.25 3.83
N CYS A 1002 -32.80 5.23 4.33
CA CYS A 1002 -33.87 4.35 3.83
C CYS A 1002 -34.32 4.63 2.38
N ARG A 1003 -34.56 3.57 1.60
CA ARG A 1003 -35.23 3.65 0.29
C ARG A 1003 -36.75 3.77 0.45
N SER A 1004 -37.37 4.54 -0.44
CA SER A 1004 -38.84 4.64 -0.54
C SER A 1004 -39.35 3.91 -1.77
N LYS A 1005 -40.61 3.43 -1.72
CA LYS A 1005 -41.34 2.87 -2.86
C LYS A 1005 -40.66 1.64 -3.47
N LEU A 1006 -40.31 0.66 -2.63
CA LEU A 1006 -39.74 -0.61 -3.09
C LEU A 1006 -40.76 -1.38 -3.95
N SER A 1007 -40.33 -1.84 -5.12
CA SER A 1007 -41.12 -2.67 -6.05
C SER A 1007 -40.99 -4.17 -5.79
N GLU A 1008 -39.87 -4.58 -5.20
CA GLU A 1008 -39.51 -5.96 -4.90
C GLU A 1008 -38.86 -6.06 -3.51
N ALA A 1009 -38.75 -7.28 -3.00
CA ALA A 1009 -38.09 -7.53 -1.73
C ALA A 1009 -36.59 -7.20 -1.89
N PRO A 1010 -36.01 -6.34 -1.02
CA PRO A 1010 -34.65 -5.85 -1.21
C PRO A 1010 -33.57 -6.91 -0.90
N LEU A 1011 -33.90 -7.92 -0.07
CA LEU A 1011 -33.03 -9.05 0.25
C LEU A 1011 -33.79 -10.37 0.06
N GLY A 1012 -33.19 -11.32 -0.67
CA GLY A 1012 -33.77 -12.64 -0.98
C GLY A 1012 -33.05 -13.82 -0.33
N SER A 1013 -32.05 -13.57 0.51
CA SER A 1013 -31.16 -14.59 1.06
C SER A 1013 -30.89 -14.37 2.56
N PHE A 1014 -30.48 -15.44 3.23
CA PHE A 1014 -29.88 -15.35 4.55
C PHE A 1014 -28.38 -15.12 4.41
N TYR A 1015 -27.80 -14.39 5.35
CA TYR A 1015 -26.38 -14.06 5.30
C TYR A 1015 -25.71 -14.20 6.66
N ARG A 1016 -24.44 -14.60 6.69
CA ARG A 1016 -23.60 -14.57 7.89
C ARG A 1016 -22.21 -14.09 7.50
N PHE A 1017 -21.76 -13.02 8.13
CA PHE A 1017 -20.36 -12.60 8.05
C PHE A 1017 -19.56 -13.22 9.19
N VAL A 1018 -18.53 -14.01 8.87
CA VAL A 1018 -17.72 -14.72 9.85
C VAL A 1018 -16.56 -13.84 10.25
N LEU A 1019 -16.75 -13.07 11.32
CA LEU A 1019 -15.72 -12.20 11.89
C LEU A 1019 -15.90 -12.12 13.40
N GLU A 1020 -14.84 -12.43 14.15
CA GLU A 1020 -14.82 -12.37 15.61
C GLU A 1020 -13.75 -11.37 16.09
N PRO A 1021 -13.94 -10.70 17.24
CA PRO A 1021 -12.99 -9.70 17.74
C PRO A 1021 -11.73 -10.32 18.36
N GLU A 1022 -11.82 -11.54 18.90
CA GLU A 1022 -10.73 -12.24 19.59
C GLU A 1022 -10.90 -13.75 19.43
N LEU A 1023 -9.82 -14.53 19.61
CA LEU A 1023 -9.86 -15.98 19.59
C LEU A 1023 -10.78 -16.53 20.70
N MET A 1024 -11.86 -17.19 20.30
CA MET A 1024 -12.83 -17.77 21.22
C MET A 1024 -12.28 -19.07 21.85
N SER A 1025 -12.38 -19.21 23.17
CA SER A 1025 -12.11 -20.48 23.86
C SER A 1025 -13.34 -21.38 23.83
N GLY A 1026 -13.17 -22.67 23.54
CA GLY A 1026 -14.23 -23.67 23.65
C GLY A 1026 -14.61 -23.94 25.12
N ALA A 1027 -15.72 -24.66 25.32
CA ALA A 1027 -16.11 -25.15 26.64
C ALA A 1027 -14.99 -26.04 27.21
N ASN A 1028 -14.68 -25.88 28.51
CA ASN A 1028 -13.66 -26.64 29.24
C ASN A 1028 -12.21 -26.45 28.76
N SER A 1029 -11.80 -25.24 28.35
CA SER A 1029 -10.42 -24.92 27.91
C SER A 1029 -9.91 -25.75 26.74
N SER A 1030 -10.83 -26.35 25.98
CA SER A 1030 -10.54 -26.99 24.70
C SER A 1030 -10.45 -25.92 23.60
N PRO A 1031 -9.60 -26.13 22.56
CA PRO A 1031 -9.58 -25.25 21.41
C PRO A 1031 -10.98 -25.21 20.78
N SER A 1032 -11.49 -24.02 20.49
CA SER A 1032 -12.81 -23.85 19.87
C SER A 1032 -12.87 -24.51 18.49
N ASP A 1033 -14.09 -24.75 17.99
CA ASP A 1033 -14.35 -25.21 16.61
C ASP A 1033 -13.91 -24.18 15.53
N GLY A 1034 -13.29 -23.07 15.95
CA GLY A 1034 -12.83 -21.98 15.10
C GLY A 1034 -13.96 -21.11 14.53
N PRO A 1035 -13.61 -20.17 13.64
CA PRO A 1035 -14.57 -19.33 12.93
C PRO A 1035 -15.50 -20.19 12.04
N VAL A 1036 -16.81 -20.04 12.23
CA VAL A 1036 -17.83 -20.84 11.55
C VAL A 1036 -19.09 -20.03 11.28
N ALA A 1037 -19.63 -20.14 10.06
CA ALA A 1037 -20.96 -19.65 9.75
C ALA A 1037 -21.99 -20.67 10.22
N LYS A 1038 -22.82 -20.30 11.20
CA LYS A 1038 -23.93 -21.13 11.70
C LYS A 1038 -25.27 -20.46 11.37
N PHE A 1039 -26.11 -21.18 10.64
CA PHE A 1039 -27.48 -20.78 10.39
C PHE A 1039 -28.42 -21.68 11.21
N LEU A 1040 -29.19 -21.04 12.09
CA LEU A 1040 -30.16 -21.67 12.99
C LEU A 1040 -31.57 -21.22 12.58
N ASP A 1041 -32.57 -22.04 12.88
CA ASP A 1041 -34.00 -21.73 12.68
C ASP A 1041 -34.40 -21.34 11.24
N ILE A 1042 -33.76 -21.95 10.24
CA ILE A 1042 -34.11 -21.75 8.82
C ILE A 1042 -35.37 -22.56 8.45
N PRO A 1043 -36.26 -22.08 7.57
CA PRO A 1043 -37.41 -22.85 7.11
C PRO A 1043 -37.00 -24.15 6.42
N GLU A 1044 -37.63 -25.25 6.81
CA GLU A 1044 -37.25 -26.56 6.29
C GLU A 1044 -37.82 -26.89 4.90
N SER A 1045 -38.87 -26.17 4.47
CA SER A 1045 -39.64 -26.48 3.27
C SER A 1045 -39.05 -25.98 1.96
N HIS A 1046 -38.16 -24.99 2.01
CA HIS A 1046 -37.63 -24.32 0.83
C HIS A 1046 -36.32 -24.96 0.38
N LEU A 1047 -36.07 -24.93 -0.93
CA LEU A 1047 -34.77 -25.29 -1.49
C LEU A 1047 -33.80 -24.12 -1.35
N LEU A 1048 -32.62 -24.41 -0.82
CA LEU A 1048 -31.61 -23.41 -0.50
C LEU A 1048 -30.31 -23.71 -1.24
N THR A 1049 -29.60 -22.66 -1.64
CA THR A 1049 -28.28 -22.73 -2.27
C THR A 1049 -27.26 -22.02 -1.38
N LEU A 1050 -26.15 -22.70 -1.06
CA LEU A 1050 -25.09 -22.14 -0.21
C LEU A 1050 -23.97 -21.55 -1.05
N ASN A 1051 -23.77 -20.24 -0.92
CA ASN A 1051 -22.72 -19.49 -1.60
C ASN A 1051 -21.69 -18.99 -0.59
N MET A 1052 -20.41 -19.04 -0.98
CA MET A 1052 -19.30 -18.47 -0.21
C MET A 1052 -18.91 -17.13 -0.84
N ILE A 1053 -18.89 -16.06 -0.04
CA ILE A 1053 -18.49 -14.72 -0.44
C ILE A 1053 -17.13 -14.42 0.19
N THR A 1054 -16.06 -14.53 -0.59
CA THR A 1054 -14.69 -14.31 -0.13
C THR A 1054 -14.12 -12.97 -0.62
N PRO A 1055 -13.03 -12.48 -0.02
CA PRO A 1055 -12.25 -11.39 -0.61
C PRO A 1055 -11.83 -11.71 -2.05
N GLU A 1056 -11.65 -10.68 -2.90
CA GLU A 1056 -11.45 -10.84 -4.35
C GLU A 1056 -10.22 -11.71 -4.70
N GLY A 1057 -9.12 -11.56 -3.97
CA GLY A 1057 -7.89 -12.32 -4.21
C GLY A 1057 -7.93 -13.81 -3.80
N TRP A 1058 -9.05 -14.32 -3.27
CA TRP A 1058 -9.14 -15.67 -2.72
C TRP A 1058 -9.84 -16.63 -3.69
N LEU A 1059 -9.15 -17.70 -4.09
CA LEU A 1059 -9.75 -18.81 -4.82
C LEU A 1059 -10.11 -19.94 -3.87
N VAL A 1060 -11.41 -20.12 -3.64
CA VAL A 1060 -11.94 -21.10 -2.69
C VAL A 1060 -12.65 -22.23 -3.43
N GLU A 1061 -12.50 -23.45 -2.90
CA GLU A 1061 -13.21 -24.62 -3.39
C GLU A 1061 -13.91 -25.42 -2.28
N THR A 1062 -14.90 -26.22 -2.67
CA THR A 1062 -15.55 -27.19 -1.80
C THR A 1062 -14.71 -28.48 -1.72
N VAL A 1063 -14.34 -28.90 -0.51
CA VAL A 1063 -13.53 -30.11 -0.26
C VAL A 1063 -14.35 -31.22 0.38
N ARG A 1064 -15.32 -30.88 1.25
CA ARG A 1064 -16.18 -31.87 1.89
C ARG A 1064 -17.58 -31.31 2.07
N SER A 1065 -18.59 -32.10 1.72
CA SER A 1065 -19.98 -31.79 2.01
C SER A 1065 -20.74 -33.09 2.23
N ASN A 1066 -21.72 -33.07 3.12
CA ASN A 1066 -22.65 -34.19 3.33
C ASN A 1066 -23.93 -34.08 2.49
N CYS A 1067 -24.17 -32.95 1.82
CA CYS A 1067 -25.35 -32.67 1.01
C CYS A 1067 -25.00 -31.96 -0.31
N ASP A 1068 -25.99 -31.88 -1.21
CA ASP A 1068 -25.89 -31.05 -2.41
C ASP A 1068 -26.02 -29.57 -2.01
N LEU A 1069 -24.94 -28.80 -2.16
CA LEU A 1069 -24.90 -27.39 -1.74
C LEU A 1069 -25.74 -26.47 -2.63
N ASP A 1070 -26.07 -26.91 -3.85
CA ASP A 1070 -26.94 -26.18 -4.76
C ASP A 1070 -28.43 -26.41 -4.50
N ASN A 1071 -28.77 -27.51 -3.81
CA ASN A 1071 -30.14 -27.96 -3.58
C ASN A 1071 -30.30 -28.51 -2.15
N ILE A 1072 -30.04 -27.67 -1.15
CA ILE A 1072 -30.19 -28.03 0.26
C ILE A 1072 -31.69 -28.03 0.61
N ASN A 1073 -32.23 -29.21 0.93
CA ASN A 1073 -33.56 -29.38 1.50
C ASN A 1073 -33.45 -29.90 2.93
N LEU A 1074 -33.77 -29.07 3.92
CA LEU A 1074 -33.63 -29.43 5.32
C LEU A 1074 -34.65 -30.48 5.77
N LYS A 1075 -35.79 -30.66 5.07
CA LYS A 1075 -36.72 -31.77 5.34
C LYS A 1075 -36.07 -33.13 5.11
N ASP A 1076 -35.26 -33.24 4.06
CA ASP A 1076 -34.66 -34.50 3.61
C ASP A 1076 -33.35 -34.83 4.35
N THR A 1077 -32.70 -33.82 4.96
CA THR A 1077 -31.51 -34.03 5.78
C THR A 1077 -31.88 -34.52 7.19
N GLY A 1078 -31.43 -35.72 7.57
CA GLY A 1078 -31.63 -36.29 8.90
C GLY A 1078 -30.78 -35.67 10.03
N GLY A 1079 -30.12 -34.53 9.80
CA GLY A 1079 -29.19 -33.88 10.73
C GLY A 1079 -28.70 -32.50 10.25
N ILE A 1080 -27.52 -32.08 10.70
CA ILE A 1080 -26.88 -30.79 10.34
C ILE A 1080 -26.26 -30.89 8.94
N ALA A 1081 -26.55 -29.94 8.05
CA ALA A 1081 -25.89 -29.80 6.76
C ALA A 1081 -24.53 -29.11 6.97
N THR A 1082 -23.44 -29.80 6.62
CA THR A 1082 -22.06 -29.33 6.89
C THR A 1082 -21.30 -29.18 5.59
N ALA A 1083 -20.73 -28.00 5.36
CA ALA A 1083 -19.87 -27.69 4.22
C ALA A 1083 -18.47 -27.27 4.68
N GLU A 1084 -17.44 -27.93 4.17
CA GLU A 1084 -16.03 -27.59 4.38
C GLU A 1084 -15.45 -27.07 3.07
N TYR A 1085 -15.05 -25.81 3.08
CA TYR A 1085 -14.37 -25.12 2.00
C TYR A 1085 -12.87 -24.99 2.31
N GLU A 1086 -12.07 -24.92 1.26
CA GLU A 1086 -10.63 -24.70 1.33
C GLU A 1086 -10.20 -23.55 0.42
N LEU A 1087 -9.36 -22.65 0.94
CA LEU A 1087 -8.62 -21.67 0.15
C LEU A 1087 -7.50 -22.40 -0.61
N GLU A 1088 -7.68 -22.55 -1.92
CA GLU A 1088 -6.78 -23.32 -2.78
C GLU A 1088 -5.54 -22.49 -3.18
N HIS A 1089 -5.79 -21.23 -3.54
CA HIS A 1089 -4.81 -20.28 -4.05
C HIS A 1089 -5.17 -18.83 -3.70
N LEU A 1090 -4.14 -17.99 -3.64
CA LEU A 1090 -4.23 -16.54 -3.71
C LEU A 1090 -3.94 -16.09 -5.15
N LEU A 1091 -4.62 -15.05 -5.59
CA LEU A 1091 -4.40 -14.44 -6.90
C LEU A 1091 -3.22 -13.46 -6.84
N LEU A 1092 -2.31 -13.61 -7.80
CA LEU A 1092 -1.30 -12.63 -8.16
C LEU A 1092 -1.76 -12.00 -9.47
N GLU A 1093 -2.02 -10.70 -9.46
CA GLU A 1093 -2.59 -9.98 -10.60
C GLU A 1093 -1.58 -8.98 -11.14
N GLY A 1094 -1.75 -8.55 -12.37
CA GLY A 1094 -0.92 -7.48 -12.90
C GLY A 1094 -1.29 -7.01 -14.29
N HIS A 1095 -0.61 -5.93 -14.69
CA HIS A 1095 -0.74 -5.25 -15.96
C HIS A 1095 0.59 -5.27 -16.69
N CYS A 1096 0.58 -5.64 -17.97
CA CYS A 1096 1.78 -5.69 -18.79
C CYS A 1096 1.67 -4.75 -19.99
N PHE A 1097 2.73 -3.96 -20.24
CA PHE A 1097 2.79 -2.99 -21.33
C PHE A 1097 4.08 -3.18 -22.14
N ASP A 1098 3.98 -3.06 -23.46
CA ASP A 1098 5.13 -3.01 -24.37
C ASP A 1098 5.61 -1.56 -24.47
N LEU A 1099 6.82 -1.27 -23.99
CA LEU A 1099 7.42 0.07 -24.07
C LEU A 1099 7.57 0.56 -25.51
N THR A 1100 7.69 -0.35 -26.48
CA THR A 1100 7.89 0.01 -27.90
C THR A 1100 6.60 0.50 -28.56
N THR A 1101 5.45 0.07 -28.08
CA THR A 1101 4.15 0.35 -28.72
C THR A 1101 3.13 0.98 -27.78
N GLU A 1102 3.45 1.09 -26.49
CA GLU A 1102 2.57 1.52 -25.38
C GLU A 1102 1.23 0.76 -25.33
N GLN A 1103 1.24 -0.43 -25.91
CA GLN A 1103 0.07 -1.29 -26.02
C GLN A 1103 0.31 -2.56 -25.21
N PRO A 1104 -0.77 -3.16 -24.69
CA PRO A 1104 -0.64 -4.42 -23.99
C PRO A 1104 -0.19 -5.53 -24.96
N PRO A 1105 0.90 -6.27 -24.67
CA PRO A 1105 1.45 -7.30 -25.55
C PRO A 1105 0.55 -8.55 -25.52
N GLN A 1106 -0.53 -8.51 -26.28
CA GLN A 1106 -1.56 -9.55 -26.26
C GLN A 1106 -0.97 -10.93 -26.62
N GLY A 1107 -1.26 -11.92 -25.78
CA GLY A 1107 -0.79 -13.29 -25.98
C GLY A 1107 0.63 -13.57 -25.49
N LEU A 1108 1.33 -12.55 -24.94
CA LEU A 1108 2.56 -12.76 -24.19
C LEU A 1108 2.30 -13.73 -23.03
N GLN A 1109 3.22 -14.66 -22.82
CA GLN A 1109 3.06 -15.73 -21.85
C GLN A 1109 4.06 -15.58 -20.71
N PHE A 1110 3.53 -15.63 -19.48
CA PHE A 1110 4.34 -15.65 -18.26
C PHE A 1110 4.32 -17.03 -17.63
N THR A 1111 5.43 -17.38 -16.98
CA THR A 1111 5.57 -18.53 -16.10
C THR A 1111 5.97 -18.07 -14.71
N LEU A 1112 5.32 -18.64 -13.70
CA LEU A 1112 5.62 -18.43 -12.29
C LEU A 1112 6.11 -19.74 -11.67
N GLY A 1113 7.22 -19.69 -10.96
CA GLY A 1113 7.78 -20.87 -10.30
C GLY A 1113 8.73 -20.56 -9.16
N THR A 1114 9.45 -21.58 -8.71
CA THR A 1114 10.48 -21.50 -7.67
C THR A 1114 11.85 -21.81 -8.30
N GLU A 1115 12.96 -21.53 -7.61
CA GLU A 1115 14.31 -21.85 -8.11
C GLU A 1115 14.48 -23.33 -8.49
N ASN A 1116 13.81 -24.24 -7.76
CA ASN A 1116 13.85 -25.68 -8.03
C ASN A 1116 12.92 -26.12 -9.17
N ASN A 1117 11.83 -25.39 -9.41
CA ASN A 1117 10.87 -25.67 -10.47
C ASN A 1117 10.35 -24.34 -11.06
N PRO A 1118 10.97 -23.84 -12.14
CA PRO A 1118 10.76 -22.47 -12.63
C PRO A 1118 9.41 -22.25 -13.35
N ALA A 1119 8.73 -23.30 -13.80
CA ALA A 1119 7.45 -23.19 -14.50
C ALA A 1119 6.37 -24.04 -13.82
N VAL A 1120 5.80 -23.53 -12.72
CA VAL A 1120 4.72 -24.20 -11.97
C VAL A 1120 3.35 -23.81 -12.51
N VAL A 1121 3.17 -22.53 -12.81
CA VAL A 1121 1.91 -21.95 -13.30
C VAL A 1121 2.22 -21.04 -14.48
N ASP A 1122 1.38 -21.08 -15.50
CA ASP A 1122 1.47 -20.22 -16.67
C ASP A 1122 0.19 -19.40 -16.88
N THR A 1123 0.35 -18.24 -17.50
CA THR A 1123 -0.77 -17.38 -17.88
C THR A 1123 -0.44 -16.60 -19.16
N ILE A 1124 -1.45 -15.95 -19.72
CA ILE A 1124 -1.31 -15.10 -20.90
C ILE A 1124 -1.77 -13.67 -20.59
N VAL A 1125 -1.11 -12.70 -21.22
CA VAL A 1125 -1.49 -11.28 -21.16
C VAL A 1125 -2.69 -11.03 -22.06
N MET A 1126 -3.72 -10.41 -21.49
CA MET A 1126 -4.95 -10.02 -22.19
C MET A 1126 -4.80 -8.65 -22.87
N ALA A 1127 -5.60 -8.42 -23.91
CA ALA A 1127 -5.63 -7.13 -24.61
C ALA A 1127 -6.21 -5.99 -23.76
N ASN A 1128 -7.09 -6.29 -22.80
CA ASN A 1128 -7.68 -5.28 -21.95
C ASN A 1128 -6.69 -4.89 -20.85
N LEU A 1129 -6.15 -3.67 -20.91
CA LEU A 1129 -5.23 -3.10 -19.92
C LEU A 1129 -3.99 -3.98 -19.62
N GLY A 1130 -3.62 -4.89 -20.53
CA GLY A 1130 -2.50 -5.79 -20.31
C GLY A 1130 -2.70 -6.77 -19.16
N TYR A 1131 -3.95 -7.03 -18.77
CA TYR A 1131 -4.24 -7.77 -17.55
C TYR A 1131 -3.78 -9.23 -17.64
N PHE A 1132 -3.13 -9.71 -16.58
CA PHE A 1132 -2.83 -11.12 -16.37
C PHE A 1132 -3.07 -11.50 -14.91
N GLN A 1133 -3.35 -12.79 -14.69
CA GLN A 1133 -3.53 -13.34 -13.35
C GLN A 1133 -2.84 -14.70 -13.24
N LEU A 1134 -2.23 -14.95 -12.09
CA LEU A 1134 -1.52 -16.16 -11.73
C LEU A 1134 -2.05 -16.69 -10.39
N LYS A 1135 -2.10 -18.02 -10.26
CA LYS A 1135 -2.56 -18.69 -9.05
C LYS A 1135 -1.36 -19.13 -8.24
N ALA A 1136 -1.21 -18.63 -7.03
CA ALA A 1136 -0.06 -18.94 -6.18
C ALA A 1136 -0.50 -19.16 -4.73
N ASN A 1137 0.42 -19.70 -3.92
CA ASN A 1137 0.24 -19.79 -2.48
C ASN A 1137 1.32 -18.94 -1.79
N PRO A 1138 1.19 -18.62 -0.49
CA PRO A 1138 2.19 -17.82 0.20
C PRO A 1138 3.60 -18.41 0.04
N GLY A 1139 4.54 -17.57 -0.39
CA GLY A 1139 5.84 -18.02 -0.87
C GLY A 1139 6.61 -16.99 -1.68
N ALA A 1140 7.89 -17.27 -1.91
CA ALA A 1140 8.74 -16.54 -2.84
C ALA A 1140 8.67 -17.21 -4.22
N TRP A 1141 8.32 -16.44 -5.24
CA TRP A 1141 8.12 -16.89 -6.60
C TRP A 1141 9.03 -16.11 -7.56
N ILE A 1142 9.40 -16.74 -8.67
CA ILE A 1142 10.18 -16.13 -9.74
C ILE A 1142 9.27 -16.08 -10.97
N LEU A 1143 9.07 -14.88 -11.49
CA LEU A 1143 8.29 -14.62 -12.69
C LEU A 1143 9.24 -14.52 -13.89
N LYS A 1144 8.96 -15.29 -14.94
CA LYS A 1144 9.76 -15.29 -16.19
C LYS A 1144 8.84 -15.28 -17.40
N LEU A 1145 9.36 -14.78 -18.52
CA LEU A 1145 8.75 -15.04 -19.82
C LEU A 1145 8.82 -16.53 -20.12
N ARG A 1146 7.76 -17.08 -20.70
CA ARG A 1146 7.75 -18.49 -21.08
C ARG A 1146 8.75 -18.73 -22.22
N GLU A 1147 9.54 -19.80 -22.10
CA GLU A 1147 10.39 -20.31 -23.19
C GLU A 1147 9.57 -20.49 -24.48
N GLY A 1148 10.01 -19.85 -25.56
CA GLY A 1148 9.35 -19.85 -26.87
C GLY A 1148 9.19 -18.44 -27.42
N LYS A 1149 8.12 -18.20 -28.21
CA LYS A 1149 7.88 -16.91 -28.89
C LYS A 1149 7.92 -15.69 -27.95
N SER A 1150 7.45 -15.83 -26.70
CA SER A 1150 7.45 -14.73 -25.73
C SER A 1150 8.86 -14.31 -25.35
N GLU A 1151 9.71 -15.26 -24.92
CA GLU A 1151 11.13 -14.98 -24.62
C GLU A 1151 11.95 -14.63 -25.88
N ASP A 1152 11.61 -15.17 -27.06
CA ASP A 1152 12.33 -14.87 -28.30
C ASP A 1152 12.10 -13.44 -28.82
N ILE A 1153 10.93 -12.87 -28.55
CA ILE A 1153 10.52 -11.55 -29.03
C ILE A 1153 10.74 -10.48 -27.97
N TYR A 1154 10.47 -10.77 -26.71
CA TYR A 1154 10.45 -9.79 -25.62
C TYR A 1154 11.51 -10.04 -24.55
N ASP A 1155 11.95 -8.96 -23.91
CA ASP A 1155 12.64 -8.95 -22.63
C ASP A 1155 11.84 -8.14 -21.60
N ILE A 1156 11.91 -8.52 -20.33
CA ILE A 1156 11.38 -7.71 -19.22
C ILE A 1156 12.40 -6.63 -18.91
N VAL A 1157 12.00 -5.36 -18.98
CA VAL A 1157 12.89 -4.20 -18.80
C VAL A 1157 12.54 -3.43 -17.53
N GLY A 1158 11.25 -3.38 -17.17
CA GLY A 1158 10.77 -2.71 -15.98
C GLY A 1158 9.74 -3.56 -15.25
N HIS A 1159 9.71 -3.45 -13.93
CA HIS A 1159 8.66 -4.04 -13.12
C HIS A 1159 8.46 -3.21 -11.85
N GLU A 1160 7.19 -3.03 -11.46
CA GLU A 1160 6.77 -2.37 -10.23
C GLU A 1160 5.92 -3.33 -9.40
N GLY A 1161 5.95 -3.15 -8.07
CA GLY A 1161 5.22 -4.01 -7.13
C GLY A 1161 5.88 -5.37 -6.88
N THR A 1162 7.15 -5.54 -7.24
CA THR A 1162 7.95 -6.75 -6.95
C THR A 1162 8.97 -6.50 -5.84
N ASP A 1163 9.62 -7.55 -5.35
CA ASP A 1163 10.61 -7.48 -4.27
C ASP A 1163 12.05 -7.32 -4.79
N SER A 1164 12.26 -7.51 -6.09
CA SER A 1164 13.56 -7.37 -6.77
C SER A 1164 13.80 -5.93 -7.25
N GLU A 1165 15.07 -5.51 -7.30
CA GLU A 1165 15.47 -4.29 -8.03
C GLU A 1165 15.39 -4.53 -9.55
N THR A 1166 15.19 -3.48 -10.34
CA THR A 1166 15.05 -3.56 -11.81
C THR A 1166 16.29 -4.13 -12.51
N ASP A 1167 17.48 -3.92 -11.95
CA ASP A 1167 18.76 -4.42 -12.49
C ASP A 1167 19.02 -5.90 -12.21
N MET A 1168 18.23 -6.54 -11.33
CA MET A 1168 18.38 -7.94 -10.99
C MET A 1168 17.57 -8.79 -11.98
N GLY A 1169 18.25 -9.44 -12.93
CA GLY A 1169 17.60 -10.07 -14.10
C GLY A 1169 16.48 -11.09 -13.85
N ASP A 1170 16.35 -11.66 -12.65
CA ASP A 1170 15.20 -12.51 -12.29
C ASP A 1170 14.18 -11.70 -11.49
N VAL A 1171 12.93 -11.63 -11.97
CA VAL A 1171 11.83 -10.93 -11.30
C VAL A 1171 11.32 -11.77 -10.12
N ILE A 1172 11.53 -11.30 -8.90
CA ILE A 1172 11.16 -12.01 -7.66
C ILE A 1172 9.88 -11.39 -7.09
N VAL A 1173 8.86 -12.23 -6.89
CA VAL A 1173 7.56 -11.84 -6.35
C VAL A 1173 7.29 -12.63 -5.08
N VAL A 1174 7.21 -11.93 -3.94
CA VAL A 1174 6.87 -12.54 -2.65
C VAL A 1174 5.39 -12.35 -2.34
N LEU A 1175 4.71 -13.44 -1.97
CA LEU A 1175 3.35 -13.45 -1.47
C LEU A 1175 3.35 -13.83 0.01
N ASP A 1176 3.07 -12.86 0.87
CA ASP A 1176 3.19 -12.95 2.33
C ASP A 1176 1.95 -12.46 3.09
N THR A 1177 0.92 -11.97 2.39
CA THR A 1177 -0.35 -11.47 2.96
C THR A 1177 -1.56 -12.12 2.28
N PHE A 1178 -2.74 -11.95 2.87
CA PHE A 1178 -4.02 -12.38 2.28
C PHE A 1178 -4.58 -11.41 1.24
N LYS A 1179 -3.95 -10.24 1.08
CA LYS A 1179 -4.34 -9.22 0.11
C LYS A 1179 -3.87 -9.60 -1.29
N SER A 1180 -4.56 -9.09 -2.31
CA SER A 1180 -4.08 -9.20 -3.69
C SER A 1180 -2.81 -8.36 -3.86
N LYS A 1181 -1.83 -8.92 -4.57
CA LYS A 1181 -0.62 -8.20 -5.00
C LYS A 1181 -0.77 -7.91 -6.49
N ILE A 1182 -0.72 -6.64 -6.86
CA ILE A 1182 -0.86 -6.17 -8.24
C ILE A 1182 0.52 -5.77 -8.76
N LEU A 1183 0.93 -6.34 -9.89
CA LEU A 1183 2.21 -6.08 -10.55
C LEU A 1183 2.01 -5.18 -11.77
N LYS A 1184 2.98 -4.32 -12.06
CA LYS A 1184 3.09 -3.65 -13.36
C LYS A 1184 4.37 -4.13 -14.03
N ILE A 1185 4.29 -4.62 -15.26
CA ILE A 1185 5.42 -5.22 -15.97
C ILE A 1185 5.59 -4.53 -17.32
N GLU A 1186 6.79 -4.03 -17.56
CA GLU A 1186 7.16 -3.36 -18.79
C GLU A 1186 8.11 -4.26 -19.57
N VAL A 1187 7.70 -4.58 -20.79
CA VAL A 1187 8.45 -5.43 -21.71
C VAL A 1187 8.89 -4.63 -22.93
N LYS A 1188 9.97 -5.06 -23.56
CA LYS A 1188 10.48 -4.44 -24.78
C LYS A 1188 10.82 -5.51 -25.80
N LYS A 1189 10.55 -5.23 -27.09
CA LYS A 1189 10.95 -6.14 -28.16
C LYS A 1189 12.47 -6.16 -28.35
N LYS A 1190 13.03 -7.35 -28.54
CA LYS A 1190 14.45 -7.57 -28.87
C LYS A 1190 14.84 -6.92 -30.20
N SER A 1191 16.11 -6.52 -30.31
CA SER A 1191 16.65 -5.91 -31.53
C SER A 1191 16.49 -6.85 -32.75
N GLY A 1192 15.77 -6.40 -33.78
CA GLY A 1192 15.46 -7.19 -34.99
C GLY A 1192 14.12 -7.95 -34.96
N LYS A 1193 13.38 -7.90 -33.85
CA LYS A 1193 12.07 -8.57 -33.66
C LYS A 1193 10.87 -7.60 -33.62
N ILE A 1194 11.09 -6.32 -33.90
CA ILE A 1194 10.10 -5.24 -33.74
C ILE A 1194 8.82 -5.48 -34.57
N MET A 1195 8.98 -6.02 -35.78
CA MET A 1195 7.87 -6.31 -36.71
C MET A 1195 7.24 -7.71 -36.51
N GLU A 1196 7.76 -8.51 -35.58
CA GLU A 1196 7.15 -9.80 -35.24
C GLU A 1196 6.02 -9.60 -34.22
N ASP A 1197 4.91 -10.27 -34.46
CA ASP A 1197 3.76 -10.35 -33.54
C ASP A 1197 3.70 -11.78 -32.99
N ILE A 1198 3.45 -11.90 -31.68
CA ILE A 1198 3.32 -13.18 -30.98
C ILE A 1198 2.21 -14.02 -31.63
N LEU A 1199 1.15 -13.37 -32.10
CA LEU A 1199 -0.04 -14.01 -32.65
C LEU A 1199 0.02 -14.24 -34.16
N ALA A 1200 0.98 -13.66 -34.87
CA ALA A 1200 1.08 -13.82 -36.32
C ALA A 1200 1.89 -15.09 -36.68
N ASP A 1201 1.20 -16.15 -37.10
CA ASP A 1201 1.77 -17.15 -38.00
C ASP A 1201 1.30 -16.91 -39.43
N LYS A 1202 2.24 -17.09 -40.37
CA LYS A 1202 2.06 -16.83 -41.80
C LYS A 1202 0.87 -17.62 -42.37
N HIS A 1203 -0.09 -16.88 -42.92
CA HIS A 1203 -1.24 -17.34 -43.71
C HIS A 1203 -2.29 -18.19 -42.95
N GLU A 1204 -3.26 -17.52 -42.32
CA GLU A 1204 -4.72 -17.72 -42.48
C GLU A 1204 -5.44 -16.98 -41.33
N ASP A 1205 -6.54 -16.27 -41.63
CA ASP A 1205 -7.44 -15.67 -40.66
C ASP A 1205 -8.01 -16.76 -39.72
N LYS A 1206 -7.34 -17.02 -38.59
CA LYS A 1206 -7.75 -18.02 -37.59
C LYS A 1206 -7.60 -17.44 -36.18
N GLY A 1207 -8.72 -17.36 -35.47
CA GLY A 1207 -8.87 -16.62 -34.21
C GLY A 1207 -8.22 -17.25 -32.96
N MET A 1208 -8.25 -16.48 -31.86
CA MET A 1208 -7.68 -16.74 -30.52
C MET A 1208 -7.80 -18.19 -29.97
N TRP A 1209 -8.76 -18.97 -30.45
CA TRP A 1209 -8.98 -20.36 -30.05
C TRP A 1209 -7.84 -21.32 -30.44
N GLU A 1210 -7.07 -21.04 -31.51
CA GLU A 1210 -5.91 -21.88 -31.86
C GLU A 1210 -4.68 -21.59 -30.99
N SER A 1211 -4.45 -20.35 -30.56
CA SER A 1211 -3.40 -20.02 -29.57
C SER A 1211 -3.69 -20.67 -28.22
N ILE A 1212 -4.95 -20.71 -27.77
CA ILE A 1212 -5.36 -21.44 -26.55
C ILE A 1212 -5.21 -22.96 -26.73
N LYS A 1213 -5.49 -23.50 -27.92
CA LYS A 1213 -5.18 -24.92 -28.23
C LYS A 1213 -3.68 -25.20 -28.21
N SER A 1214 -2.84 -24.28 -28.68
CA SER A 1214 -1.38 -24.41 -28.62
C SER A 1214 -0.87 -24.38 -27.17
N PHE A 1215 -1.46 -23.56 -26.31
CA PHE A 1215 -1.22 -23.50 -24.87
C PHE A 1215 -1.58 -24.83 -24.19
N ALA A 1216 -2.74 -25.41 -24.50
CA ALA A 1216 -3.14 -26.74 -24.01
C ALA A 1216 -2.30 -27.90 -24.60
N LYS A 1217 -1.78 -27.76 -25.83
CA LYS A 1217 -0.85 -28.71 -26.47
C LYS A 1217 0.54 -28.67 -25.82
N SER A 1218 1.00 -27.48 -25.42
CA SER A 1218 2.34 -27.24 -24.86
C SER A 1218 2.51 -27.72 -23.41
N LEU A 1219 1.41 -27.90 -22.66
CA LEU A 1219 1.42 -28.49 -21.31
C LEU A 1219 1.87 -29.96 -21.27
N HIS A 1220 1.99 -30.64 -22.42
CA HIS A 1220 2.41 -32.04 -22.54
C HIS A 1220 3.70 -32.15 -23.36
N LYS A 1221 4.85 -31.89 -22.73
CA LYS A 1221 6.16 -32.19 -23.31
C LYS A 1221 6.49 -33.67 -23.07
N ASP A 1222 5.78 -34.55 -23.77
CA ASP A 1222 6.18 -35.95 -23.96
C ASP A 1222 6.46 -36.15 -25.45
N ASP A 1223 7.74 -36.15 -25.81
CA ASP A 1223 8.26 -36.44 -27.15
C ASP A 1223 8.06 -37.92 -27.51
N LYS A 1224 6.80 -38.38 -27.65
CA LYS A 1224 6.45 -39.66 -28.30
C LYS A 1224 5.10 -39.59 -29.02
N LYS A 1225 5.16 -39.44 -30.34
CA LYS A 1225 4.12 -39.76 -31.35
C LYS A 1225 2.69 -39.34 -30.97
N GLU A 1226 2.28 -38.17 -31.46
CA GLU A 1226 0.88 -37.72 -31.52
C GLU A 1226 -0.01 -38.82 -32.12
N ASN A 1227 -0.74 -39.53 -31.27
CA ASN A 1227 -2.07 -40.01 -31.64
C ASN A 1227 -3.03 -38.84 -31.34
N ASP A 1228 -3.95 -38.53 -32.25
CA ASP A 1228 -5.02 -37.55 -32.01
C ASP A 1228 -5.69 -37.84 -30.65
N ILE A 1229 -5.52 -36.96 -29.65
CA ILE A 1229 -6.26 -37.06 -28.38
C ILE A 1229 -7.47 -36.14 -28.48
N LEU A 1230 -8.66 -36.69 -28.30
CA LEU A 1230 -9.90 -35.93 -28.32
C LEU A 1230 -10.09 -35.19 -26.98
N ASN A 1231 -10.12 -33.86 -27.00
CA ASN A 1231 -10.31 -33.04 -25.80
C ASN A 1231 -11.76 -32.59 -25.69
N ILE A 1232 -12.45 -32.92 -24.59
CA ILE A 1232 -13.84 -32.51 -24.33
C ILE A 1232 -13.87 -31.63 -23.08
N PHE A 1233 -14.53 -30.47 -23.20
CA PHE A 1233 -14.78 -29.58 -22.08
C PHE A 1233 -16.26 -29.62 -21.67
N SER A 1234 -16.55 -29.59 -20.36
CA SER A 1234 -17.93 -29.51 -19.87
C SER A 1234 -18.02 -28.90 -18.47
N VAL A 1235 -19.24 -28.55 -18.05
CA VAL A 1235 -19.56 -27.99 -16.74
C VAL A 1235 -20.83 -28.64 -16.21
N ALA A 1236 -20.87 -28.89 -14.91
CA ALA A 1236 -22.05 -29.37 -14.19
C ALA A 1236 -22.10 -28.68 -12.83
N SER A 1237 -23.32 -28.40 -12.35
CA SER A 1237 -23.60 -27.81 -11.02
C SER A 1237 -24.71 -28.63 -10.38
N GLY A 1238 -24.44 -29.25 -9.24
CA GLY A 1238 -25.35 -30.12 -8.51
C GLY A 1238 -25.35 -31.59 -8.96
N HIS A 1239 -25.77 -32.47 -8.04
CA HIS A 1239 -25.57 -33.93 -8.17
C HIS A 1239 -26.28 -34.56 -9.39
N LEU A 1240 -27.43 -34.02 -9.81
CA LEU A 1240 -28.17 -34.55 -10.96
C LEU A 1240 -27.42 -34.31 -12.28
N TYR A 1241 -26.92 -33.09 -12.50
CA TYR A 1241 -26.18 -32.74 -13.70
C TYR A 1241 -24.84 -33.45 -13.78
N GLU A 1242 -24.18 -33.63 -12.64
CA GLU A 1242 -22.99 -34.47 -12.53
C GLU A 1242 -23.25 -35.92 -12.95
N ARG A 1243 -24.41 -36.47 -12.60
CA ARG A 1243 -24.80 -37.81 -13.06
C ARG A 1243 -24.98 -37.84 -14.58
N PHE A 1244 -25.61 -36.84 -15.18
CA PHE A 1244 -25.73 -36.73 -16.64
C PHE A 1244 -24.36 -36.57 -17.31
N LEU A 1245 -23.46 -35.83 -16.68
CA LEU A 1245 -22.09 -35.67 -17.16
C LEU A 1245 -21.35 -37.02 -17.21
N ARG A 1246 -21.54 -37.89 -16.20
CA ARG A 1246 -20.99 -39.27 -16.23
C ARG A 1246 -21.56 -40.10 -17.38
N ILE A 1247 -22.85 -39.99 -17.63
CA ILE A 1247 -23.50 -40.71 -18.74
C ILE A 1247 -22.91 -40.24 -20.08
N MET A 1248 -22.70 -38.93 -20.24
CA MET A 1248 -22.04 -38.35 -21.40
C MET A 1248 -20.61 -38.90 -21.56
N MET A 1249 -19.80 -38.87 -20.49
CA MET A 1249 -18.43 -39.39 -20.52
C MET A 1249 -18.38 -40.88 -20.90
N LEU A 1250 -19.23 -41.71 -20.28
CA LEU A 1250 -19.35 -43.13 -20.59
C LEU A 1250 -19.77 -43.37 -22.05
N SER A 1251 -20.74 -42.60 -22.53
CA SER A 1251 -21.20 -42.67 -23.92
C SER A 1251 -20.05 -42.37 -24.89
N VAL A 1252 -19.30 -41.29 -24.66
CA VAL A 1252 -18.13 -40.94 -25.49
C VAL A 1252 -17.12 -42.07 -25.49
N LEU A 1253 -16.73 -42.57 -24.32
CA LEU A 1253 -15.73 -43.64 -24.19
C LEU A 1253 -16.17 -44.96 -24.86
N GLN A 1254 -17.47 -45.24 -24.91
CA GLN A 1254 -18.01 -46.43 -25.61
C GLN A 1254 -17.98 -46.29 -27.14
N HIS A 1255 -18.09 -45.06 -27.66
CA HIS A 1255 -18.27 -44.82 -29.09
C HIS A 1255 -17.01 -44.31 -29.81
N THR A 1256 -15.90 -44.10 -29.09
CA THR A 1256 -14.61 -43.70 -29.67
C THR A 1256 -13.50 -44.66 -29.32
N LYS A 1257 -12.62 -44.93 -30.30
CA LYS A 1257 -11.36 -45.67 -30.10
C LYS A 1257 -10.16 -44.74 -29.87
N THR A 1258 -10.37 -43.44 -30.08
CA THR A 1258 -9.38 -42.39 -29.93
C THR A 1258 -9.21 -42.06 -28.45
N PRO A 1259 -7.98 -41.89 -27.93
CA PRO A 1259 -7.78 -41.49 -26.54
C PRO A 1259 -8.49 -40.15 -26.27
N VAL A 1260 -9.20 -40.06 -25.14
CA VAL A 1260 -10.02 -38.89 -24.76
C VAL A 1260 -9.48 -38.25 -23.49
N LYS A 1261 -9.43 -36.91 -23.45
CA LYS A 1261 -9.15 -36.12 -22.25
C LYS A 1261 -10.35 -35.21 -21.94
N PHE A 1262 -10.88 -35.31 -20.72
CA PHE A 1262 -11.98 -34.45 -20.26
C PHE A 1262 -11.44 -33.29 -19.42
N TRP A 1263 -12.03 -32.11 -19.61
CA TRP A 1263 -11.73 -30.87 -18.90
C TRP A 1263 -12.99 -30.34 -18.23
N PHE A 1264 -12.90 -29.99 -16.95
CA PHE A 1264 -14.02 -29.50 -16.16
C PHE A 1264 -13.67 -28.24 -15.38
N LEU A 1265 -14.67 -27.39 -15.14
CA LEU A 1265 -14.54 -26.28 -14.21
C LEU A 1265 -14.67 -26.78 -12.77
N LYS A 1266 -13.52 -26.88 -12.09
CA LYS A 1266 -13.38 -27.46 -10.75
C LYS A 1266 -14.34 -26.88 -9.71
N ASN A 1267 -14.63 -25.58 -9.77
CA ASN A 1267 -15.40 -24.87 -8.72
C ASN A 1267 -16.89 -25.22 -8.70
N TYR A 1268 -17.46 -25.67 -9.82
CA TYR A 1268 -18.89 -26.03 -9.91
C TYR A 1268 -19.17 -27.49 -9.54
N LEU A 1269 -18.13 -28.30 -9.40
CA LEU A 1269 -18.25 -29.73 -9.13
C LEU A 1269 -18.30 -30.01 -7.62
N SER A 1270 -19.14 -30.96 -7.25
CA SER A 1270 -19.27 -31.50 -5.90
C SER A 1270 -18.00 -32.25 -5.49
N PRO A 1271 -17.65 -32.22 -4.19
CA PRO A 1271 -16.54 -33.01 -3.67
C PRO A 1271 -16.66 -34.50 -3.98
N THR A 1272 -17.86 -35.05 -3.92
CA THR A 1272 -18.18 -36.44 -4.27
C THR A 1272 -17.82 -36.76 -5.71
N PHE A 1273 -18.16 -35.89 -6.66
CA PHE A 1273 -17.79 -36.08 -8.05
C PHE A 1273 -16.28 -35.99 -8.27
N LYS A 1274 -15.60 -35.02 -7.63
CA LYS A 1274 -14.14 -34.87 -7.70
C LYS A 1274 -13.41 -36.14 -7.23
N ILE A 1275 -13.80 -36.68 -6.07
CA ILE A 1275 -13.19 -37.90 -5.51
C ILE A 1275 -13.44 -39.11 -6.42
N GLU A 1276 -14.66 -39.29 -6.90
CA GLU A 1276 -15.02 -40.46 -7.72
C GLU A 1276 -14.37 -40.42 -9.11
N THR A 1277 -14.16 -39.24 -9.69
CA THR A 1277 -13.50 -39.09 -11.00
C THR A 1277 -11.98 -39.18 -10.94
N LEU A 1278 -11.36 -38.88 -9.79
CA LEU A 1278 -9.90 -39.06 -9.57
C LEU A 1278 -9.49 -40.53 -9.35
N VAL A 1279 -10.45 -41.42 -9.08
CA VAL A 1279 -10.22 -42.86 -8.81
C VAL A 1279 -10.34 -43.72 -10.08
N ILE A 1280 -10.73 -43.13 -11.21
CA ILE A 1280 -10.82 -43.76 -12.54
C ILE A 1280 -9.59 -43.34 -13.36
#